data_AF-A0A257AP51-F1
#
_entry.id   AF-A0A257AP51-F1
#
_cell.length_a   1.000
_cell.length_b   1.000
_cell.length_c   1.000
_cell.angle_alpha   90.00
_cell.angle_beta   90.00
_cell.angle_gamma   90.00
#
_symmetry.space_group_name_H-M   'P 1'
#
loop_
_entity.id
_entity.type
_entity.pdbx_description
1 polymer ?
#
loop_
_entity_poly.entity_id
_entity_poly.type
_entity_poly.pdbx_seq_one_letter_code
_entity_poly.pdbx_strand_id
1 'polypeptide(L)'
;MSRSYSLTIILLNGLFFLLLILSLSHLSHASASPTTVWTVNHTADDWNPGSLRWAIQQAETDGDGSLILFNISTMDPGYDPTTGKWTITLTGDLTWLSLESNTTIDGGGKIIIDGSNFYIFSITAENITLKNLELKNSPIPVRFYDGDNATLENLIIHDTGSYGVYGDGATEDLEIHSCTIYSTGSWGVDYWGNSLLLEDSNLSFSSAGGIYLQNTVGAQIRRTIIHNHNLQGVDLNNVLHILITDCSIYQLGSAGIAADSSTQDVKIVGSEVSHTSSYCITLSSRDNLIENCTLTFALSGIHLLNSDNSTIRTCIIYNHSDSCILLETSTNTKIESCKIYYAESNYGVYITSGSSKVLIRDCTIHHNNISGISIDASSDVNISDNRIYSHSFDGVSTVSNSHSIYIYRNTIYDCGNGIACNIAHDIHIWNNEIYLFTWNGISLIQSTSIKIFSNRIYHGLDGVAARQSTSVNISFNHIYGNTKRGIYLFQSSTDFLIMNNTIEDDSWCGVVLEGNSNDGVVGGNIILNNGGIGVNVTSSENITITQNLFGGNGNLAIDLSPQGINFNDGILNAAQGNRGIDYPVITNITLLPGNILHIEGYINIEGAGSGSPTFGNAKIELYLVNSGSGDCSGGECYGEGTSYITSFNADVNGEFNLNLVVIGVAIPNGSYLSATATLNDIGTSEFGPNIRAMTVASRIEIAPENRTILSGECISYQVTAYDDFGNSWDVTLKSNLTIDPSAGGRWVSNTYCSIHIGLWEMNASYKAKNGNILRDHTFLSVEGIPYTFRVEKPFEKINVDGIYYDPPVTFRWEVNTVHNISVPSIHYIGRDTRHRFVGWSDGYSSATRQITASPPGGTYTAYIIREYKVLVYTPYSYACCNGWVEEGSQWRIHLKSSIAINRKGDMKYRFVKWLGVGESAYRGRNLSFIITVNSPVRETALWEPYQYLLKVETPYSVAQGGGWKDVGSVVSISLKRTTVPLGEGVRAVFRGWRGDYTGNKSTFSMLMNSPKSVEAIWVIQYRVRFSTTPEIDLGMPPEEWRDNGSRLYLSLPEIVPVSDEERLCFLRMLVNGSVVEGRVLDIYVSAPLDIYATYFREYLIVIKTNIEKFVNIYVDSSPRGLASHSKVLNLWLEAGKTYFVSVDKTVWKGCGEWYVAKSSMSEVKMDRPRMLYYIYYAVNPLMESLIYILLAALTITILGVVLYLKKYRGWIVRILPYLSILLTVIVLLSTTYLRCEYYHVNWHLSLDPCNIAYLPILVIILSSTLILLYIKRKLTQAFP
;
A
#
# COMPACT_ATOMS: atom_id res chain seq x y z
N MET A 1 21.26 -55.44 48.68
CA MET A 1 22.07 -55.30 47.44
C MET A 1 21.19 -55.78 46.29
N SER A 2 21.17 -55.21 45.08
CA SER A 2 21.67 -53.91 44.56
C SER A 2 21.02 -53.76 43.17
N ARG A 3 20.48 -52.59 42.80
CA ARG A 3 21.15 -51.55 41.98
C ARG A 3 22.06 -52.10 40.87
N SER A 4 22.01 -51.65 39.61
CA SER A 4 21.15 -50.68 38.90
C SER A 4 21.53 -50.67 37.39
N TYR A 5 20.71 -50.01 36.55
CA TYR A 5 21.05 -49.45 35.22
C TYR A 5 21.38 -50.46 34.09
N SER A 6 20.94 -50.28 32.84
CA SER A 6 20.44 -49.07 32.16
C SER A 6 18.93 -49.12 31.84
N LEU A 7 18.10 -48.07 31.97
CA LEU A 7 18.29 -46.61 31.87
C LEU A 7 18.47 -46.04 30.45
N THR A 8 18.08 -46.77 29.40
CA THR A 8 18.14 -46.26 28.00
C THR A 8 16.80 -46.33 27.25
N ILE A 9 15.85 -47.15 27.71
CA ILE A 9 14.55 -47.35 27.02
C ILE A 9 13.41 -46.50 27.61
N ILE A 10 13.51 -46.11 28.89
CA ILE A 10 12.46 -45.32 29.57
C ILE A 10 12.57 -43.82 29.22
N LEU A 11 13.79 -43.29 29.04
CA LEU A 11 14.01 -41.86 28.78
C LEU A 11 13.60 -41.40 27.36
N LEU A 12 13.67 -42.27 26.34
CA LEU A 12 13.17 -41.91 24.99
C LEU A 12 11.64 -41.95 24.90
N ASN A 13 10.98 -42.89 25.59
CA ASN A 13 9.51 -42.97 25.59
C ASN A 13 8.87 -41.87 26.46
N GLY A 14 9.54 -41.44 27.53
CA GLY A 14 9.08 -40.30 28.35
C GLY A 14 9.03 -38.98 27.57
N LEU A 15 10.05 -38.68 26.77
CA LEU A 15 10.10 -37.42 26.00
C LEU A 15 9.01 -37.33 24.92
N PHE A 16 8.70 -38.45 24.25
CA PHE A 16 7.69 -38.48 23.20
C PHE A 16 6.25 -38.33 23.74
N PHE A 17 6.00 -38.78 24.98
CA PHE A 17 4.71 -38.57 25.65
C PHE A 17 4.57 -37.15 26.22
N LEU A 18 5.66 -36.55 26.72
CA LEU A 18 5.65 -35.19 27.25
C LEU A 18 5.43 -34.14 26.14
N LEU A 19 6.03 -34.34 24.97
CA LEU A 19 5.84 -33.47 23.80
C LEU A 19 4.43 -33.54 23.22
N LEU A 20 3.71 -34.66 23.39
CA LEU A 20 2.31 -34.78 22.92
C LEU A 20 1.32 -34.04 23.86
N ILE A 21 1.64 -33.96 25.15
CA ILE A 21 0.82 -33.24 26.14
C ILE A 21 1.04 -31.72 26.04
N LEU A 22 2.28 -31.29 25.76
CA LEU A 22 2.62 -29.87 25.53
C LEU A 22 2.20 -29.34 24.14
N SER A 23 1.57 -30.16 23.29
CA SER A 23 1.07 -29.76 21.96
C SER A 23 -0.45 -29.84 21.80
N LEU A 24 -1.20 -29.94 22.92
CA LEU A 24 -2.67 -30.05 22.92
C LEU A 24 -3.37 -29.01 23.82
N SER A 25 -2.65 -28.08 24.43
CA SER A 25 -3.18 -27.06 25.35
C SER A 25 -3.87 -25.85 24.68
N HIS A 26 -4.23 -25.93 23.40
CA HIS A 26 -4.90 -24.85 22.65
C HIS A 26 -6.04 -25.36 21.76
N LEU A 27 -6.87 -26.28 22.28
CA LEU A 27 -8.20 -26.56 21.73
C LEU A 27 -9.13 -27.01 22.86
N SER A 28 -10.08 -26.14 23.21
CA SER A 28 -11.19 -26.35 24.15
C SER A 28 -10.83 -27.01 25.49
N HIS A 29 -10.79 -26.21 26.55
CA HIS A 29 -11.23 -26.72 27.85
C HIS A 29 -12.70 -27.14 27.71
N ALA A 30 -12.95 -28.45 27.55
CA ALA A 30 -14.28 -28.99 27.76
C ALA A 30 -14.59 -28.79 29.24
N SER A 31 -15.55 -27.92 29.54
CA SER A 31 -15.97 -27.63 30.90
C SER A 31 -16.33 -28.92 31.64
N ALA A 32 -16.00 -28.97 32.93
CA ALA A 32 -16.60 -29.97 33.81
C ALA A 32 -18.12 -29.87 33.65
N SER A 33 -18.80 -31.01 33.45
CA SER A 33 -20.26 -31.00 33.34
C SER A 33 -20.86 -30.39 34.61
N PRO A 34 -21.74 -29.38 34.52
CA PRO A 34 -22.25 -28.67 35.68
C PRO A 34 -22.76 -29.64 36.75
N THR A 35 -22.23 -29.48 37.95
CA THR A 35 -22.49 -30.34 39.12
C THR A 35 -23.95 -30.21 39.56
N THR A 36 -24.47 -28.97 39.50
CA THR A 36 -25.88 -28.64 39.69
C THR A 36 -26.39 -27.71 38.58
N VAL A 37 -27.69 -27.83 38.28
CA VAL A 37 -28.41 -26.92 37.39
C VAL A 37 -29.56 -26.26 38.17
N TRP A 38 -29.53 -24.94 38.26
CA TRP A 38 -30.57 -24.12 38.87
C TRP A 38 -31.46 -23.49 37.79
N THR A 39 -32.74 -23.28 38.09
CA THR A 39 -33.72 -22.82 37.09
C THR A 39 -34.58 -21.67 37.61
N VAL A 40 -34.42 -20.51 36.99
CA VAL A 40 -35.26 -19.33 37.19
C VAL A 40 -36.60 -19.55 36.48
N ASN A 41 -37.71 -19.32 37.17
CA ASN A 41 -39.07 -19.60 36.66
C ASN A 41 -40.06 -18.42 36.79
N HIS A 42 -39.66 -17.32 37.43
CA HIS A 42 -40.38 -16.03 37.46
C HIS A 42 -39.41 -14.84 37.37
N THR A 43 -39.89 -13.67 36.93
CA THR A 43 -39.05 -12.45 36.81
C THR A 43 -38.91 -11.62 38.08
N ALA A 44 -39.71 -11.90 39.12
CA ALA A 44 -39.69 -11.12 40.36
C ALA A 44 -38.30 -11.15 41.03
N ASP A 45 -37.74 -9.96 41.31
CA ASP A 45 -36.45 -9.80 41.98
C ASP A 45 -36.61 -9.92 43.51
N ASP A 46 -36.74 -11.16 43.98
CA ASP A 46 -36.86 -11.51 45.39
C ASP A 46 -35.96 -12.70 45.78
N TRP A 47 -36.06 -13.20 47.01
CA TRP A 47 -35.29 -14.34 47.50
C TRP A 47 -36.11 -15.65 47.55
N ASN A 48 -37.21 -15.74 46.79
CA ASN A 48 -38.08 -16.92 46.78
C ASN A 48 -37.61 -17.98 45.76
N PRO A 49 -37.91 -19.28 46.01
CA PRO A 49 -37.55 -20.37 45.10
C PRO A 49 -38.13 -20.23 43.68
N GLY A 50 -37.29 -19.73 42.77
CA GLY A 50 -37.66 -19.46 41.38
C GLY A 50 -37.16 -18.13 40.82
N SER A 51 -36.65 -17.22 41.66
CA SER A 51 -36.03 -15.97 41.22
C SER A 51 -34.58 -16.15 40.76
N LEU A 52 -34.02 -15.13 40.10
CA LEU A 52 -32.60 -15.08 39.73
C LEU A 52 -31.68 -14.95 40.97
N ARG A 53 -32.00 -14.07 41.94
CA ARG A 53 -31.21 -13.95 43.19
C ARG A 53 -31.19 -15.25 43.98
N TRP A 54 -32.31 -15.96 44.04
CA TRP A 54 -32.38 -17.25 44.71
C TRP A 54 -31.55 -18.31 43.97
N ALA A 55 -31.67 -18.40 42.64
CA ALA A 55 -30.87 -19.33 41.84
C ALA A 55 -29.35 -19.09 41.98
N ILE A 56 -28.94 -17.82 41.99
CA ILE A 56 -27.57 -17.41 42.31
C ILE A 56 -27.19 -17.86 43.74
N GLN A 57 -27.99 -17.54 44.76
CA GLN A 57 -27.70 -17.96 46.14
C GLN A 57 -27.58 -19.47 46.31
N GLN A 58 -28.30 -20.28 45.52
CA GLN A 58 -28.10 -21.73 45.54
C GLN A 58 -26.78 -22.14 44.87
N ALA A 59 -26.41 -21.52 43.74
CA ALA A 59 -25.09 -21.71 43.12
C ALA A 59 -23.94 -21.39 44.10
N GLU A 60 -24.03 -20.28 44.82
CA GLU A 60 -23.08 -19.90 45.89
C GLU A 60 -23.02 -20.89 47.07
N THR A 61 -24.07 -21.69 47.24
CA THR A 61 -24.13 -22.72 48.29
C THR A 61 -23.56 -24.07 47.82
N ASP A 62 -23.63 -24.36 46.52
CA ASP A 62 -23.06 -25.57 45.92
C ASP A 62 -21.53 -25.47 45.71
N GLY A 63 -21.03 -24.26 45.44
CA GLY A 63 -19.63 -23.87 45.61
C GLY A 63 -18.66 -24.15 44.46
N ASP A 64 -19.01 -24.95 43.45
CA ASP A 64 -18.21 -25.11 42.22
C ASP A 64 -19.02 -25.63 41.01
N GLY A 65 -18.97 -24.91 39.89
CA GLY A 65 -19.42 -25.37 38.57
C GLY A 65 -20.94 -25.34 38.34
N SER A 66 -21.65 -24.35 38.88
CA SER A 66 -23.12 -24.25 38.75
C SER A 66 -23.57 -23.72 37.37
N LEU A 67 -24.71 -24.21 36.87
CA LEU A 67 -25.37 -23.67 35.67
C LEU A 67 -26.76 -23.11 36.00
N ILE A 68 -26.99 -21.82 35.72
CA ILE A 68 -28.28 -21.15 35.84
C ILE A 68 -28.94 -21.03 34.47
N LEU A 69 -30.13 -21.60 34.34
CA LEU A 69 -30.99 -21.54 33.15
C LEU A 69 -32.32 -20.86 33.47
N PHE A 70 -33.02 -20.39 32.44
CA PHE A 70 -34.33 -19.73 32.57
C PHE A 70 -35.43 -20.55 31.88
N ASN A 71 -36.51 -20.81 32.62
CA ASN A 71 -37.72 -21.49 32.16
C ASN A 71 -38.93 -20.74 32.69
N ILE A 72 -39.01 -19.44 32.37
CA ILE A 72 -40.04 -18.53 32.86
C ILE A 72 -41.32 -18.70 32.04
N SER A 73 -42.48 -18.64 32.70
CA SER A 73 -43.79 -18.73 32.06
C SER A 73 -44.07 -17.52 31.16
N THR A 74 -44.73 -17.69 30.01
CA THR A 74 -45.29 -16.56 29.23
C THR A 74 -46.49 -15.89 29.90
N MET A 75 -46.97 -16.43 31.03
CA MET A 75 -47.94 -15.78 31.93
C MET A 75 -47.28 -14.97 33.06
N ASP A 76 -45.94 -14.90 33.11
CA ASP A 76 -45.21 -14.09 34.09
C ASP A 76 -45.36 -12.58 33.79
N PRO A 77 -45.49 -11.71 34.81
CA PRO A 77 -45.69 -10.27 34.61
C PRO A 77 -44.60 -9.53 33.82
N GLY A 78 -43.38 -10.06 33.77
CA GLY A 78 -42.25 -9.50 33.05
C GLY A 78 -42.10 -9.99 31.61
N TYR A 79 -43.00 -10.86 31.12
CA TYR A 79 -43.01 -11.29 29.72
C TYR A 79 -43.54 -10.19 28.79
N ASP A 80 -42.72 -9.72 27.85
CA ASP A 80 -43.17 -8.89 26.73
C ASP A 80 -43.49 -9.77 25.50
N PRO A 81 -44.77 -9.93 25.12
CA PRO A 81 -45.15 -10.71 23.95
C PRO A 81 -44.72 -10.05 22.62
N THR A 82 -44.31 -8.77 22.60
CA THR A 82 -43.94 -8.06 21.37
C THR A 82 -42.51 -8.34 20.94
N THR A 83 -41.55 -8.38 21.87
CA THR A 83 -40.17 -8.87 21.64
C THR A 83 -40.04 -10.39 21.83
N GLY A 84 -40.89 -10.99 22.66
CA GLY A 84 -40.76 -12.39 23.08
C GLY A 84 -39.70 -12.62 24.16
N LYS A 85 -39.32 -11.56 24.88
CA LYS A 85 -38.33 -11.59 25.98
C LYS A 85 -39.01 -11.44 27.36
N TRP A 86 -38.31 -11.84 28.41
CA TRP A 86 -38.68 -11.59 29.80
C TRP A 86 -37.75 -10.55 30.42
N THR A 87 -38.32 -9.55 31.10
CA THR A 87 -37.56 -8.54 31.84
C THR A 87 -37.55 -8.84 33.34
N ILE A 88 -36.34 -9.07 33.87
CA ILE A 88 -36.07 -9.11 35.31
C ILE A 88 -35.63 -7.70 35.71
N THR A 89 -36.48 -6.98 36.43
CA THR A 89 -36.18 -5.62 36.92
C THR A 89 -35.69 -5.70 38.35
N LEU A 90 -34.49 -5.20 38.63
CA LEU A 90 -33.90 -5.26 39.97
C LEU A 90 -34.61 -4.30 40.94
N THR A 91 -35.08 -4.82 42.08
CA THR A 91 -35.87 -4.06 43.06
C THR A 91 -35.56 -4.50 44.50
N GLY A 92 -34.76 -3.73 45.25
CA GLY A 92 -34.58 -3.99 46.68
C GLY A 92 -33.42 -3.25 47.35
N ASP A 93 -33.17 -3.61 48.60
CA ASP A 93 -32.12 -3.01 49.46
C ASP A 93 -30.68 -3.41 49.07
N LEU A 94 -30.52 -4.40 48.18
CA LEU A 94 -29.23 -4.87 47.66
C LEU A 94 -29.10 -4.54 46.16
N THR A 95 -28.20 -3.62 45.85
CA THR A 95 -28.13 -2.89 44.57
C THR A 95 -27.23 -3.55 43.51
N TRP A 96 -27.09 -4.88 43.59
CA TRP A 96 -26.49 -5.76 42.58
C TRP A 96 -26.83 -7.23 42.82
N LEU A 97 -26.50 -8.07 41.85
CA LEU A 97 -26.34 -9.52 41.96
C LEU A 97 -24.85 -9.81 42.22
N SER A 98 -24.51 -10.44 43.34
CA SER A 98 -23.15 -10.94 43.62
C SER A 98 -22.95 -12.26 42.86
N LEU A 99 -21.74 -12.49 42.34
CA LEU A 99 -21.28 -13.78 41.84
C LEU A 99 -19.93 -14.08 42.51
N GLU A 100 -19.97 -15.02 43.46
CA GLU A 100 -18.91 -15.30 44.45
C GLU A 100 -18.36 -16.74 44.31
N SER A 101 -18.85 -17.52 43.35
CA SER A 101 -18.37 -18.86 42.98
C SER A 101 -18.61 -19.20 41.50
N ASN A 102 -17.80 -20.13 40.97
CA ASN A 102 -17.81 -20.62 39.58
C ASN A 102 -19.23 -20.96 39.08
N THR A 103 -19.78 -20.08 38.23
CA THR A 103 -21.17 -20.10 37.77
C THR A 103 -21.30 -19.69 36.31
N THR A 104 -22.02 -20.49 35.52
CA THR A 104 -22.51 -20.12 34.19
C THR A 104 -23.96 -19.64 34.27
N ILE A 105 -24.27 -18.49 33.64
CA ILE A 105 -25.64 -17.98 33.46
C ILE A 105 -25.93 -17.85 31.97
N ASP A 106 -26.88 -18.65 31.47
CA ASP A 106 -27.28 -18.64 30.05
C ASP A 106 -28.73 -18.14 29.89
N GLY A 107 -28.88 -16.93 29.36
CA GLY A 107 -30.16 -16.26 29.14
C GLY A 107 -30.98 -16.78 27.95
N GLY A 108 -30.45 -17.72 27.15
CA GLY A 108 -31.13 -18.27 25.98
C GLY A 108 -31.70 -17.19 25.04
N GLY A 109 -30.99 -16.06 24.88
CA GLY A 109 -31.30 -14.95 23.99
C GLY A 109 -32.55 -14.13 24.37
N LYS A 110 -33.26 -14.52 25.44
CA LYS A 110 -34.62 -14.08 25.74
C LYS A 110 -34.76 -13.39 27.09
N ILE A 111 -33.69 -13.31 27.90
CA ILE A 111 -33.71 -12.64 29.19
C ILE A 111 -33.09 -11.25 29.07
N ILE A 112 -33.85 -10.27 29.55
CA ILE A 112 -33.44 -8.90 29.80
C ILE A 112 -33.26 -8.76 31.31
N ILE A 113 -32.14 -8.19 31.76
CA ILE A 113 -31.97 -7.74 33.13
C ILE A 113 -31.91 -6.21 33.11
N ASP A 114 -32.91 -5.58 33.71
CA ASP A 114 -33.02 -4.13 33.85
C ASP A 114 -32.51 -3.75 35.24
N GLY A 115 -31.38 -3.04 35.28
CA GLY A 115 -30.75 -2.61 36.52
C GLY A 115 -31.51 -1.51 37.25
N SER A 116 -32.40 -0.77 36.58
CA SER A 116 -33.16 0.36 37.15
C SER A 116 -32.30 1.37 37.95
N ASN A 117 -31.11 1.67 37.42
CA ASN A 117 -30.01 2.48 37.97
C ASN A 117 -29.20 1.84 39.12
N PHE A 118 -29.38 0.55 39.38
CA PHE A 118 -28.47 -0.28 40.17
C PHE A 118 -27.46 -1.01 39.28
N TYR A 119 -26.36 -1.49 39.84
CA TYR A 119 -25.42 -2.37 39.13
C TYR A 119 -26.09 -3.73 38.89
N ILE A 120 -25.77 -4.44 37.80
CA ILE A 120 -26.37 -5.77 37.56
C ILE A 120 -25.47 -6.86 38.15
N PHE A 121 -24.39 -7.26 37.49
CA PHE A 121 -23.48 -8.31 37.98
C PHE A 121 -22.23 -7.73 38.64
N SER A 122 -21.94 -8.22 39.84
CA SER A 122 -20.75 -7.92 40.63
C SER A 122 -19.96 -9.21 40.89
N ILE A 123 -18.83 -9.37 40.21
CA ILE A 123 -18.09 -10.63 40.14
C ILE A 123 -16.81 -10.56 40.98
N THR A 124 -16.62 -11.53 41.87
CA THR A 124 -15.40 -11.73 42.70
C THR A 124 -14.96 -13.20 42.67
N ALA A 125 -15.23 -13.89 41.56
CA ALA A 125 -15.02 -15.32 41.42
C ALA A 125 -14.43 -15.67 40.07
N GLU A 126 -13.55 -16.66 40.09
CA GLU A 126 -12.97 -17.25 38.88
C GLU A 126 -14.03 -17.99 38.04
N ASN A 127 -13.79 -18.13 36.74
CA ASN A 127 -14.52 -18.99 35.79
C ASN A 127 -16.01 -18.60 35.56
N ILE A 128 -16.43 -17.39 35.91
CA ILE A 128 -17.80 -16.91 35.62
C ILE A 128 -18.05 -16.86 34.12
N THR A 129 -19.14 -17.48 33.65
CA THR A 129 -19.62 -17.33 32.27
C THR A 129 -20.98 -16.65 32.25
N LEU A 130 -21.08 -15.48 31.62
CA LEU A 130 -22.36 -14.80 31.36
C LEU A 130 -22.65 -14.82 29.87
N LYS A 131 -23.82 -15.34 29.46
CA LYS A 131 -24.14 -15.41 28.04
C LYS A 131 -25.59 -15.32 27.62
N ASN A 132 -25.79 -14.86 26.38
CA ASN A 132 -27.10 -14.73 25.73
C ASN A 132 -28.10 -13.85 26.52
N LEU A 133 -27.61 -12.80 27.21
CA LEU A 133 -28.40 -11.87 28.03
C LEU A 133 -28.44 -10.46 27.40
N GLU A 134 -29.55 -9.76 27.59
CA GLU A 134 -29.65 -8.30 27.38
C GLU A 134 -29.55 -7.60 28.74
N LEU A 135 -28.62 -6.66 28.92
CA LEU A 135 -28.35 -5.97 30.19
C LEU A 135 -28.47 -4.45 29.98
N LYS A 136 -29.34 -3.78 30.75
CA LYS A 136 -29.60 -2.34 30.52
C LYS A 136 -30.01 -1.52 31.74
N ASN A 137 -30.10 -0.20 31.55
CA ASN A 137 -30.55 0.77 32.57
C ASN A 137 -29.73 0.64 33.87
N SER A 138 -28.41 0.50 33.77
CA SER A 138 -27.51 0.23 34.90
C SER A 138 -26.26 1.11 34.82
N PRO A 139 -25.69 1.61 35.93
CA PRO A 139 -24.46 2.40 35.88
C PRO A 139 -23.28 1.59 35.36
N ILE A 140 -23.16 0.33 35.79
CA ILE A 140 -22.22 -0.66 35.27
C ILE A 140 -22.94 -2.03 35.26
N PRO A 141 -23.33 -2.55 34.09
CA PRO A 141 -23.98 -3.86 33.95
C PRO A 141 -23.13 -5.04 34.39
N VAL A 142 -21.83 -5.06 34.07
CA VAL A 142 -20.89 -6.11 34.47
C VAL A 142 -19.65 -5.47 35.08
N ARG A 143 -19.37 -5.77 36.36
CA ARG A 143 -18.14 -5.35 37.05
C ARG A 143 -17.40 -6.54 37.67
N PHE A 144 -16.08 -6.56 37.54
CA PHE A 144 -15.18 -7.54 38.16
C PHE A 144 -14.31 -6.89 39.26
N TYR A 145 -13.92 -7.69 40.26
CA TYR A 145 -13.09 -7.29 41.41
C TYR A 145 -12.02 -8.34 41.83
N ASP A 146 -12.08 -9.55 41.29
CA ASP A 146 -11.16 -10.71 41.52
C ASP A 146 -11.60 -11.84 40.55
N GLY A 147 -11.88 -11.47 39.29
CA GLY A 147 -12.85 -12.15 38.42
C GLY A 147 -12.28 -13.06 37.34
N ASP A 148 -11.28 -13.88 37.68
CA ASP A 148 -10.34 -14.42 36.69
C ASP A 148 -10.92 -15.48 35.75
N ASN A 149 -10.37 -15.59 34.53
CA ASN A 149 -10.78 -16.56 33.51
C ASN A 149 -12.31 -16.52 33.21
N ALA A 150 -12.90 -15.33 33.29
CA ALA A 150 -14.33 -15.12 33.03
C ALA A 150 -14.64 -14.96 31.54
N THR A 151 -15.85 -15.33 31.13
CA THR A 151 -16.29 -15.29 29.73
C THR A 151 -17.62 -14.55 29.56
N LEU A 152 -17.65 -13.54 28.70
CA LEU A 152 -18.84 -12.80 28.31
C LEU A 152 -19.20 -13.12 26.84
N GLU A 153 -20.20 -13.97 26.60
CA GLU A 153 -20.53 -14.49 25.25
C GLU A 153 -21.91 -13.97 24.78
N ASN A 154 -21.97 -13.32 23.61
CA ASN A 154 -23.23 -12.88 22.96
C ASN A 154 -24.14 -12.05 23.90
N LEU A 155 -23.54 -11.08 24.61
CA LEU A 155 -24.25 -10.14 25.46
C LEU A 155 -24.67 -8.89 24.67
N ILE A 156 -25.88 -8.39 24.94
CA ILE A 156 -26.33 -7.08 24.45
C ILE A 156 -26.36 -6.13 25.65
N ILE A 157 -25.44 -5.17 25.71
CA ILE A 157 -25.26 -4.28 26.86
C ILE A 157 -25.55 -2.84 26.43
N HIS A 158 -26.56 -2.19 27.01
CA HIS A 158 -26.94 -0.84 26.57
C HIS A 158 -27.61 0.07 27.60
N ASP A 159 -27.70 1.36 27.25
CA ASP A 159 -28.30 2.44 28.05
C ASP A 159 -27.73 2.45 29.48
N THR A 160 -26.40 2.58 29.56
CA THR A 160 -25.65 2.49 30.81
C THR A 160 -25.29 3.86 31.37
N GLY A 161 -25.26 3.99 32.70
CA GLY A 161 -24.93 5.26 33.37
C GLY A 161 -23.43 5.61 33.36
N SER A 162 -22.56 4.59 33.24
CA SER A 162 -21.11 4.73 33.12
C SER A 162 -20.58 3.71 32.11
N TYR A 163 -20.07 2.55 32.53
CA TYR A 163 -19.39 1.60 31.66
C TYR A 163 -20.34 0.54 31.10
N GLY A 164 -19.97 -0.13 30.01
CA GLY A 164 -20.63 -1.37 29.57
C GLY A 164 -20.11 -2.57 30.36
N VAL A 165 -18.80 -2.78 30.31
CA VAL A 165 -18.05 -3.74 31.13
C VAL A 165 -16.93 -3.00 31.87
N TYR A 166 -16.75 -3.32 33.15
CA TYR A 166 -15.66 -2.81 33.99
C TYR A 166 -14.86 -3.97 34.59
N GLY A 167 -13.56 -4.04 34.34
CA GLY A 167 -12.64 -4.95 35.05
C GLY A 167 -11.58 -4.17 35.80
N ASP A 168 -11.37 -4.50 37.07
CA ASP A 168 -10.37 -3.84 37.90
C ASP A 168 -8.98 -4.47 37.76
N GLY A 169 -8.01 -3.94 38.52
CA GLY A 169 -6.61 -4.36 38.46
C GLY A 169 -6.27 -5.69 39.17
N ALA A 170 -7.26 -6.42 39.68
CA ALA A 170 -7.08 -7.78 40.20
C ALA A 170 -7.46 -8.84 39.15
N THR A 171 -8.39 -8.51 38.25
CA THR A 171 -9.00 -9.45 37.29
C THR A 171 -8.04 -9.90 36.18
N GLU A 172 -7.82 -11.20 35.98
CA GLU A 172 -6.98 -11.76 34.90
C GLU A 172 -7.77 -12.63 33.89
N ASP A 173 -7.23 -12.81 32.67
CA ASP A 173 -7.74 -13.71 31.60
C ASP A 173 -9.24 -13.50 31.24
N LEU A 174 -9.72 -12.25 31.19
CA LEU A 174 -11.11 -11.93 30.80
C LEU A 174 -11.34 -12.11 29.28
N GLU A 175 -12.29 -12.96 28.89
CA GLU A 175 -12.73 -13.13 27.51
C GLU A 175 -14.11 -12.47 27.23
N ILE A 176 -14.23 -11.78 26.09
CA ILE A 176 -15.46 -11.12 25.61
C ILE A 176 -15.67 -11.44 24.12
N HIS A 177 -16.73 -12.19 23.82
CA HIS A 177 -16.98 -12.78 22.50
C HIS A 177 -18.35 -12.38 21.94
N SER A 178 -18.38 -11.92 20.67
CA SER A 178 -19.63 -11.61 19.95
C SER A 178 -20.58 -10.64 20.68
N CYS A 179 -20.07 -9.80 21.58
CA CYS A 179 -20.88 -8.89 22.39
C CYS A 179 -21.24 -7.62 21.60
N THR A 180 -22.41 -7.05 21.88
CA THR A 180 -22.87 -5.77 21.32
C THR A 180 -23.08 -4.77 22.45
N ILE A 181 -22.19 -3.80 22.57
CA ILE A 181 -22.15 -2.81 23.67
C ILE A 181 -22.41 -1.42 23.08
N TYR A 182 -23.51 -0.75 23.47
CA TYR A 182 -23.83 0.58 22.93
C TYR A 182 -24.57 1.51 23.89
N SER A 183 -24.61 2.82 23.62
CA SER A 183 -25.33 3.80 24.46
C SER A 183 -24.80 3.80 25.91
N THR A 184 -23.49 3.91 26.08
CA THR A 184 -22.82 3.90 27.40
C THR A 184 -22.49 5.31 27.89
N GLY A 185 -22.75 5.59 29.17
CA GLY A 185 -22.54 6.91 29.80
C GLY A 185 -21.08 7.34 29.94
N SER A 186 -20.15 6.40 29.78
CA SER A 186 -18.70 6.54 29.68
C SER A 186 -18.19 5.49 28.68
N TRP A 187 -17.00 4.89 28.88
CA TRP A 187 -16.41 3.88 27.98
C TRP A 187 -17.29 2.64 27.78
N GLY A 188 -17.19 2.01 26.60
CA GLY A 188 -17.83 0.72 26.34
C GLY A 188 -17.23 -0.41 27.18
N VAL A 189 -15.90 -0.53 27.15
CA VAL A 189 -15.10 -1.40 28.04
C VAL A 189 -14.04 -0.55 28.73
N ASP A 190 -13.97 -0.64 30.06
CA ASP A 190 -12.95 -0.02 30.92
C ASP A 190 -12.26 -1.17 31.69
N TYR A 191 -10.98 -1.45 31.41
CA TYR A 191 -10.32 -2.66 31.89
C TYR A 191 -8.90 -2.41 32.39
N TRP A 192 -8.64 -2.80 33.63
CA TRP A 192 -7.40 -2.50 34.37
C TRP A 192 -6.55 -3.74 34.68
N GLY A 193 -7.08 -4.92 34.34
CA GLY A 193 -6.50 -6.23 34.66
C GLY A 193 -5.52 -6.75 33.60
N ASN A 194 -5.17 -8.04 33.67
CA ASN A 194 -4.26 -8.70 32.72
C ASN A 194 -4.98 -9.64 31.74
N SER A 195 -4.48 -9.74 30.51
CA SER A 195 -4.96 -10.70 29.48
C SER A 195 -6.44 -10.56 29.05
N LEU A 196 -6.91 -9.36 28.69
CA LEU A 196 -8.20 -9.21 28.01
C LEU A 196 -8.16 -9.81 26.59
N LEU A 197 -9.10 -10.70 26.26
CA LEU A 197 -9.44 -11.07 24.88
C LEU A 197 -10.81 -10.50 24.50
N LEU A 198 -10.87 -9.59 23.53
CA LEU A 198 -12.12 -9.04 22.99
C LEU A 198 -12.21 -9.33 21.49
N GLU A 199 -13.08 -10.27 21.08
CA GLU A 199 -13.23 -10.61 19.66
C GLU A 199 -14.67 -10.72 19.12
N ASP A 200 -14.78 -10.54 17.80
CA ASP A 200 -16.02 -10.54 16.99
C ASP A 200 -17.15 -9.62 17.49
N SER A 201 -16.81 -8.59 18.27
CA SER A 201 -17.76 -7.75 19.02
C SER A 201 -18.02 -6.40 18.34
N ASN A 202 -19.14 -5.75 18.67
CA ASN A 202 -19.48 -4.38 18.25
C ASN A 202 -19.59 -3.45 19.47
N LEU A 203 -18.82 -2.37 19.46
CA LEU A 203 -18.87 -1.28 20.45
C LEU A 203 -19.29 0.00 19.72
N SER A 204 -20.29 0.72 20.23
CA SER A 204 -20.72 1.99 19.60
C SER A 204 -21.44 2.99 20.50
N PHE A 205 -21.53 4.26 20.08
CA PHE A 205 -22.36 5.29 20.75
C PHE A 205 -22.04 5.53 22.24
N SER A 206 -20.76 5.45 22.61
CA SER A 206 -20.31 5.78 23.98
C SER A 206 -20.13 7.29 24.18
N SER A 207 -20.47 7.76 25.37
CA SER A 207 -20.28 9.15 25.80
C SER A 207 -18.80 9.53 25.95
N ALA A 208 -17.94 8.55 26.24
CA ALA A 208 -16.48 8.66 26.17
C ALA A 208 -15.96 7.99 24.88
N GLY A 209 -15.04 7.02 24.97
CA GLY A 209 -14.56 6.23 23.85
C GLY A 209 -15.07 4.78 23.85
N GLY A 210 -14.52 3.94 22.97
CA GLY A 210 -14.89 2.53 22.87
C GLY A 210 -14.27 1.67 23.97
N ILE A 211 -12.93 1.56 23.97
CA ILE A 211 -12.15 0.73 24.89
C ILE A 211 -11.08 1.58 25.58
N TYR A 212 -10.96 1.45 26.90
CA TYR A 212 -9.87 2.01 27.69
C TYR A 212 -9.17 0.88 28.44
N LEU A 213 -7.85 0.75 28.25
CA LEU A 213 -7.00 -0.22 28.94
C LEU A 213 -5.98 0.51 29.82
N GLN A 214 -5.88 0.13 31.10
CA GLN A 214 -5.01 0.82 32.07
C GLN A 214 -4.18 -0.13 32.93
N ASN A 215 -2.84 -0.06 32.85
CA ASN A 215 -1.88 -0.98 33.46
C ASN A 215 -1.88 -2.43 32.90
N THR A 216 -2.77 -2.73 31.95
CA THR A 216 -2.98 -4.07 31.38
C THR A 216 -1.78 -4.63 30.63
N VAL A 217 -1.47 -5.91 30.87
CA VAL A 217 -0.53 -6.71 30.08
C VAL A 217 -1.27 -7.69 29.17
N GLY A 218 -0.84 -7.84 27.92
CA GLY A 218 -1.18 -8.98 27.05
C GLY A 218 -2.54 -8.93 26.34
N ALA A 219 -3.26 -7.81 26.38
CA ALA A 219 -4.61 -7.75 25.80
C ALA A 219 -4.66 -7.81 24.26
N GLN A 220 -5.71 -8.44 23.75
CA GLN A 220 -5.90 -8.76 22.34
C GLN A 220 -7.31 -8.39 21.88
N ILE A 221 -7.41 -7.44 20.95
CA ILE A 221 -8.67 -6.95 20.37
C ILE A 221 -8.70 -7.40 18.91
N ARG A 222 -9.67 -8.22 18.51
CA ARG A 222 -9.62 -8.91 17.21
C ARG A 222 -10.97 -8.91 16.49
N ARG A 223 -10.99 -8.52 15.20
CA ARG A 223 -12.21 -8.57 14.35
C ARG A 223 -13.38 -7.71 14.90
N THR A 224 -13.08 -6.77 15.79
CA THR A 224 -14.05 -5.96 16.54
C THR A 224 -14.35 -4.66 15.78
N ILE A 225 -15.63 -4.25 15.78
CA ILE A 225 -16.10 -2.99 15.20
C ILE A 225 -16.28 -1.96 16.33
N ILE A 226 -15.66 -0.78 16.21
CA ILE A 226 -15.65 0.26 17.25
C ILE A 226 -16.01 1.61 16.61
N HIS A 227 -17.20 2.16 16.87
CA HIS A 227 -17.67 3.30 16.08
C HIS A 227 -18.70 4.26 16.72
N ASN A 228 -18.74 5.52 16.24
CA ASN A 228 -19.62 6.59 16.74
C ASN A 228 -19.42 6.91 18.23
N HIS A 229 -18.17 6.96 18.71
CA HIS A 229 -17.85 7.39 20.08
C HIS A 229 -17.38 8.86 20.11
N ASN A 230 -17.66 9.57 21.21
CA ASN A 230 -17.30 10.98 21.36
C ASN A 230 -15.80 11.24 21.51
N LEU A 231 -15.04 10.26 22.00
CA LEU A 231 -13.60 10.34 22.22
C LEU A 231 -12.88 9.28 21.37
N GLN A 232 -11.93 8.53 21.96
CA GLN A 232 -11.10 7.56 21.25
C GLN A 232 -11.87 6.29 20.85
N GLY A 233 -11.39 5.56 19.85
CA GLY A 233 -11.82 4.19 19.60
C GLY A 233 -11.22 3.24 20.66
N VAL A 234 -9.89 3.20 20.72
CA VAL A 234 -9.11 2.50 21.74
C VAL A 234 -8.11 3.47 22.36
N ASP A 235 -7.99 3.48 23.68
CA ASP A 235 -7.02 4.30 24.42
C ASP A 235 -6.23 3.43 25.42
N LEU A 236 -4.91 3.61 25.42
CA LEU A 236 -3.95 2.68 26.01
C LEU A 236 -3.04 3.42 27.01
N ASN A 237 -3.16 3.10 28.30
CA ASN A 237 -2.48 3.78 29.40
C ASN A 237 -1.62 2.82 30.23
N ASN A 238 -0.29 2.97 30.18
CA ASN A 238 0.66 2.12 30.90
C ASN A 238 0.54 0.61 30.58
N VAL A 239 0.28 0.27 29.31
CA VAL A 239 -0.01 -1.12 28.91
C VAL A 239 1.16 -1.79 28.19
N LEU A 240 1.21 -3.12 28.22
CA LEU A 240 2.30 -3.92 27.65
C LEU A 240 1.76 -5.03 26.73
N HIS A 241 2.47 -5.35 25.64
CA HIS A 241 2.20 -6.51 24.77
C HIS A 241 0.80 -6.56 24.17
N ILE A 242 0.35 -5.44 23.58
CA ILE A 242 -1.02 -5.29 23.04
C ILE A 242 -1.11 -5.71 21.58
N LEU A 243 -2.16 -6.45 21.21
CA LEU A 243 -2.50 -6.79 19.82
C LEU A 243 -3.89 -6.25 19.43
N ILE A 244 -3.94 -5.47 18.37
CA ILE A 244 -5.18 -5.03 17.71
C ILE A 244 -5.13 -5.58 16.28
N THR A 245 -6.02 -6.49 15.89
CA THR A 245 -5.98 -7.13 14.57
C THR A 245 -7.33 -7.24 13.88
N ASP A 246 -7.34 -6.94 12.57
CA ASP A 246 -8.52 -7.08 11.69
C ASP A 246 -9.75 -6.27 12.15
N CYS A 247 -9.54 -5.22 12.94
CA CYS A 247 -10.60 -4.38 13.51
C CYS A 247 -11.06 -3.28 12.53
N SER A 248 -12.29 -2.79 12.72
CA SER A 248 -12.87 -1.68 11.96
C SER A 248 -13.26 -0.54 12.91
N ILE A 249 -12.52 0.57 12.86
CA ILE A 249 -12.57 1.64 13.87
C ILE A 249 -12.91 2.95 13.18
N TYR A 250 -14.11 3.52 13.39
CA TYR A 250 -14.54 4.68 12.60
C TYR A 250 -15.55 5.65 13.25
N GLN A 251 -15.66 6.87 12.70
CA GLN A 251 -16.56 7.93 13.17
C GLN A 251 -16.31 8.27 14.65
N LEU A 252 -15.19 8.93 14.94
CA LEU A 252 -14.72 9.17 16.29
C LEU A 252 -14.43 10.65 16.56
N GLY A 253 -14.85 11.14 17.72
CA GLY A 253 -14.61 12.51 18.16
C GLY A 253 -13.20 12.79 18.68
N SER A 254 -12.35 11.77 18.81
CA SER A 254 -10.89 11.87 19.02
C SER A 254 -10.14 10.91 18.08
N ALA A 255 -9.02 10.32 18.53
CA ALA A 255 -8.19 9.42 17.76
C ALA A 255 -8.77 7.99 17.64
N GLY A 256 -8.39 7.26 16.59
CA GLY A 256 -8.78 5.86 16.40
C GLY A 256 -8.18 4.94 17.45
N ILE A 257 -6.85 4.92 17.52
CA ILE A 257 -6.07 4.24 18.56
C ILE A 257 -5.09 5.24 19.16
N ALA A 258 -5.07 5.38 20.48
CA ALA A 258 -4.15 6.22 21.23
C ALA A 258 -3.29 5.40 22.21
N ALA A 259 -2.03 5.78 22.41
CA ALA A 259 -1.16 5.22 23.46
C ALA A 259 -0.27 6.28 24.13
N ASP A 260 -0.13 6.15 25.44
CA ASP A 260 0.69 7.02 26.29
C ASP A 260 2.21 6.65 26.25
N SER A 261 3.03 7.41 27.00
CA SER A 261 4.49 7.24 27.04
C SER A 261 5.02 6.18 27.99
N SER A 262 4.17 5.55 28.81
CA SER A 262 4.53 4.38 29.62
C SER A 262 4.27 3.04 28.91
N THR A 263 3.49 3.06 27.82
CA THR A 263 3.09 1.88 27.03
C THR A 263 4.22 1.27 26.16
N GLN A 264 4.22 -0.06 25.95
CA GLN A 264 5.19 -0.81 25.13
C GLN A 264 4.56 -1.93 24.28
N ASP A 265 5.16 -2.21 23.11
CA ASP A 265 4.93 -3.40 22.28
C ASP A 265 3.48 -3.52 21.76
N VAL A 266 2.96 -2.38 21.29
CA VAL A 266 1.64 -2.27 20.65
C VAL A 266 1.75 -2.71 19.19
N LYS A 267 0.95 -3.70 18.80
CA LYS A 267 0.88 -4.26 17.45
C LYS A 267 -0.50 -4.02 16.87
N ILE A 268 -0.58 -3.29 15.76
CA ILE A 268 -1.81 -2.96 15.05
C ILE A 268 -1.70 -3.56 13.64
N VAL A 269 -2.53 -4.56 13.34
CA VAL A 269 -2.38 -5.41 12.15
C VAL A 269 -3.68 -5.48 11.37
N GLY A 270 -3.62 -5.38 10.03
CA GLY A 270 -4.76 -5.65 9.13
C GLY A 270 -6.02 -4.79 9.33
N SER A 271 -5.95 -3.75 10.15
CA SER A 271 -7.11 -3.01 10.64
C SER A 271 -7.43 -1.80 9.77
N GLU A 272 -8.70 -1.46 9.66
CA GLU A 272 -9.18 -0.24 9.00
C GLU A 272 -9.54 0.82 10.06
N VAL A 273 -8.98 2.02 9.93
CA VAL A 273 -9.28 3.15 10.81
C VAL A 273 -9.63 4.38 9.99
N SER A 274 -10.79 4.99 10.23
CA SER A 274 -11.19 6.17 9.45
C SER A 274 -12.15 7.16 10.13
N HIS A 275 -12.26 8.37 9.58
CA HIS A 275 -13.20 9.39 10.04
C HIS A 275 -13.03 9.75 11.53
N THR A 276 -11.78 9.98 11.94
CA THR A 276 -11.35 10.36 13.29
C THR A 276 -11.06 11.86 13.33
N SER A 277 -11.51 12.58 14.37
CA SER A 277 -11.33 14.05 14.44
C SER A 277 -9.87 14.49 14.52
N SER A 278 -9.02 13.66 15.14
CA SER A 278 -7.57 13.86 15.25
C SER A 278 -6.83 12.80 14.43
N TYR A 279 -6.26 11.77 15.03
CA TYR A 279 -5.36 10.82 14.37
C TYR A 279 -6.03 9.47 14.16
N CYS A 280 -5.74 8.76 13.06
CA CYS A 280 -6.16 7.35 12.99
C CYS A 280 -5.40 6.53 14.05
N ILE A 281 -4.08 6.71 14.13
CA ILE A 281 -3.23 6.10 15.16
C ILE A 281 -2.30 7.19 15.73
N THR A 282 -2.25 7.32 17.06
CA THR A 282 -1.30 8.20 17.77
C THR A 282 -0.61 7.43 18.90
N LEU A 283 0.71 7.24 18.80
CA LEU A 283 1.47 6.44 19.76
C LEU A 283 2.61 7.26 20.36
N SER A 284 2.62 7.35 21.70
CA SER A 284 3.79 7.82 22.46
C SER A 284 4.62 6.67 23.04
N SER A 285 4.26 5.44 22.69
CA SER A 285 4.81 4.18 23.17
C SER A 285 6.08 3.75 22.42
N ARG A 286 6.74 2.69 22.89
CA ARG A 286 7.95 2.10 22.28
C ARG A 286 7.74 0.65 21.81
N ASP A 287 8.62 0.19 20.91
CA ASP A 287 8.64 -1.16 20.31
C ASP A 287 7.40 -1.50 19.46
N ASN A 288 6.81 -0.52 18.77
CA ASN A 288 5.50 -0.70 18.10
C ASN A 288 5.59 -1.31 16.69
N LEU A 289 4.51 -1.99 16.27
CA LEU A 289 4.31 -2.48 14.90
C LEU A 289 2.96 -2.01 14.36
N ILE A 290 2.95 -1.37 13.20
CA ILE A 290 1.74 -1.04 12.43
C ILE A 290 1.88 -1.70 11.05
N GLU A 291 1.04 -2.69 10.73
CA GLU A 291 1.21 -3.55 9.56
C GLU A 291 -0.09 -3.80 8.79
N ASN A 292 -0.04 -3.68 7.45
CA ASN A 292 -1.17 -4.00 6.56
C ASN A 292 -2.48 -3.22 6.87
N CYS A 293 -2.38 -2.09 7.57
CA CYS A 293 -3.54 -1.27 7.95
C CYS A 293 -3.96 -0.31 6.83
N THR A 294 -5.25 0.04 6.81
CA THR A 294 -5.80 1.09 5.93
C THR A 294 -6.28 2.26 6.79
N LEU A 295 -5.69 3.44 6.59
CA LEU A 295 -5.91 4.64 7.40
C LEU A 295 -6.37 5.78 6.48
N THR A 296 -7.49 6.43 6.79
CA THR A 296 -8.05 7.48 5.90
C THR A 296 -9.01 8.45 6.60
N PHE A 297 -9.10 9.70 6.12
CA PHE A 297 -10.01 10.74 6.64
C PHE A 297 -9.77 11.07 8.12
N ALA A 298 -8.63 11.70 8.39
CA ALA A 298 -8.21 12.17 9.72
C ALA A 298 -7.31 13.41 9.58
N LEU A 299 -6.94 14.07 10.68
CA LEU A 299 -5.90 15.10 10.68
C LEU A 299 -4.58 14.52 10.15
N SER A 300 -4.11 13.45 10.78
CA SER A 300 -2.97 12.65 10.30
C SER A 300 -3.26 11.16 10.43
N GLY A 301 -2.68 10.35 9.54
CA GLY A 301 -2.91 8.90 9.55
C GLY A 301 -2.19 8.22 10.72
N ILE A 302 -0.88 8.42 10.81
CA ILE A 302 -0.06 7.94 11.93
C ILE A 302 0.69 9.13 12.54
N HIS A 303 0.60 9.28 13.85
CA HIS A 303 1.45 10.17 14.64
C HIS A 303 2.27 9.33 15.63
N LEU A 304 3.59 9.44 15.55
CA LEU A 304 4.52 8.87 16.52
C LEU A 304 5.20 10.03 17.29
N LEU A 305 5.08 10.04 18.62
CA LEU A 305 5.44 11.18 19.47
C LEU A 305 6.30 10.74 20.66
N ASN A 306 7.61 11.00 20.64
CA ASN A 306 8.59 10.39 21.56
C ASN A 306 8.61 8.85 21.48
N SER A 307 8.34 8.30 20.29
CA SER A 307 8.21 6.87 20.07
C SER A 307 9.52 6.25 19.59
N ASP A 308 9.98 5.19 20.27
CA ASP A 308 11.22 4.50 19.95
C ASP A 308 10.99 3.10 19.36
N ASN A 309 11.82 2.71 18.38
CA ASN A 309 11.84 1.37 17.76
C ASN A 309 10.51 0.96 17.08
N SER A 310 9.83 1.91 16.45
CA SER A 310 8.54 1.69 15.77
C SER A 310 8.71 1.24 14.31
N THR A 311 7.91 0.27 13.86
CA THR A 311 7.89 -0.20 12.46
C THR A 311 6.50 -0.03 11.86
N ILE A 312 6.40 0.76 10.78
CA ILE A 312 5.21 0.94 9.95
C ILE A 312 5.47 0.23 8.63
N ARG A 313 4.68 -0.79 8.26
CA ARG A 313 4.90 -1.52 7.01
C ARG A 313 3.63 -1.94 6.27
N THR A 314 3.73 -2.03 4.95
CA THR A 314 2.65 -2.47 4.02
C THR A 314 1.30 -1.73 4.12
N CYS A 315 1.25 -0.60 4.84
CA CYS A 315 0.02 0.16 5.09
C CYS A 315 -0.39 1.02 3.88
N ILE A 316 -1.68 1.37 3.82
CA ILE A 316 -2.27 2.31 2.87
C ILE A 316 -2.83 3.50 3.66
N ILE A 317 -2.27 4.69 3.45
CA ILE A 317 -2.49 5.87 4.30
C ILE A 317 -2.79 7.06 3.39
N TYR A 318 -4.03 7.59 3.45
CA TYR A 318 -4.47 8.57 2.45
C TYR A 318 -5.67 9.44 2.85
N ASN A 319 -5.87 10.57 2.15
CA ASN A 319 -6.91 11.56 2.43
C ASN A 319 -6.84 12.07 3.89
N HIS A 320 -5.72 12.68 4.26
CA HIS A 320 -5.51 13.26 5.59
C HIS A 320 -5.38 14.77 5.49
N SER A 321 -6.01 15.53 6.39
CA SER A 321 -6.11 16.98 6.23
C SER A 321 -4.82 17.73 6.52
N ASP A 322 -3.91 17.18 7.33
CA ASP A 322 -2.51 17.62 7.49
C ASP A 322 -1.55 16.70 6.73
N SER A 323 -0.91 15.75 7.43
CA SER A 323 0.18 14.89 6.93
C SER A 323 -0.20 13.41 7.04
N CYS A 324 0.20 12.54 6.11
CA CYS A 324 -0.18 11.12 6.20
C CYS A 324 0.56 10.38 7.33
N ILE A 325 1.87 10.60 7.49
CA ILE A 325 2.67 10.15 8.66
C ILE A 325 3.40 11.35 9.26
N LEU A 326 3.33 11.48 10.59
CA LEU A 326 4.06 12.47 11.40
C LEU A 326 4.95 11.74 12.42
N LEU A 327 6.24 12.04 12.44
CA LEU A 327 7.21 11.60 13.44
C LEU A 327 7.74 12.81 14.21
N GLU A 328 7.45 12.91 15.50
CA GLU A 328 7.94 13.95 16.41
C GLU A 328 8.78 13.32 17.54
N THR A 329 9.98 13.83 17.76
CA THR A 329 10.94 13.40 18.81
C THR A 329 11.16 11.88 18.86
N SER A 330 10.99 11.17 17.74
CA SER A 330 10.88 9.70 17.68
C SER A 330 12.13 9.07 17.05
N THR A 331 12.60 7.93 17.57
CA THR A 331 13.87 7.33 17.10
C THR A 331 13.77 5.89 16.60
N ASN A 332 14.71 5.49 15.73
CA ASN A 332 14.84 4.13 15.20
C ASN A 332 13.52 3.63 14.52
N THR A 333 12.86 4.54 13.80
CA THR A 333 11.57 4.27 13.13
C THR A 333 11.78 3.76 11.70
N LYS A 334 11.00 2.76 11.28
CA LYS A 334 11.04 2.19 9.92
C LYS A 334 9.68 2.37 9.23
N ILE A 335 9.71 2.78 7.97
CA ILE A 335 8.54 2.93 7.09
C ILE A 335 8.81 2.13 5.81
N GLU A 336 8.16 0.99 5.64
CA GLU A 336 8.55 -0.02 4.64
C GLU A 336 7.37 -0.47 3.76
N SER A 337 7.51 -0.40 2.43
CA SER A 337 6.51 -0.90 1.46
C SER A 337 5.10 -0.26 1.56
N CYS A 338 4.98 0.94 2.12
CA CYS A 338 3.71 1.65 2.32
C CYS A 338 3.26 2.43 1.07
N LYS A 339 1.96 2.75 1.00
CA LYS A 339 1.36 3.68 0.02
C LYS A 339 0.84 4.92 0.74
N ILE A 340 1.32 6.11 0.36
CA ILE A 340 1.15 7.35 1.14
C ILE A 340 0.76 8.50 0.21
N TYR A 341 -0.50 8.95 0.23
CA TYR A 341 -1.01 9.89 -0.78
C TYR A 341 -2.21 10.74 -0.36
N TYR A 342 -2.42 11.89 -1.00
CA TYR A 342 -3.49 12.86 -0.64
C TYR A 342 -3.43 13.33 0.83
N ALA A 343 -2.25 13.75 1.30
CA ALA A 343 -2.14 14.75 2.36
C ALA A 343 -2.63 16.11 1.81
N GLU A 344 -3.73 16.64 2.34
CA GLU A 344 -4.46 17.78 1.74
C GLU A 344 -3.81 19.14 2.02
N SER A 345 -3.29 19.36 3.23
CA SER A 345 -2.59 20.62 3.56
C SER A 345 -1.08 20.49 3.47
N ASN A 346 -0.50 19.33 3.79
CA ASN A 346 0.89 19.24 4.21
C ASN A 346 1.69 18.12 3.51
N TYR A 347 2.41 17.26 4.24
CA TYR A 347 3.40 16.31 3.70
C TYR A 347 2.90 14.86 3.63
N GLY A 348 3.50 14.04 2.75
CA GLY A 348 3.29 12.59 2.79
C GLY A 348 3.87 11.97 4.07
N VAL A 349 5.16 12.16 4.29
CA VAL A 349 5.83 11.82 5.55
C VAL A 349 6.52 13.07 6.09
N TYR A 350 6.25 13.43 7.33
CA TYR A 350 6.89 14.53 8.04
C TYR A 350 7.72 13.99 9.21
N ILE A 351 9.01 14.31 9.22
CA ILE A 351 9.96 13.97 10.29
C ILE A 351 10.40 15.27 10.94
N THR A 352 10.14 15.45 12.23
CA THR A 352 10.35 16.74 12.91
C THR A 352 10.88 16.59 14.35
N SER A 353 11.25 17.73 14.94
CA SER A 353 11.56 17.89 16.37
C SER A 353 12.65 16.94 16.91
N GLY A 354 13.77 16.78 16.20
CA GLY A 354 14.89 15.96 16.67
C GLY A 354 14.71 14.45 16.51
N SER A 355 13.71 14.01 15.72
CA SER A 355 13.55 12.61 15.35
C SER A 355 14.81 12.07 14.66
N SER A 356 15.16 10.80 14.88
CA SER A 356 16.43 10.26 14.36
C SER A 356 16.45 8.77 14.01
N LYS A 357 17.43 8.35 13.19
CA LYS A 357 17.60 6.96 12.74
C LYS A 357 16.36 6.42 12.01
N VAL A 358 15.77 7.24 11.16
CA VAL A 358 14.54 6.91 10.42
C VAL A 358 14.89 6.27 9.08
N LEU A 359 14.30 5.11 8.77
CA LEU A 359 14.43 4.44 7.48
C LEU A 359 13.09 4.48 6.73
N ILE A 360 13.08 5.05 5.53
CA ILE A 360 11.94 5.02 4.59
C ILE A 360 12.37 4.24 3.35
N ARG A 361 11.77 3.08 3.10
CA ARG A 361 12.11 2.25 1.93
C ARG A 361 10.97 1.52 1.25
N ASP A 362 11.16 1.21 -0.03
CA ASP A 362 10.22 0.48 -0.90
C ASP A 362 8.82 1.12 -0.99
N CYS A 363 8.66 2.38 -0.53
CA CYS A 363 7.37 3.05 -0.43
C CYS A 363 6.97 3.73 -1.75
N THR A 364 5.67 3.88 -1.94
CA THR A 364 5.07 4.67 -3.02
C THR A 364 4.37 5.89 -2.42
N ILE A 365 4.93 7.07 -2.66
CA ILE A 365 4.50 8.35 -2.07
C ILE A 365 4.09 9.28 -3.21
N HIS A 366 2.87 9.80 -3.22
CA HIS A 366 2.44 10.65 -4.34
C HIS A 366 1.25 11.56 -4.06
N HIS A 367 1.05 12.62 -4.85
CA HIS A 367 -0.15 13.47 -4.78
C HIS A 367 -0.41 14.07 -3.38
N ASN A 368 0.65 14.36 -2.64
CA ASN A 368 0.61 15.11 -1.37
C ASN A 368 0.82 16.59 -1.67
N ASN A 369 0.12 17.48 -0.95
CA ASN A 369 0.00 18.89 -1.28
C ASN A 369 1.36 19.62 -1.36
N ILE A 370 2.16 19.56 -0.29
CA ILE A 370 3.47 20.22 -0.27
C ILE A 370 4.53 19.26 -0.80
N SER A 371 5.21 18.52 0.08
CA SER A 371 6.31 17.60 -0.28
C SER A 371 5.93 16.13 -0.10
N GLY A 372 6.62 15.24 -0.81
CA GLY A 372 6.52 13.79 -0.62
C GLY A 372 7.01 13.36 0.75
N ILE A 373 8.26 13.69 1.07
CA ILE A 373 8.89 13.54 2.40
C ILE A 373 9.45 14.90 2.82
N SER A 374 9.27 15.29 4.08
CA SER A 374 9.91 16.47 4.67
C SER A 374 10.63 16.13 5.97
N ILE A 375 11.83 16.68 6.14
CA ILE A 375 12.73 16.48 7.29
C ILE A 375 13.08 17.84 7.89
N ASP A 376 12.62 18.10 9.11
CA ASP A 376 12.81 19.37 9.84
C ASP A 376 13.54 19.09 11.15
N ALA A 377 14.62 19.84 11.43
CA ALA A 377 15.45 19.73 12.65
C ALA A 377 15.76 18.28 13.10
N SER A 378 16.01 17.36 12.15
CA SER A 378 16.08 15.91 12.38
C SER A 378 17.31 15.27 11.71
N SER A 379 17.70 14.06 12.13
CA SER A 379 18.99 13.48 11.72
C SER A 379 19.04 11.96 11.54
N ASP A 380 20.14 11.46 10.97
CA ASP A 380 20.36 10.03 10.66
C ASP A 380 19.20 9.41 9.83
N VAL A 381 18.66 10.15 8.85
CA VAL A 381 17.53 9.69 8.03
C VAL A 381 18.01 9.04 6.73
N ASN A 382 17.43 7.89 6.41
CA ASN A 382 17.73 7.09 5.23
C ASN A 382 16.47 6.91 4.37
N ILE A 383 16.50 7.40 3.14
CA ILE A 383 15.42 7.31 2.15
C ILE A 383 15.93 6.50 0.97
N SER A 384 15.46 5.25 0.79
CA SER A 384 15.96 4.39 -0.28
C SER A 384 14.96 3.49 -1.00
N ASP A 385 15.18 3.26 -2.29
CA ASP A 385 14.35 2.40 -3.16
C ASP A 385 12.87 2.83 -3.27
N ASN A 386 12.55 4.09 -2.97
CA ASN A 386 11.17 4.62 -3.01
C ASN A 386 10.78 5.18 -4.39
N ARG A 387 9.47 5.30 -4.64
CA ARG A 387 8.89 6.02 -5.76
C ARG A 387 8.11 7.23 -5.24
N ILE A 388 8.55 8.46 -5.57
CA ILE A 388 8.03 9.72 -5.02
C ILE A 388 7.60 10.64 -6.16
N TYR A 389 6.32 11.04 -6.27
CA TYR A 389 5.87 11.79 -7.46
C TYR A 389 4.56 12.60 -7.37
N SER A 390 4.38 13.55 -8.29
CA SER A 390 3.19 14.41 -8.41
C SER A 390 2.97 15.22 -7.13
N HIS A 391 3.93 16.08 -6.79
CA HIS A 391 3.90 16.99 -5.63
C HIS A 391 3.95 18.45 -6.08
N SER A 392 3.29 19.38 -5.37
CA SER A 392 3.32 20.80 -5.79
C SER A 392 4.61 21.52 -5.36
N PHE A 393 5.21 21.07 -4.25
CA PHE A 393 6.58 21.36 -3.83
C PHE A 393 7.42 20.08 -4.00
N ASP A 394 8.27 19.72 -3.04
CA ASP A 394 9.45 18.90 -3.31
C ASP A 394 9.18 17.39 -3.24
N GLY A 395 9.95 16.58 -3.99
CA GLY A 395 9.94 15.13 -3.76
C GLY A 395 10.43 14.80 -2.34
N VAL A 396 11.61 15.32 -1.98
CA VAL A 396 12.15 15.30 -0.61
C VAL A 396 12.64 16.68 -0.23
N SER A 397 12.20 17.22 0.91
CA SER A 397 12.68 18.49 1.49
C SER A 397 13.43 18.26 2.81
N THR A 398 14.59 18.91 3.00
CA THR A 398 15.33 18.94 4.27
C THR A 398 15.57 20.37 4.73
N VAL A 399 15.25 20.69 6.00
CA VAL A 399 15.25 22.05 6.54
C VAL A 399 15.81 22.14 7.98
N SER A 400 16.02 23.36 8.46
CA SER A 400 16.27 23.71 9.88
C SER A 400 17.42 22.95 10.56
N ASN A 401 18.61 22.96 9.95
CA ASN A 401 19.82 22.30 10.46
C ASN A 401 19.73 20.76 10.53
N SER A 402 18.83 20.14 9.73
CA SER A 402 18.79 18.68 9.57
C SER A 402 20.10 18.14 8.98
N HIS A 403 20.55 16.97 9.45
CA HIS A 403 21.87 16.44 9.06
C HIS A 403 22.02 14.91 9.08
N SER A 404 23.12 14.39 8.53
CA SER A 404 23.37 12.94 8.36
C SER A 404 22.29 12.27 7.49
N ILE A 405 21.91 12.89 6.36
CA ILE A 405 20.77 12.45 5.55
C ILE A 405 21.25 11.69 4.30
N TYR A 406 20.70 10.50 4.05
CA TYR A 406 21.10 9.60 2.98
C TYR A 406 19.91 9.31 2.05
N ILE A 407 19.98 9.74 0.79
CA ILE A 407 18.90 9.60 -0.20
C ILE A 407 19.43 8.81 -1.41
N TYR A 408 19.02 7.56 -1.60
CA TYR A 408 19.60 6.73 -2.66
C TYR A 408 18.70 5.68 -3.31
N ARG A 409 18.93 5.41 -4.61
CA ARG A 409 18.14 4.47 -5.44
C ARG A 409 16.65 4.82 -5.56
N ASN A 410 16.24 6.04 -5.23
CA ASN A 410 14.86 6.48 -5.37
C ASN A 410 14.55 6.91 -6.81
N THR A 411 13.29 6.79 -7.21
CA THR A 411 12.74 7.35 -8.45
C THR A 411 11.83 8.53 -8.10
N ILE A 412 12.23 9.76 -8.44
CA ILE A 412 11.56 11.00 -8.04
C ILE A 412 11.16 11.80 -9.29
N TYR A 413 9.87 12.13 -9.47
CA TYR A 413 9.45 12.86 -10.67
C TYR A 413 8.14 13.64 -10.55
N ASP A 414 7.88 14.60 -11.45
CA ASP A 414 6.63 15.38 -11.49
C ASP A 414 6.43 16.19 -10.19
N CYS A 415 7.46 16.94 -9.77
CA CYS A 415 7.48 17.73 -8.53
C CYS A 415 7.83 19.21 -8.78
N GLY A 416 7.80 20.02 -7.72
CA GLY A 416 8.48 21.32 -7.59
C GLY A 416 9.98 21.18 -7.82
N ASN A 417 10.78 20.98 -6.76
CA ASN A 417 12.11 20.37 -6.91
C ASN A 417 12.04 18.83 -6.82
N GLY A 418 13.04 18.13 -7.35
CA GLY A 418 13.23 16.71 -7.05
C GLY A 418 13.62 16.49 -5.59
N ILE A 419 14.75 17.09 -5.19
CA ILE A 419 15.21 17.15 -3.79
C ILE A 419 15.55 18.61 -3.46
N ALA A 420 15.16 19.08 -2.28
CA ALA A 420 15.51 20.39 -1.76
C ALA A 420 16.19 20.27 -0.39
N CYS A 421 17.33 20.95 -0.22
CA CYS A 421 18.05 21.06 1.05
C CYS A 421 18.25 22.54 1.37
N ASN A 422 17.75 22.99 2.52
CA ASN A 422 17.73 24.40 2.90
C ASN A 422 18.17 24.57 4.36
N ILE A 423 19.39 25.07 4.58
CA ILE A 423 20.06 25.07 5.89
C ILE A 423 20.16 23.63 6.41
N ALA A 424 20.85 22.77 5.65
CA ALA A 424 21.02 21.34 5.96
C ALA A 424 22.46 20.88 5.70
N HIS A 425 22.93 19.85 6.42
CA HIS A 425 24.36 19.54 6.54
C HIS A 425 24.68 18.04 6.46
N ASP A 426 25.82 17.64 5.91
CA ASP A 426 26.20 16.22 5.73
C ASP A 426 25.10 15.40 5.01
N ILE A 427 24.81 15.79 3.76
CA ILE A 427 23.74 15.22 2.93
C ILE A 427 24.35 14.42 1.78
N HIS A 428 23.93 13.17 1.62
CA HIS A 428 24.47 12.21 0.64
C HIS A 428 23.35 11.73 -0.28
N ILE A 429 23.44 12.05 -1.57
CA ILE A 429 22.41 11.81 -2.59
C ILE A 429 23.02 10.98 -3.73
N TRP A 430 22.66 9.69 -3.88
CA TRP A 430 23.28 8.86 -4.92
C TRP A 430 22.42 7.76 -5.57
N ASN A 431 22.78 7.41 -6.82
CA ASN A 431 22.07 6.40 -7.62
C ASN A 431 20.55 6.68 -7.80
N ASN A 432 20.06 7.90 -7.60
CA ASN A 432 18.66 8.26 -7.81
C ASN A 432 18.37 8.59 -9.27
N GLU A 433 17.10 8.48 -9.68
CA GLU A 433 16.58 8.93 -10.96
C GLU A 433 15.56 10.05 -10.71
N ILE A 434 15.91 11.27 -11.12
CA ILE A 434 15.19 12.51 -10.79
C ILE A 434 14.79 13.20 -12.10
N TYR A 435 13.49 13.35 -12.39
CA TYR A 435 13.07 13.89 -13.70
C TYR A 435 11.72 14.60 -13.74
N LEU A 436 11.46 15.40 -14.80
CA LEU A 436 10.19 16.14 -14.99
C LEU A 436 9.80 17.04 -13.79
N PHE A 437 10.78 17.68 -13.17
CA PHE A 437 10.60 18.64 -12.08
C PHE A 437 10.40 20.07 -12.64
N THR A 438 9.59 20.89 -11.99
CA THR A 438 9.22 22.23 -12.49
C THR A 438 10.20 23.34 -12.08
N TRP A 439 10.97 23.10 -11.02
CA TRP A 439 12.09 23.92 -10.55
C TRP A 439 13.40 23.14 -10.74
N ASN A 440 14.18 22.86 -9.69
CA ASN A 440 15.50 22.25 -9.80
C ASN A 440 15.46 20.75 -9.54
N GLY A 441 16.40 19.99 -10.13
CA GLY A 441 16.47 18.54 -9.88
C GLY A 441 16.94 18.27 -8.46
N ILE A 442 18.04 18.93 -8.09
CA ILE A 442 18.46 19.11 -6.70
C ILE A 442 18.66 20.60 -6.44
N SER A 443 18.09 21.11 -5.34
CA SER A 443 18.16 22.50 -4.91
C SER A 443 18.88 22.58 -3.55
N LEU A 444 20.01 23.28 -3.48
CA LEU A 444 20.77 23.51 -2.25
C LEU A 444 20.74 24.99 -1.88
N ILE A 445 20.35 25.30 -0.64
CA ILE A 445 20.28 26.66 -0.12
C ILE A 445 20.96 26.67 1.25
N GLN A 446 21.97 27.52 1.45
CA GLN A 446 22.66 27.70 2.74
C GLN A 446 23.10 26.38 3.41
N SER A 447 23.39 25.36 2.60
CA SER A 447 23.64 23.98 3.02
C SER A 447 25.13 23.64 2.91
N THR A 448 25.64 22.72 3.73
CA THR A 448 27.09 22.42 3.76
C THR A 448 27.43 20.94 3.79
N SER A 449 28.61 20.57 3.31
CA SER A 449 29.10 19.17 3.28
C SER A 449 28.16 18.25 2.50
N ILE A 450 27.89 18.61 1.24
CA ILE A 450 26.89 17.94 0.39
C ILE A 450 27.59 17.04 -0.64
N LYS A 451 27.09 15.83 -0.84
CA LYS A 451 27.63 14.85 -1.82
C LYS A 451 26.51 14.34 -2.72
N ILE A 452 26.56 14.70 -4.00
CA ILE A 452 25.61 14.32 -5.04
C ILE A 452 26.37 13.46 -6.05
N PHE A 453 26.14 12.15 -6.10
CA PHE A 453 26.91 11.28 -7.01
C PHE A 453 26.14 10.16 -7.71
N SER A 454 26.55 9.82 -8.94
CA SER A 454 25.96 8.72 -9.73
C SER A 454 24.43 8.80 -9.96
N ASN A 455 23.83 9.99 -9.87
CA ASN A 455 22.39 10.19 -10.14
C ASN A 455 22.12 10.45 -11.63
N ARG A 456 20.89 10.17 -12.10
CA ARG A 456 20.35 10.72 -13.36
C ARG A 456 19.40 11.87 -13.06
N ILE A 457 19.63 13.06 -13.63
CA ILE A 457 18.87 14.28 -13.30
C ILE A 457 18.48 15.04 -14.59
N TYR A 458 17.20 15.01 -14.99
CA TYR A 458 16.85 15.42 -16.37
C TYR A 458 15.42 15.95 -16.60
N HIS A 459 15.25 16.75 -17.66
CA HIS A 459 13.99 17.40 -18.06
C HIS A 459 13.30 18.31 -17.00
N GLY A 460 14.01 19.23 -16.35
CA GLY A 460 13.38 20.29 -15.54
C GLY A 460 13.93 21.70 -15.80
N LEU A 461 14.07 22.57 -14.79
CA LEU A 461 14.62 23.93 -14.98
C LEU A 461 16.15 23.92 -15.03
N ASP A 462 16.80 23.80 -13.87
CA ASP A 462 18.24 23.63 -13.71
C ASP A 462 18.50 22.28 -13.03
N GLY A 463 19.48 21.49 -13.49
CA GLY A 463 19.71 20.12 -13.01
C GLY A 463 20.10 20.07 -11.52
N VAL A 464 21.19 20.73 -11.16
CA VAL A 464 21.58 20.99 -9.76
C VAL A 464 21.80 22.47 -9.56
N ALA A 465 21.06 23.09 -8.65
CA ALA A 465 21.20 24.50 -8.28
C ALA A 465 21.67 24.62 -6.82
N ALA A 466 22.66 25.48 -6.56
CA ALA A 466 23.22 25.71 -5.23
C ALA A 466 23.42 27.20 -4.95
N ARG A 467 22.93 27.64 -3.79
CA ARG A 467 22.89 29.05 -3.36
C ARG A 467 23.49 29.19 -1.96
N GLN A 468 24.49 30.06 -1.78
CA GLN A 468 25.16 30.27 -0.48
C GLN A 468 25.62 28.97 0.22
N SER A 469 25.98 27.93 -0.53
CA SER A 469 26.21 26.56 -0.02
C SER A 469 27.69 26.15 -0.16
N THR A 470 28.25 25.45 0.82
CA THR A 470 29.71 25.18 0.87
C THR A 470 30.07 23.69 0.98
N SER A 471 31.29 23.32 0.62
CA SER A 471 31.76 21.92 0.71
C SER A 471 30.86 20.97 -0.12
N VAL A 472 30.58 21.37 -1.38
CA VAL A 472 29.58 20.73 -2.27
C VAL A 472 30.28 19.90 -3.36
N ASN A 473 30.18 18.57 -3.26
CA ASN A 473 30.71 17.62 -4.24
C ASN A 473 29.58 17.10 -5.13
N ILE A 474 29.65 17.37 -6.43
CA ILE A 474 28.77 16.85 -7.48
C ILE A 474 29.64 15.99 -8.40
N SER A 475 29.52 14.65 -8.34
CA SER A 475 30.40 13.79 -9.14
C SER A 475 29.79 12.53 -9.77
N PHE A 476 30.26 12.13 -10.95
CA PHE A 476 29.77 10.96 -11.69
C PHE A 476 28.27 10.96 -12.04
N ASN A 477 27.58 12.10 -11.95
CA ASN A 477 26.16 12.21 -12.31
C ASN A 477 25.97 12.33 -13.83
N HIS A 478 24.79 11.94 -14.32
CA HIS A 478 24.34 12.23 -15.69
C HIS A 478 23.20 13.24 -15.63
N ILE A 479 23.48 14.46 -16.07
CA ILE A 479 22.57 15.61 -16.02
C ILE A 479 22.26 15.99 -17.48
N TYR A 480 20.98 16.04 -17.87
CA TYR A 480 20.68 16.31 -19.28
C TYR A 480 19.28 16.89 -19.59
N GLY A 481 19.18 17.56 -20.74
CA GLY A 481 17.90 17.95 -21.35
C GLY A 481 17.05 18.93 -20.53
N ASN A 482 17.67 19.74 -19.68
CA ASN A 482 17.01 20.73 -18.83
C ASN A 482 16.74 22.05 -19.57
N THR A 483 15.71 22.77 -19.13
CA THR A 483 15.18 23.99 -19.77
C THR A 483 15.97 25.27 -19.43
N LYS A 484 17.05 25.13 -18.65
CA LYS A 484 18.15 26.07 -18.50
C LYS A 484 19.49 25.32 -18.43
N ARG A 485 20.09 25.15 -17.24
CA ARG A 485 21.48 24.68 -17.07
C ARG A 485 21.56 23.25 -16.52
N GLY A 486 22.72 22.63 -16.67
CA GLY A 486 23.05 21.40 -15.96
C GLY A 486 23.34 21.66 -14.48
N ILE A 487 24.33 22.50 -14.19
CA ILE A 487 24.74 22.87 -12.83
C ILE A 487 24.82 24.40 -12.68
N TYR A 488 24.36 24.91 -11.54
CA TYR A 488 24.28 26.34 -11.24
C TYR A 488 24.66 26.66 -9.80
N LEU A 489 25.86 27.23 -9.58
CA LEU A 489 26.30 27.73 -8.26
C LEU A 489 26.24 29.25 -8.27
N PHE A 490 25.53 29.83 -7.30
CA PHE A 490 25.39 31.28 -7.20
C PHE A 490 25.41 31.80 -5.76
N GLN A 491 25.65 33.12 -5.62
CA GLN A 491 25.67 33.85 -4.35
C GLN A 491 26.59 33.19 -3.30
N SER A 492 27.90 33.33 -3.45
CA SER A 492 28.89 32.86 -2.46
C SER A 492 28.75 31.38 -2.07
N SER A 493 28.67 30.50 -3.08
CA SER A 493 28.82 29.05 -2.88
C SER A 493 30.29 28.66 -3.09
N THR A 494 30.95 28.05 -2.09
CA THR A 494 32.43 27.85 -2.08
C THR A 494 32.85 26.43 -1.70
N ASP A 495 34.14 26.09 -1.87
CA ASP A 495 34.69 24.75 -1.56
C ASP A 495 33.92 23.64 -2.31
N PHE A 496 33.82 23.76 -3.64
CA PHE A 496 33.01 22.84 -4.45
C PHE A 496 33.84 22.00 -5.42
N LEU A 497 33.35 20.78 -5.68
CA LEU A 497 33.98 19.80 -6.56
C LEU A 497 32.93 19.28 -7.55
N ILE A 498 32.97 19.77 -8.80
CA ILE A 498 32.14 19.28 -9.91
C ILE A 498 33.02 18.33 -10.72
N MET A 499 32.95 17.02 -10.46
CA MET A 499 33.95 16.05 -10.96
C MET A 499 33.37 14.85 -11.74
N ASN A 500 33.89 14.58 -12.93
CA ASN A 500 33.54 13.38 -13.74
C ASN A 500 32.05 13.21 -14.09
N ASN A 501 31.25 14.28 -14.10
CA ASN A 501 29.84 14.24 -14.52
C ASN A 501 29.72 14.22 -16.04
N THR A 502 28.59 13.74 -16.56
CA THR A 502 28.16 13.98 -17.95
C THR A 502 27.03 15.00 -17.94
N ILE A 503 27.18 16.10 -18.67
CA ILE A 503 26.28 17.26 -18.69
C ILE A 503 25.97 17.60 -20.15
N GLU A 504 24.79 17.23 -20.64
CA GLU A 504 24.50 17.27 -22.08
C GLU A 504 23.06 17.64 -22.48
N ASP A 505 22.91 18.19 -23.69
CA ASP A 505 21.64 18.61 -24.27
C ASP A 505 20.82 19.62 -23.41
N ASP A 506 21.42 20.24 -22.39
CA ASP A 506 20.77 21.29 -21.59
C ASP A 506 20.62 22.56 -22.45
N SER A 507 19.47 23.22 -22.39
CA SER A 507 19.11 24.28 -23.36
C SER A 507 19.82 25.62 -23.16
N TRP A 508 20.60 25.79 -22.09
CA TRP A 508 21.51 26.92 -21.86
C TRP A 508 22.92 26.42 -21.54
N CYS A 509 23.61 26.97 -20.54
CA CYS A 509 24.99 26.59 -20.23
C CYS A 509 25.09 25.27 -19.42
N GLY A 510 26.15 24.48 -19.64
CA GLY A 510 26.37 23.23 -18.89
C GLY A 510 26.61 23.47 -17.40
N VAL A 511 27.60 24.31 -17.07
CA VAL A 511 27.91 24.75 -15.70
C VAL A 511 27.94 26.29 -15.66
N VAL A 512 27.35 26.90 -14.62
CA VAL A 512 27.44 28.34 -14.35
C VAL A 512 27.83 28.58 -12.89
N LEU A 513 28.83 29.44 -12.69
CA LEU A 513 29.39 29.82 -11.39
C LEU A 513 29.37 31.35 -11.28
N GLU A 514 28.52 31.90 -10.40
CA GLU A 514 28.32 33.36 -10.32
C GLU A 514 28.22 33.96 -8.90
N GLY A 515 28.43 35.28 -8.79
CA GLY A 515 28.20 36.04 -7.57
C GLY A 515 29.13 35.68 -6.41
N ASN A 516 30.44 35.68 -6.65
CA ASN A 516 31.51 35.31 -5.72
C ASN A 516 31.46 33.83 -5.28
N SER A 517 31.03 32.93 -6.15
CA SER A 517 31.03 31.48 -5.89
C SER A 517 32.41 30.91 -6.19
N ASN A 518 33.32 31.08 -5.22
CA ASN A 518 34.77 30.93 -5.36
C ASN A 518 35.31 29.57 -4.87
N ASP A 519 36.63 29.38 -4.97
CA ASP A 519 37.37 28.29 -4.31
C ASP A 519 36.84 26.90 -4.69
N GLY A 520 36.90 26.56 -5.98
CA GLY A 520 36.24 25.36 -6.50
C GLY A 520 36.97 24.70 -7.66
N VAL A 521 36.61 23.44 -7.93
CA VAL A 521 37.15 22.64 -9.04
C VAL A 521 36.00 22.15 -9.92
N VAL A 522 36.14 22.36 -11.23
CA VAL A 522 35.32 21.72 -12.26
C VAL A 522 36.27 20.84 -13.06
N GLY A 523 36.20 19.50 -12.94
CA GLY A 523 37.16 18.65 -13.64
C GLY A 523 36.75 17.24 -14.05
N GLY A 524 37.37 16.75 -15.13
CA GLY A 524 37.08 15.42 -15.70
C GLY A 524 35.65 15.25 -16.27
N ASN A 525 34.84 16.31 -16.32
CA ASN A 525 33.45 16.24 -16.78
C ASN A 525 33.38 16.15 -18.31
N ILE A 526 32.30 15.57 -18.82
CA ILE A 526 31.92 15.54 -20.23
C ILE A 526 30.78 16.56 -20.41
N ILE A 527 31.01 17.64 -21.15
CA ILE A 527 30.10 18.78 -21.27
C ILE A 527 29.79 19.04 -22.75
N LEU A 528 28.67 18.51 -23.25
CA LEU A 528 28.40 18.37 -24.68
C LEU A 528 27.04 18.95 -25.12
N ASN A 529 26.95 19.45 -26.35
CA ASN A 529 25.69 19.85 -27.01
C ASN A 529 24.81 20.90 -26.29
N ASN A 530 25.28 21.53 -25.20
CA ASN A 530 24.46 22.44 -24.41
C ASN A 530 24.21 23.75 -25.19
N GLY A 531 23.03 24.35 -25.06
CA GLY A 531 22.58 25.47 -25.89
C GLY A 531 23.34 26.81 -25.68
N GLY A 532 24.21 26.87 -24.68
CA GLY A 532 25.05 28.02 -24.34
C GLY A 532 26.52 27.64 -24.16
N ILE A 533 27.13 28.14 -23.08
CA ILE A 533 28.56 27.96 -22.74
C ILE A 533 28.76 26.62 -22.03
N GLY A 534 29.92 25.97 -22.20
CA GLY A 534 30.29 24.77 -21.43
C GLY A 534 30.38 25.04 -19.92
N VAL A 535 31.36 25.85 -19.50
CA VAL A 535 31.51 26.39 -18.13
C VAL A 535 31.59 27.92 -18.18
N ASN A 536 30.62 28.62 -17.57
CA ASN A 536 30.65 30.07 -17.40
C ASN A 536 31.07 30.42 -15.96
N VAL A 537 32.10 31.27 -15.80
CA VAL A 537 32.53 31.83 -14.51
C VAL A 537 32.39 33.36 -14.57
N THR A 538 31.26 33.89 -14.12
CA THR A 538 31.00 35.33 -14.09
C THR A 538 31.14 35.85 -12.66
N SER A 539 31.97 36.87 -12.41
CA SER A 539 32.14 37.49 -11.07
C SER A 539 32.49 36.51 -9.94
N SER A 540 33.29 35.48 -10.22
CA SER A 540 33.80 34.50 -9.25
C SER A 540 35.26 34.15 -9.56
N GLU A 541 36.04 33.74 -8.57
CA GLU A 541 37.49 33.53 -8.68
C GLU A 541 37.99 32.28 -7.95
N ASN A 542 39.25 31.89 -8.20
CA ASN A 542 39.87 30.66 -7.71
C ASN A 542 39.14 29.38 -8.15
N ILE A 543 38.66 29.36 -9.41
CA ILE A 543 38.02 28.19 -10.02
C ILE A 543 39.01 27.46 -10.93
N THR A 544 39.41 26.26 -10.52
CA THR A 544 40.23 25.35 -11.33
C THR A 544 39.34 24.58 -12.31
N ILE A 545 39.55 24.75 -13.62
CA ILE A 545 38.79 24.07 -14.68
C ILE A 545 39.72 23.10 -15.41
N THR A 546 39.69 21.82 -15.06
CA THR A 546 40.79 20.88 -15.38
C THR A 546 40.32 19.53 -15.96
N GLN A 547 40.96 19.05 -17.01
CA GLN A 547 40.68 17.75 -17.65
C GLN A 547 39.24 17.53 -18.17
N ASN A 548 38.44 18.60 -18.34
CA ASN A 548 37.07 18.49 -18.89
C ASN A 548 37.08 18.25 -20.40
N LEU A 549 36.09 17.54 -20.91
CA LEU A 549 35.86 17.29 -22.34
C LEU A 549 34.66 18.10 -22.83
N PHE A 550 34.87 18.91 -23.87
CA PHE A 550 33.89 19.80 -24.47
C PHE A 550 33.60 19.42 -25.93
N GLY A 551 32.40 19.74 -26.42
CA GLY A 551 32.06 19.53 -27.83
C GLY A 551 30.59 19.81 -28.18
N GLY A 552 30.37 20.62 -29.22
CA GLY A 552 29.05 20.90 -29.78
C GLY A 552 28.20 21.88 -28.98
N ASN A 553 28.77 22.55 -27.97
CA ASN A 553 28.05 23.56 -27.20
C ASN A 553 27.74 24.80 -28.07
N GLY A 554 26.71 25.56 -27.71
CA GLY A 554 26.20 26.70 -28.49
C GLY A 554 27.06 27.96 -28.47
N ASN A 555 28.09 27.99 -27.62
CA ASN A 555 29.06 29.06 -27.46
C ASN A 555 30.41 28.47 -26.94
N LEU A 556 31.28 29.29 -26.37
CA LEU A 556 32.55 28.91 -25.75
C LEU A 556 32.50 27.68 -24.83
N ALA A 557 33.60 26.92 -24.80
CA ALA A 557 33.81 25.84 -23.83
C ALA A 557 33.98 26.36 -22.40
N ILE A 558 34.77 27.42 -22.23
CA ILE A 558 34.97 28.16 -20.99
C ILE A 558 34.77 29.64 -21.33
N ASP A 559 33.97 30.35 -20.53
CA ASP A 559 33.76 31.80 -20.64
C ASP A 559 33.96 32.44 -19.25
N LEU A 560 34.83 33.44 -19.17
CA LEU A 560 35.13 34.22 -17.95
C LEU A 560 34.42 35.59 -17.95
N SER A 561 33.56 35.80 -18.95
CA SER A 561 32.40 36.69 -19.14
C SER A 561 32.20 37.90 -18.20
N PRO A 562 31.80 39.05 -18.78
CA PRO A 562 30.49 39.11 -19.46
C PRO A 562 30.51 39.44 -20.96
N GLN A 563 31.64 39.29 -21.68
CA GLN A 563 31.79 39.77 -23.08
C GLN A 563 32.29 38.72 -24.09
N GLY A 564 32.45 37.45 -23.72
CA GLY A 564 33.19 36.45 -24.50
C GLY A 564 34.69 36.47 -24.17
N ILE A 565 35.52 35.90 -25.06
CA ILE A 565 36.97 35.68 -24.82
C ILE A 565 37.65 36.91 -24.22
N ASN A 566 38.28 36.70 -23.07
CA ASN A 566 39.17 37.66 -22.44
C ASN A 566 40.43 37.83 -23.30
N PHE A 567 40.88 39.07 -23.49
CA PHE A 567 42.16 39.34 -24.14
C PHE A 567 43.31 38.97 -23.20
N ASN A 568 44.33 38.30 -23.73
CA ASN A 568 45.65 38.29 -23.11
C ASN A 568 46.21 39.73 -23.14
N ASP A 569 46.11 40.44 -22.01
CA ASP A 569 46.72 41.77 -21.82
C ASP A 569 47.88 41.76 -20.82
N GLY A 570 48.13 40.60 -20.19
CA GLY A 570 49.19 40.40 -19.20
C GLY A 570 48.82 40.80 -17.76
N ILE A 571 47.55 41.14 -17.47
CA ILE A 571 47.09 41.74 -16.22
C ILE A 571 45.99 40.90 -15.55
N LEU A 572 46.19 40.58 -14.27
CA LEU A 572 45.12 39.98 -13.45
C LEU A 572 44.14 41.06 -12.93
N ASN A 573 42.88 40.98 -13.35
CA ASN A 573 41.80 41.92 -13.04
C ASN A 573 40.67 41.25 -12.25
N ALA A 574 40.57 41.56 -10.95
CA ALA A 574 39.57 41.00 -10.03
C ALA A 574 38.09 41.37 -10.34
N ALA A 575 37.80 42.11 -11.42
CA ALA A 575 36.45 42.32 -11.93
C ALA A 575 35.97 41.23 -12.92
N GLN A 576 36.86 40.37 -13.42
CA GLN A 576 36.56 39.28 -14.37
C GLN A 576 36.58 37.90 -13.68
N GLY A 577 35.95 36.90 -14.31
CA GLY A 577 36.03 35.51 -13.87
C GLY A 577 37.48 35.03 -13.76
N ASN A 578 37.84 34.31 -12.70
CA ASN A 578 39.22 33.88 -12.40
C ASN A 578 40.28 35.01 -12.51
N ARG A 579 39.87 36.23 -12.18
CA ARG A 579 40.66 37.47 -12.34
C ARG A 579 41.16 37.72 -13.76
N GLY A 580 40.49 37.22 -14.80
CA GLY A 580 40.84 37.47 -16.19
C GLY A 580 42.17 36.86 -16.63
N ILE A 581 42.64 35.79 -15.99
CA ILE A 581 43.90 35.09 -16.30
C ILE A 581 44.07 34.79 -17.81
N ASP A 582 45.23 35.17 -18.36
CA ASP A 582 45.68 34.90 -19.73
C ASP A 582 45.66 33.40 -20.10
N TYR A 583 45.36 33.08 -21.36
CA TYR A 583 45.56 31.75 -21.96
C TYR A 583 47.00 31.55 -22.48
N PRO A 584 47.45 30.29 -22.72
CA PRO A 584 48.80 30.02 -23.17
C PRO A 584 48.99 30.36 -24.65
N VAL A 585 49.93 31.24 -24.96
CA VAL A 585 50.37 31.54 -26.33
C VAL A 585 51.39 30.48 -26.75
N ILE A 586 50.91 29.39 -27.37
CA ILE A 586 51.78 28.34 -27.91
C ILE A 586 52.41 28.85 -29.23
N THR A 587 53.74 28.83 -29.33
CA THR A 587 54.46 29.36 -30.50
C THR A 587 54.96 28.26 -31.45
N ASN A 588 55.21 27.04 -30.95
CA ASN A 588 55.66 25.91 -31.75
C ASN A 588 55.32 24.57 -31.06
N ILE A 589 55.03 23.54 -31.87
CA ILE A 589 54.64 22.21 -31.37
C ILE A 589 55.03 21.11 -32.38
N THR A 590 55.62 20.00 -31.92
CA THR A 590 56.24 18.96 -32.78
C THR A 590 56.19 17.57 -32.13
N LEU A 591 55.78 16.52 -32.87
CA LEU A 591 55.59 15.14 -32.40
C LEU A 591 56.79 14.24 -32.74
N LEU A 592 57.69 14.01 -31.78
CA LEU A 592 58.84 13.12 -31.90
C LEU A 592 58.43 11.62 -31.77
N PRO A 593 59.25 10.67 -32.27
CA PRO A 593 59.00 9.24 -32.12
C PRO A 593 58.87 8.84 -30.64
N GLY A 594 58.01 7.86 -30.36
CA GLY A 594 57.67 7.43 -29.00
C GLY A 594 56.41 8.09 -28.41
N ASN A 595 55.59 8.73 -29.26
CA ASN A 595 54.46 9.58 -28.85
C ASN A 595 54.92 10.73 -27.93
N ILE A 596 56.03 11.38 -28.30
CA ILE A 596 56.66 12.45 -27.52
C ILE A 596 56.34 13.80 -28.18
N LEU A 597 55.92 14.81 -27.42
CA LEU A 597 55.51 16.11 -27.91
C LEU A 597 56.47 17.21 -27.42
N HIS A 598 57.28 17.76 -28.32
CA HIS A 598 58.03 19.00 -28.13
C HIS A 598 57.06 20.18 -28.22
N ILE A 599 57.07 21.09 -27.25
CA ILE A 599 56.20 22.27 -27.21
C ILE A 599 56.96 23.50 -26.70
N GLU A 600 56.69 24.66 -27.32
CA GLU A 600 57.27 25.96 -26.99
C GLU A 600 56.16 27.03 -26.93
N GLY A 601 56.28 27.98 -26.01
CA GLY A 601 55.31 29.07 -25.83
C GLY A 601 55.47 29.85 -24.54
N TYR A 602 54.53 30.74 -24.25
CA TYR A 602 54.53 31.61 -23.07
C TYR A 602 53.12 32.01 -22.62
N ILE A 603 53.00 32.63 -21.45
CA ILE A 603 51.77 33.26 -20.94
C ILE A 603 52.07 34.74 -20.70
N ASN A 604 51.49 35.60 -21.53
CA ASN A 604 51.64 37.07 -21.55
C ASN A 604 50.70 37.67 -22.60
N ILE A 605 50.68 39.00 -22.69
CA ILE A 605 50.11 39.75 -23.81
C ILE A 605 50.58 39.20 -25.17
N GLU A 606 49.64 39.10 -26.12
CA GLU A 606 49.93 38.53 -27.43
C GLU A 606 51.03 39.28 -28.19
N GLY A 607 51.92 38.52 -28.82
CA GLY A 607 53.05 39.08 -29.57
C GLY A 607 54.22 39.57 -28.71
N ALA A 608 54.17 39.45 -27.37
CA ALA A 608 55.29 39.79 -26.49
C ALA A 608 56.59 39.04 -26.85
N GLY A 609 56.47 37.77 -27.26
CA GLY A 609 57.61 36.90 -27.60
C GLY A 609 58.37 36.35 -26.38
N SER A 610 57.96 36.72 -25.17
CA SER A 610 58.48 36.23 -23.89
C SER A 610 57.35 36.20 -22.85
N GLY A 611 57.50 35.37 -21.81
CA GLY A 611 56.53 35.26 -20.72
C GLY A 611 56.50 36.48 -19.78
N SER A 612 55.51 36.50 -18.90
CA SER A 612 55.47 37.40 -17.75
C SER A 612 55.53 36.62 -16.43
N PRO A 613 56.41 37.00 -15.47
CA PRO A 613 56.45 36.41 -14.13
C PRO A 613 55.14 36.47 -13.34
N THR A 614 54.16 37.31 -13.74
CA THR A 614 52.77 37.28 -13.25
C THR A 614 52.15 35.88 -13.38
N PHE A 615 52.51 35.13 -14.42
CA PHE A 615 52.02 33.78 -14.72
C PHE A 615 53.09 32.70 -14.47
N GLY A 616 54.14 33.03 -13.72
CA GLY A 616 55.24 32.12 -13.43
C GLY A 616 54.79 30.87 -12.69
N ASN A 617 55.24 29.70 -13.16
CA ASN A 617 54.90 28.35 -12.67
C ASN A 617 53.45 27.91 -12.91
N ALA A 618 52.65 28.64 -13.71
CA ALA A 618 51.30 28.22 -14.07
C ALA A 618 51.28 26.82 -14.72
N LYS A 619 50.27 26.02 -14.38
CA LYS A 619 50.02 24.70 -14.96
C LYS A 619 49.32 24.87 -16.32
N ILE A 620 49.96 24.44 -17.38
CA ILE A 620 49.39 24.32 -18.73
C ILE A 620 48.71 22.96 -18.86
N GLU A 621 47.46 22.93 -19.32
CA GLU A 621 46.76 21.70 -19.72
C GLU A 621 46.50 21.71 -21.23
N LEU A 622 46.84 20.63 -21.91
CA LEU A 622 46.82 20.52 -23.36
C LEU A 622 45.76 19.53 -23.84
N TYR A 623 45.00 19.91 -24.87
CA TYR A 623 43.83 19.17 -25.37
C TYR A 623 43.88 19.04 -26.90
N LEU A 624 43.31 17.97 -27.44
CA LEU A 624 42.87 17.92 -28.84
C LEU A 624 41.62 18.78 -29.00
N VAL A 625 41.48 19.43 -30.16
CA VAL A 625 40.31 20.25 -30.52
C VAL A 625 39.89 19.97 -31.97
N ASN A 626 38.61 20.18 -32.30
CA ASN A 626 38.13 20.06 -33.67
C ASN A 626 38.47 21.30 -34.51
N SER A 627 38.70 21.13 -35.81
CA SER A 627 38.96 22.24 -36.72
C SER A 627 37.69 23.10 -36.90
N GLY A 628 37.64 24.26 -36.24
CA GLY A 628 36.49 25.17 -36.28
C GLY A 628 35.39 24.88 -35.25
N SER A 629 35.71 24.19 -34.15
CA SER A 629 34.89 24.21 -32.92
C SER A 629 35.29 25.38 -32.01
N GLY A 630 34.42 25.74 -31.07
CA GLY A 630 34.56 26.90 -30.19
C GLY A 630 33.95 28.17 -30.80
N ASP A 631 34.16 29.32 -30.17
CA ASP A 631 33.94 30.58 -30.89
C ASP A 631 35.08 30.79 -31.89
N CYS A 632 34.70 31.22 -33.09
CA CYS A 632 35.60 31.57 -34.18
C CYS A 632 35.39 33.04 -34.63
N SER A 633 34.86 33.88 -33.74
CA SER A 633 34.80 35.33 -33.95
C SER A 633 36.22 35.94 -33.96
N GLY A 634 36.38 37.08 -34.63
CA GLY A 634 37.70 37.73 -34.80
C GLY A 634 38.59 37.13 -35.90
N GLY A 635 38.52 35.83 -36.17
CA GLY A 635 39.25 35.16 -37.25
C GLY A 635 40.22 34.06 -36.79
N GLU A 636 40.43 33.94 -35.48
CA GLU A 636 41.01 32.76 -34.86
C GLU A 636 39.86 31.85 -34.33
N CYS A 637 40.19 30.70 -33.76
CA CYS A 637 39.20 29.82 -33.11
C CYS A 637 39.74 29.34 -31.75
N TYR A 638 38.93 29.51 -30.71
CA TYR A 638 39.25 29.21 -29.32
C TYR A 638 38.54 27.90 -28.95
N GLY A 639 39.22 26.78 -29.20
CA GLY A 639 38.58 25.48 -29.41
C GLY A 639 37.92 24.82 -28.20
N GLU A 640 36.89 24.03 -28.45
CA GLU A 640 36.37 23.06 -27.47
C GLU A 640 37.37 21.91 -27.29
N GLY A 641 37.90 21.72 -26.08
CA GLY A 641 38.81 20.63 -25.73
C GLY A 641 38.13 19.26 -25.79
N THR A 642 38.18 18.57 -26.94
CA THR A 642 37.47 17.30 -27.17
C THR A 642 38.17 16.08 -26.57
N SER A 643 39.46 16.17 -26.24
CA SER A 643 40.21 15.12 -25.52
C SER A 643 41.40 15.71 -24.80
N TYR A 644 41.48 15.56 -23.48
CA TYR A 644 42.66 15.89 -22.69
C TYR A 644 43.87 15.03 -23.10
N ILE A 645 45.06 15.63 -23.18
CA ILE A 645 46.30 14.97 -23.60
C ILE A 645 47.27 14.82 -22.42
N THR A 646 47.65 15.94 -21.79
CA THR A 646 48.67 15.99 -20.73
C THR A 646 48.71 17.38 -20.08
N SER A 647 49.47 17.53 -19.01
CA SER A 647 49.71 18.81 -18.34
C SER A 647 51.17 18.96 -17.89
N PHE A 648 51.68 20.18 -17.89
CA PHE A 648 53.02 20.55 -17.42
C PHE A 648 53.00 21.95 -16.81
N ASN A 649 54.08 22.40 -16.16
CA ASN A 649 54.17 23.76 -15.64
C ASN A 649 55.08 24.62 -16.53
N ALA A 650 54.72 25.90 -16.69
CA ALA A 650 55.64 26.93 -17.17
C ALA A 650 56.79 27.17 -16.16
N ASP A 651 57.82 27.88 -16.59
CA ASP A 651 58.93 28.30 -15.74
C ASP A 651 58.56 29.52 -14.86
N VAL A 652 59.50 30.03 -14.07
CA VAL A 652 59.30 31.18 -13.18
C VAL A 652 58.97 32.50 -13.90
N ASN A 653 59.14 32.57 -15.22
CA ASN A 653 58.83 33.72 -16.06
C ASN A 653 57.54 33.52 -16.89
N GLY A 654 56.85 32.38 -16.75
CA GLY A 654 55.68 32.05 -17.55
C GLY A 654 56.01 31.53 -18.96
N GLU A 655 57.23 31.04 -19.20
CA GLU A 655 57.68 30.45 -20.47
C GLU A 655 57.72 28.93 -20.41
N PHE A 656 57.62 28.26 -21.56
CA PHE A 656 57.81 26.82 -21.67
C PHE A 656 58.55 26.41 -22.94
N ASN A 657 59.50 25.48 -22.80
CA ASN A 657 60.19 24.80 -23.89
C ASN A 657 60.64 23.42 -23.40
N LEU A 658 59.93 22.35 -23.80
CA LEU A 658 60.18 20.99 -23.29
C LEU A 658 59.64 19.88 -24.19
N ASN A 659 60.10 18.65 -23.93
CA ASN A 659 59.60 17.41 -24.52
C ASN A 659 58.72 16.65 -23.52
N LEU A 660 57.48 16.36 -23.90
CA LEU A 660 56.48 15.66 -23.08
C LEU A 660 56.26 14.24 -23.60
N VAL A 661 56.32 13.21 -22.75
CA VAL A 661 55.90 11.85 -23.17
C VAL A 661 54.38 11.75 -23.02
N VAL A 662 53.66 11.51 -24.13
CA VAL A 662 52.20 11.38 -24.14
C VAL A 662 51.81 9.91 -24.01
N ILE A 663 50.92 9.60 -23.06
CA ILE A 663 50.55 8.23 -22.70
C ILE A 663 49.03 8.07 -22.81
N GLY A 664 48.56 6.94 -23.34
CA GLY A 664 47.12 6.61 -23.46
C GLY A 664 46.38 7.31 -24.60
N VAL A 665 46.77 8.54 -24.95
CA VAL A 665 46.17 9.30 -26.06
C VAL A 665 47.11 9.29 -27.27
N ALA A 666 46.61 8.82 -28.41
CA ALA A 666 47.28 8.99 -29.69
C ALA A 666 47.01 10.41 -30.23
N ILE A 667 48.05 11.10 -30.69
CA ILE A 667 47.91 12.39 -31.38
C ILE A 667 48.11 12.14 -32.89
N PRO A 668 47.05 12.16 -33.71
CA PRO A 668 47.19 12.10 -35.16
C PRO A 668 48.09 13.23 -35.69
N ASN A 669 48.94 12.92 -36.66
CA ASN A 669 49.77 13.92 -37.33
C ASN A 669 48.89 14.99 -37.99
N GLY A 670 49.11 16.26 -37.67
CA GLY A 670 48.29 17.35 -38.17
C GLY A 670 46.95 17.57 -37.44
N SER A 671 46.73 16.95 -36.28
CA SER A 671 45.68 17.36 -35.34
C SER A 671 45.83 18.82 -34.90
N TYR A 672 44.70 19.44 -34.58
CA TYR A 672 44.67 20.70 -33.84
C TYR A 672 44.67 20.44 -32.33
N LEU A 673 45.34 21.33 -31.60
CA LEU A 673 45.45 21.35 -30.16
C LEU A 673 45.18 22.77 -29.65
N SER A 674 44.65 22.87 -28.43
CA SER A 674 44.61 24.12 -27.65
C SER A 674 44.95 23.81 -26.20
N ALA A 675 45.21 24.85 -25.40
CA ALA A 675 45.56 24.74 -24.00
C ALA A 675 44.87 25.80 -23.13
N THR A 676 44.77 25.51 -21.84
CA THR A 676 44.41 26.46 -20.78
C THR A 676 45.60 26.65 -19.83
N ALA A 677 45.69 27.80 -19.15
CA ALA A 677 46.63 28.04 -18.06
C ALA A 677 45.89 28.03 -16.72
N THR A 678 46.47 27.44 -15.69
CA THR A 678 45.94 27.49 -14.31
C THR A 678 46.99 28.06 -13.37
N LEU A 679 46.63 29.11 -12.64
CA LEU A 679 47.40 29.62 -11.51
C LEU A 679 46.73 29.21 -10.20
N ASN A 680 47.54 28.72 -9.26
CA ASN A 680 47.10 28.47 -7.89
C ASN A 680 46.55 29.77 -7.28
N ASP A 681 45.49 29.66 -6.47
CA ASP A 681 44.82 30.77 -5.77
C ASP A 681 44.21 31.86 -6.69
N ILE A 682 44.13 31.60 -8.01
CA ILE A 682 43.57 32.50 -9.04
C ILE A 682 42.50 31.78 -9.88
N GLY A 683 42.79 30.56 -10.34
CA GLY A 683 41.92 29.75 -11.19
C GLY A 683 42.51 29.47 -12.59
N THR A 684 41.64 29.04 -13.50
CA THR A 684 42.00 28.62 -14.88
C THR A 684 41.47 29.59 -15.94
N SER A 685 42.27 29.80 -16.99
CA SER A 685 41.90 30.60 -18.17
C SER A 685 41.03 29.86 -19.18
N GLU A 686 40.55 30.60 -20.17
CA GLU A 686 39.83 30.08 -21.32
C GLU A 686 40.78 29.28 -22.23
N PHE A 687 40.24 28.61 -23.25
CA PHE A 687 41.07 27.95 -24.26
C PHE A 687 41.75 28.99 -25.15
N GLY A 688 43.07 28.87 -25.32
CA GLY A 688 43.81 29.70 -26.29
C GLY A 688 43.55 29.32 -27.76
N PRO A 689 44.16 30.03 -28.72
CA PRO A 689 44.03 29.74 -30.14
C PRO A 689 44.49 28.32 -30.55
N ASN A 690 43.78 27.74 -31.53
CA ASN A 690 44.03 26.38 -32.00
C ASN A 690 45.31 26.24 -32.87
N ILE A 691 46.34 25.56 -32.36
CA ILE A 691 47.63 25.28 -33.03
C ILE A 691 47.70 23.82 -33.58
N ARG A 692 48.64 23.50 -34.49
CA ARG A 692 48.70 22.21 -35.22
C ARG A 692 50.05 21.49 -35.11
N ALA A 693 50.07 20.19 -34.74
CA ALA A 693 51.30 19.41 -34.47
C ALA A 693 51.80 18.54 -35.64
N MET A 694 53.14 18.33 -35.74
CA MET A 694 53.85 17.69 -36.89
C MET A 694 55.13 16.93 -36.48
N THR A 695 55.59 15.90 -37.22
CA THR A 695 56.55 14.86 -36.73
C THR A 695 58.08 15.02 -36.95
N VAL A 696 58.91 14.15 -36.34
CA VAL A 696 60.40 14.05 -36.46
C VAL A 696 60.88 12.59 -36.67
N ALA A 697 61.94 12.39 -37.48
CA ALA A 697 62.15 11.14 -38.24
C ALA A 697 63.41 10.31 -37.91
N SER A 698 63.41 9.02 -38.32
CA SER A 698 64.44 8.03 -37.98
C SER A 698 65.07 7.27 -39.17
N ARG A 699 64.38 7.07 -40.31
CA ARG A 699 64.99 6.66 -41.60
C ARG A 699 64.51 7.55 -42.76
N ILE A 700 65.13 7.41 -43.93
CA ILE A 700 64.68 8.07 -45.17
C ILE A 700 64.75 7.10 -46.37
N GLU A 701 63.87 7.28 -47.34
CA GLU A 701 63.91 6.61 -48.65
C GLU A 701 63.69 7.66 -49.76
N ILE A 702 64.47 7.64 -50.85
CA ILE A 702 64.38 8.61 -51.95
C ILE A 702 63.54 8.11 -53.13
N ALA A 703 62.22 8.16 -52.96
CA ALA A 703 61.28 7.88 -54.03
C ALA A 703 61.04 9.11 -54.93
N PRO A 704 60.69 8.95 -56.21
CA PRO A 704 60.53 7.69 -56.95
C PRO A 704 61.86 7.16 -57.54
N GLU A 705 61.92 5.85 -57.75
CA GLU A 705 63.05 5.18 -58.37
C GLU A 705 63.05 5.30 -59.91
N ASN A 706 64.18 5.68 -60.49
CA ASN A 706 64.54 5.53 -61.93
C ASN A 706 63.48 6.07 -62.93
N ARG A 707 63.41 7.40 -63.14
CA ARG A 707 62.23 8.04 -63.77
C ARG A 707 62.50 8.93 -64.99
N THR A 708 61.41 9.30 -65.65
CA THR A 708 61.33 10.32 -66.71
C THR A 708 60.09 11.19 -66.49
N ILE A 709 60.19 12.47 -66.79
CA ILE A 709 59.24 13.55 -66.50
C ILE A 709 59.33 14.64 -67.58
N LEU A 710 58.62 15.74 -67.38
CA LEU A 710 58.52 16.89 -68.26
C LEU A 710 59.40 18.09 -67.73
N SER A 711 59.32 19.37 -68.15
CA SER A 711 60.40 20.40 -67.92
C SER A 711 59.95 21.63 -67.19
N GLY A 712 60.92 22.21 -66.48
CA GLY A 712 60.68 22.28 -65.09
C GLY A 712 60.64 20.89 -64.45
N GLU A 713 59.64 20.02 -64.78
CA GLU A 713 59.05 19.04 -63.82
C GLU A 713 60.03 18.69 -62.76
N CYS A 714 59.64 19.04 -61.55
CA CYS A 714 60.34 18.49 -60.44
C CYS A 714 59.89 17.06 -60.42
N ILE A 715 60.87 16.16 -60.56
CA ILE A 715 60.73 15.04 -59.68
C ILE A 715 60.97 15.61 -58.30
N SER A 716 59.88 15.73 -57.56
CA SER A 716 59.92 15.49 -56.14
C SER A 716 60.55 14.12 -55.96
N TYR A 717 61.88 14.10 -55.88
CA TYR A 717 62.57 13.08 -55.13
C TYR A 717 62.16 13.32 -53.69
N GLN A 718 61.02 12.76 -53.32
CA GLN A 718 60.61 12.68 -51.94
C GLN A 718 61.52 11.66 -51.27
N VAL A 719 62.66 12.17 -50.78
CA VAL A 719 63.27 11.74 -49.51
C VAL A 719 62.20 11.82 -48.44
N THR A 720 61.38 10.78 -48.45
CA THR A 720 60.30 10.56 -47.54
C THR A 720 60.99 10.02 -46.31
N ALA A 721 60.95 10.77 -45.21
CA ALA A 721 61.37 10.17 -43.97
C ALA A 721 60.24 9.36 -43.38
N TYR A 722 60.65 8.39 -42.58
CA TYR A 722 59.77 7.62 -41.76
C TYR A 722 60.24 7.74 -40.32
N ASP A 723 59.30 7.72 -39.38
CA ASP A 723 59.60 7.38 -37.99
C ASP A 723 59.68 5.86 -37.80
N ASP A 724 60.01 5.46 -36.57
CA ASP A 724 60.07 4.06 -36.14
C ASP A 724 58.69 3.39 -36.04
N PHE A 725 57.61 4.13 -36.30
CA PHE A 725 56.22 3.67 -36.35
C PHE A 725 55.76 3.45 -37.80
N GLY A 726 56.58 3.81 -38.78
CA GLY A 726 56.30 3.70 -40.20
C GLY A 726 55.49 4.86 -40.78
N ASN A 727 55.18 5.91 -40.02
CA ASN A 727 54.53 7.10 -40.55
C ASN A 727 55.50 7.80 -41.51
N SER A 728 55.05 8.07 -42.73
CA SER A 728 55.86 8.68 -43.77
C SER A 728 55.54 10.18 -43.93
N TRP A 729 56.57 11.02 -44.08
CA TRP A 729 56.34 12.42 -44.48
C TRP A 729 57.54 13.04 -45.20
N ASP A 730 57.23 14.14 -45.88
CA ASP A 730 58.17 15.01 -46.58
C ASP A 730 59.10 15.71 -45.55
N VAL A 731 60.30 15.17 -45.33
CA VAL A 731 61.43 15.90 -44.70
C VAL A 731 62.24 16.67 -45.73
N THR A 732 61.67 16.86 -46.90
CA THR A 732 62.47 16.83 -48.10
C THR A 732 63.01 18.23 -48.38
N LEU A 733 62.24 19.25 -48.00
CA LEU A 733 62.69 20.62 -47.74
C LEU A 733 63.81 20.78 -46.69
N LYS A 734 64.11 19.73 -45.92
CA LYS A 734 65.11 19.71 -44.82
C LYS A 734 66.26 18.74 -45.11
N SER A 735 66.23 18.07 -46.26
CA SER A 735 67.22 17.08 -46.69
C SER A 735 68.24 17.72 -47.61
N ASN A 736 69.53 17.56 -47.32
CA ASN A 736 70.59 17.89 -48.27
C ASN A 736 70.60 16.84 -49.37
N LEU A 737 70.27 17.30 -50.57
CA LEU A 737 69.95 16.48 -51.73
C LEU A 737 70.80 16.92 -52.89
N THR A 738 71.49 15.97 -53.52
CA THR A 738 72.61 16.24 -54.41
C THR A 738 72.53 15.43 -55.69
N ILE A 739 72.68 16.15 -56.81
CA ILE A 739 72.72 15.67 -58.20
C ILE A 739 74.09 16.07 -58.76
N ASP A 740 74.49 15.52 -59.91
CA ASP A 740 75.60 16.09 -60.65
C ASP A 740 75.31 17.58 -60.99
N PRO A 741 76.16 18.56 -60.60
CA PRO A 741 75.89 19.98 -60.81
C PRO A 741 75.72 20.41 -62.27
N SER A 742 76.18 19.61 -63.24
CA SER A 742 75.96 19.86 -64.67
C SER A 742 74.50 19.66 -65.12
N ALA A 743 73.66 19.09 -64.26
CA ALA A 743 72.28 18.76 -64.56
C ALA A 743 71.38 19.95 -64.93
N GLY A 744 71.80 21.16 -64.55
CA GLY A 744 71.00 22.36 -64.71
C GLY A 744 69.76 22.33 -63.82
N GLY A 745 68.77 23.16 -64.17
CA GLY A 745 67.59 23.35 -63.33
C GLY A 745 67.96 23.79 -61.91
N ARG A 746 67.17 23.33 -60.93
CA ARG A 746 67.38 23.65 -59.53
C ARG A 746 66.84 22.54 -58.63
N TRP A 747 67.61 22.20 -57.62
CA TRP A 747 67.03 21.68 -56.39
C TRP A 747 66.18 22.78 -55.74
N VAL A 748 64.86 22.72 -55.87
CA VAL A 748 63.97 23.35 -54.88
C VAL A 748 63.95 22.38 -53.71
N SER A 749 65.07 22.40 -52.96
CA SER A 749 65.58 21.40 -51.99
C SER A 749 65.67 19.96 -52.49
N ASN A 750 64.54 19.36 -52.84
CA ASN A 750 64.34 17.95 -53.14
C ASN A 750 63.52 17.70 -54.40
N THR A 751 62.71 18.70 -54.65
CA THR A 751 61.83 18.86 -55.77
C THR A 751 62.85 19.37 -56.76
N TYR A 752 63.59 18.42 -57.36
CA TYR A 752 64.65 18.69 -58.33
C TYR A 752 63.92 19.08 -59.60
N CYS A 753 63.58 20.35 -59.60
CA CYS A 753 62.96 21.07 -60.68
C CYS A 753 64.02 21.27 -61.73
N SER A 754 64.19 20.23 -62.53
CA SER A 754 64.79 20.21 -63.85
C SER A 754 64.12 21.22 -64.80
N ILE A 755 64.29 22.50 -64.48
CA ILE A 755 64.11 23.67 -65.35
C ILE A 755 64.92 23.49 -66.64
N HIS A 756 65.93 22.62 -66.65
CA HIS A 756 66.65 22.19 -67.85
C HIS A 756 66.52 20.66 -68.07
N ILE A 757 65.72 20.35 -69.09
CA ILE A 757 65.73 19.18 -69.99
C ILE A 757 67.08 18.41 -69.99
N GLY A 758 67.14 17.19 -69.45
CA GLY A 758 68.34 16.32 -69.33
C GLY A 758 68.12 15.04 -68.48
N LEU A 759 69.13 14.16 -68.28
CA LEU A 759 69.05 12.88 -67.51
C LEU A 759 70.24 12.67 -66.53
N TRP A 760 69.98 12.28 -65.26
CA TRP A 760 70.89 12.49 -64.10
C TRP A 760 70.78 11.47 -62.91
N GLU A 761 71.81 11.38 -62.05
CA GLU A 761 71.91 10.53 -60.82
C GLU A 761 71.73 11.31 -59.50
N MET A 762 71.12 10.71 -58.48
CA MET A 762 70.63 11.37 -57.26
C MET A 762 71.02 10.73 -55.93
N ASN A 763 71.38 11.56 -54.95
CA ASN A 763 71.75 11.13 -53.59
C ASN A 763 71.05 11.98 -52.51
N ALA A 764 70.53 11.33 -51.47
CA ALA A 764 69.84 11.90 -50.32
C ALA A 764 70.70 11.91 -49.05
N SER A 765 70.60 12.98 -48.26
CA SER A 765 71.06 12.99 -46.87
C SER A 765 70.18 13.90 -45.99
N TYR A 766 69.55 13.35 -44.95
CA TYR A 766 68.69 14.13 -44.05
C TYR A 766 69.31 14.26 -42.66
N LYS A 767 69.41 15.49 -42.13
CA LYS A 767 69.72 15.72 -40.71
C LYS A 767 68.43 15.86 -39.90
N ALA A 768 68.09 14.83 -39.14
CA ALA A 768 66.91 14.80 -38.28
C ALA A 768 66.96 15.90 -37.19
N LYS A 769 65.78 16.30 -36.69
CA LYS A 769 65.64 17.35 -35.66
C LYS A 769 66.39 17.01 -34.34
N ASN A 770 66.71 15.73 -34.11
CA ASN A 770 67.54 15.25 -32.99
C ASN A 770 69.06 15.26 -33.25
N GLY A 771 69.51 15.63 -34.46
CA GLY A 771 70.92 15.78 -34.83
C GLY A 771 71.52 14.67 -35.69
N ASN A 772 70.90 13.48 -35.77
CA ASN A 772 71.40 12.35 -36.56
C ASN A 772 71.31 12.60 -38.08
N ILE A 773 72.20 11.97 -38.86
CA ILE A 773 72.23 12.08 -40.34
C ILE A 773 71.95 10.73 -40.99
N LEU A 774 70.93 10.68 -41.85
CA LEU A 774 70.35 9.53 -42.55
C LEU A 774 70.61 9.68 -44.08
N ARG A 775 70.65 8.61 -44.91
CA ARG A 775 71.03 8.65 -46.35
C ARG A 775 70.36 7.59 -47.26
N ASP A 776 70.18 7.88 -48.56
CA ASP A 776 69.68 6.96 -49.64
C ASP A 776 69.95 7.50 -51.11
N HIS A 777 69.62 6.82 -52.23
CA HIS A 777 69.97 7.22 -53.66
C HIS A 777 69.10 6.66 -54.86
N THR A 778 69.09 7.30 -56.07
CA THR A 778 68.22 7.01 -57.30
C THR A 778 68.58 7.81 -58.63
N PHE A 779 67.76 7.86 -59.74
CA PHE A 779 68.04 8.44 -61.12
C PHE A 779 66.80 9.02 -61.94
N LEU A 780 66.98 9.93 -62.97
CA LEU A 780 65.93 10.81 -63.66
C LEU A 780 66.12 11.29 -65.18
N SER A 781 65.07 11.71 -65.99
CA SER A 781 65.02 12.43 -67.34
C SER A 781 63.78 13.39 -67.65
N VAL A 782 63.71 14.38 -68.62
CA VAL A 782 62.88 15.70 -68.59
C VAL A 782 62.35 16.44 -69.95
N GLU A 783 61.15 17.15 -70.09
CA GLU A 783 60.58 18.10 -71.21
C GLU A 783 59.23 19.02 -70.97
N GLY A 784 58.99 20.35 -71.28
CA GLY A 784 58.04 21.40 -70.61
C GLY A 784 56.43 21.50 -70.49
N ILE A 785 55.80 22.67 -70.04
CA ILE A 785 54.40 22.85 -69.38
C ILE A 785 53.32 23.91 -69.88
N PRO A 786 51.97 23.65 -69.81
CA PRO A 786 50.82 24.62 -69.98
C PRO A 786 49.50 24.53 -69.10
N TYR A 787 48.77 25.61 -68.71
CA TYR A 787 47.51 25.53 -67.89
C TYR A 787 46.36 26.54 -68.18
N THR A 788 45.10 26.20 -67.85
CA THR A 788 43.87 27.03 -68.02
C THR A 788 42.85 26.90 -66.86
N PHE A 789 42.09 27.97 -66.59
CA PHE A 789 41.09 28.05 -65.52
C PHE A 789 39.72 28.58 -65.97
N ARG A 790 38.63 28.12 -65.31
CA ARG A 790 37.21 28.43 -65.54
C ARG A 790 36.42 28.34 -64.22
N VAL A 791 35.29 29.03 -64.10
CA VAL A 791 34.38 28.98 -62.94
C VAL A 791 32.93 29.21 -63.38
N GLU A 792 31.97 28.61 -62.69
CA GLU A 792 30.53 28.79 -62.90
C GLU A 792 29.90 29.81 -61.91
N LYS A 793 28.89 30.57 -62.38
CA LYS A 793 28.23 31.60 -61.57
C LYS A 793 27.40 30.99 -60.42
N PRO A 794 27.34 31.63 -59.23
CA PRO A 794 27.68 33.03 -58.96
C PRO A 794 29.12 33.30 -58.50
N PHE A 795 30.06 32.36 -58.62
CA PHE A 795 31.48 32.69 -58.43
C PHE A 795 32.00 33.45 -59.64
N GLU A 796 31.87 34.78 -59.59
CA GLU A 796 32.18 35.66 -60.73
C GLU A 796 33.68 35.83 -60.99
N LYS A 797 34.54 35.45 -60.03
CA LYS A 797 36.00 35.58 -60.11
C LYS A 797 36.69 34.29 -59.66
N ILE A 798 37.80 33.96 -60.32
CA ILE A 798 38.77 32.98 -59.86
C ILE A 798 39.95 33.72 -59.24
N ASN A 799 40.34 33.37 -58.02
CA ASN A 799 41.63 33.81 -57.52
C ASN A 799 42.72 33.01 -58.26
N VAL A 800 43.77 33.68 -58.72
CA VAL A 800 45.05 33.08 -59.12
C VAL A 800 46.15 33.94 -58.50
N ASP A 801 46.94 33.36 -57.60
CA ASP A 801 48.05 34.05 -56.90
C ASP A 801 47.66 35.33 -56.14
N GLY A 802 46.53 35.27 -55.44
CA GLY A 802 45.99 36.39 -54.66
C GLY A 802 45.15 37.36 -55.50
N ILE A 803 45.37 37.45 -56.80
CA ILE A 803 44.62 38.33 -57.70
C ILE A 803 43.35 37.62 -58.18
N TYR A 804 42.20 38.29 -58.01
CA TYR A 804 40.92 37.81 -58.53
C TYR A 804 40.74 38.19 -60.00
N TYR A 805 41.00 37.22 -60.89
CA TYR A 805 40.76 37.33 -62.33
C TYR A 805 39.32 36.94 -62.67
N ASP A 806 38.78 37.54 -63.74
CA ASP A 806 37.51 37.14 -64.34
C ASP A 806 37.76 35.93 -65.28
N PRO A 807 37.25 34.72 -64.99
CA PRO A 807 37.57 33.52 -65.77
C PRO A 807 36.81 33.50 -67.11
N PRO A 808 37.35 32.87 -68.19
CA PRO A 808 38.53 32.01 -68.20
C PRO A 808 39.88 32.70 -68.47
N VAL A 809 40.98 32.07 -68.02
CA VAL A 809 42.36 32.54 -68.22
C VAL A 809 43.35 31.36 -68.40
N THR A 810 44.45 31.55 -69.15
CA THR A 810 45.42 30.51 -69.53
C THR A 810 46.87 31.01 -69.47
N PHE A 811 47.80 30.12 -69.10
CA PHE A 811 49.22 30.40 -68.93
C PHE A 811 50.11 29.25 -69.45
N ARG A 812 51.40 29.51 -69.65
CA ARG A 812 52.45 28.49 -69.85
C ARG A 812 53.63 28.80 -68.94
N TRP A 813 54.24 27.74 -68.41
CA TRP A 813 55.06 27.82 -67.20
C TRP A 813 56.27 26.91 -67.28
N GLU A 814 57.27 27.19 -66.43
CA GLU A 814 58.28 26.24 -65.99
C GLU A 814 57.88 25.78 -64.58
N VAL A 815 58.32 24.59 -64.15
CA VAL A 815 57.78 23.99 -62.92
C VAL A 815 58.14 24.84 -61.71
N ASN A 816 57.29 24.75 -60.68
CA ASN A 816 57.47 25.50 -59.45
C ASN A 816 57.64 27.01 -59.69
N THR A 817 57.14 27.52 -60.83
CA THR A 817 56.17 28.61 -60.71
C THR A 817 54.90 27.97 -60.16
N VAL A 818 54.51 28.36 -58.95
CA VAL A 818 53.36 27.79 -58.23
C VAL A 818 52.25 28.82 -58.27
N HIS A 819 51.07 28.37 -58.71
CA HIS A 819 49.95 29.24 -59.04
C HIS A 819 48.72 28.86 -58.22
N ASN A 820 48.42 29.65 -57.19
CA ASN A 820 47.40 29.37 -56.21
C ASN A 820 46.01 29.71 -56.77
N ILE A 821 45.23 28.70 -57.19
CA ILE A 821 43.85 28.94 -57.62
C ILE A 821 42.85 28.69 -56.49
N SER A 822 41.82 29.54 -56.40
CA SER A 822 40.70 29.28 -55.49
C SER A 822 39.37 29.86 -55.95
N VAL A 823 38.33 29.16 -55.52
CA VAL A 823 36.96 29.66 -55.35
C VAL A 823 36.48 29.26 -53.94
N PRO A 824 35.43 29.89 -53.37
CA PRO A 824 34.92 29.49 -52.06
C PRO A 824 34.38 28.05 -52.06
N SER A 825 34.65 27.27 -51.00
CA SER A 825 34.20 25.87 -50.88
C SER A 825 32.70 25.75 -50.62
N ILE A 826 32.17 26.63 -49.78
CA ILE A 826 30.74 26.84 -49.59
C ILE A 826 30.51 28.35 -49.60
N HIS A 827 29.46 28.78 -50.28
CA HIS A 827 29.02 30.18 -50.30
C HIS A 827 27.56 30.25 -49.89
N TYR A 828 27.33 30.56 -48.62
CA TYR A 828 26.01 30.80 -48.06
C TYR A 828 25.44 32.09 -48.64
N ILE A 829 24.39 31.95 -49.46
CA ILE A 829 23.59 33.08 -49.96
C ILE A 829 22.52 33.51 -48.94
N GLY A 830 22.33 32.71 -47.89
CA GLY A 830 21.46 32.96 -46.75
C GLY A 830 21.49 31.78 -45.77
N ARG A 831 20.79 31.92 -44.64
CA ARG A 831 20.79 30.94 -43.53
C ARG A 831 20.50 29.49 -43.96
N ASP A 832 19.62 29.30 -44.94
CA ASP A 832 19.14 27.99 -45.40
C ASP A 832 19.39 27.74 -46.91
N THR A 833 20.25 28.54 -47.55
CA THR A 833 20.64 28.42 -48.98
C THR A 833 22.14 28.59 -49.15
N ARG A 834 22.81 27.66 -49.84
CA ARG A 834 24.24 27.76 -50.17
C ARG A 834 24.53 27.30 -51.59
N HIS A 835 25.59 27.82 -52.20
CA HIS A 835 26.30 27.06 -53.23
C HIS A 835 27.38 26.21 -52.55
N ARG A 836 27.54 24.97 -52.99
CA ARG A 836 28.62 24.08 -52.57
C ARG A 836 29.45 23.72 -53.78
N PHE A 837 30.76 23.86 -53.64
CA PHE A 837 31.72 23.34 -54.59
C PHE A 837 31.66 21.82 -54.63
N VAL A 838 31.54 21.23 -55.82
CA VAL A 838 31.49 19.76 -56.00
C VAL A 838 32.77 19.18 -56.59
N GLY A 839 33.50 19.94 -57.39
CA GLY A 839 34.76 19.51 -57.95
C GLY A 839 35.28 20.47 -59.03
N TRP A 840 36.57 20.45 -59.27
CA TRP A 840 37.15 20.97 -60.51
C TRP A 840 36.88 19.97 -61.65
N SER A 841 37.01 20.38 -62.91
CA SER A 841 36.75 19.50 -64.07
C SER A 841 37.72 18.33 -64.28
N ASP A 842 38.75 18.20 -63.44
CA ASP A 842 39.60 17.00 -63.31
C ASP A 842 39.16 16.07 -62.16
N GLY A 843 38.05 16.38 -61.47
CA GLY A 843 37.53 15.66 -60.32
C GLY A 843 38.08 16.09 -58.96
N TYR A 844 38.97 17.09 -58.88
CA TYR A 844 39.55 17.52 -57.61
C TYR A 844 38.50 18.20 -56.72
N SER A 845 38.19 17.63 -55.55
CA SER A 845 37.01 17.95 -54.75
C SER A 845 37.15 19.13 -53.79
N SER A 846 38.34 19.75 -53.66
CA SER A 846 38.54 20.96 -52.85
C SER A 846 38.57 22.23 -53.72
N ALA A 847 37.88 23.27 -53.26
CA ALA A 847 37.66 24.53 -53.98
C ALA A 847 38.88 25.47 -54.01
N THR A 848 39.86 25.24 -53.14
CA THR A 848 41.18 25.88 -53.17
C THR A 848 42.21 24.81 -53.50
N ARG A 849 43.09 25.10 -54.46
CA ARG A 849 44.23 24.24 -54.82
C ARG A 849 45.40 25.08 -55.31
N GLN A 850 46.59 24.81 -54.79
CA GLN A 850 47.80 25.24 -55.47
C GLN A 850 47.93 24.42 -56.75
N ILE A 851 48.13 25.09 -57.87
CA ILE A 851 48.63 24.47 -59.08
C ILE A 851 50.05 24.95 -59.23
N THR A 852 50.93 24.25 -58.50
CA THR A 852 52.29 24.03 -59.00
C THR A 852 52.19 23.73 -60.48
N ALA A 853 52.87 24.52 -61.31
CA ALA A 853 52.91 24.22 -62.72
C ALA A 853 53.52 22.82 -62.91
N SER A 854 52.72 21.80 -63.24
CA SER A 854 53.17 20.46 -63.66
C SER A 854 52.53 20.03 -64.99
N PRO A 855 53.31 19.56 -65.95
CA PRO A 855 52.89 18.82 -67.13
C PRO A 855 51.96 17.62 -66.83
N PRO A 856 51.23 17.14 -67.86
CA PRO A 856 51.08 17.73 -69.19
C PRO A 856 50.30 19.05 -69.17
N GLY A 857 49.96 19.57 -67.98
CA GLY A 857 49.10 20.72 -67.81
C GLY A 857 47.65 20.34 -67.59
N GLY A 858 46.77 21.32 -67.61
CA GLY A 858 45.34 21.06 -67.41
C GLY A 858 44.44 22.26 -67.67
N THR A 859 43.15 21.96 -67.90
CA THR A 859 42.06 22.95 -67.85
C THR A 859 41.14 22.61 -66.69
N TYR A 860 40.94 23.56 -65.78
CA TYR A 860 40.13 23.34 -64.57
C TYR A 860 38.97 24.31 -64.52
N THR A 861 37.75 23.78 -64.63
CA THR A 861 36.48 24.46 -64.37
C THR A 861 36.03 24.14 -62.97
N ALA A 862 35.81 25.14 -62.11
CA ALA A 862 35.14 24.95 -60.84
C ALA A 862 33.65 24.69 -61.07
N TYR A 863 33.21 23.45 -60.86
CA TYR A 863 31.81 23.08 -60.83
C TYR A 863 31.24 23.29 -59.43
N ILE A 864 30.05 23.89 -59.39
CA ILE A 864 29.30 24.13 -58.16
C ILE A 864 27.87 23.65 -58.33
N ILE A 865 27.29 23.14 -57.26
CA ILE A 865 25.85 22.95 -57.16
C ILE A 865 25.28 23.99 -56.20
N ARG A 866 23.98 24.22 -56.29
CA ARG A 866 23.24 24.90 -55.24
C ARG A 866 22.65 23.85 -54.31
N GLU A 867 22.63 24.13 -53.02
CA GLU A 867 21.99 23.31 -52.00
C GLU A 867 21.08 24.16 -51.12
N TYR A 868 19.95 23.56 -50.74
CA TYR A 868 18.99 24.12 -49.82
C TYR A 868 18.88 23.25 -48.58
N LYS A 869 18.59 23.88 -47.44
CA LYS A 869 18.36 23.16 -46.19
C LYS A 869 16.93 22.60 -46.17
N VAL A 870 16.82 21.30 -45.94
CA VAL A 870 15.57 20.59 -45.69
C VAL A 870 15.52 20.21 -44.22
N LEU A 871 14.53 20.76 -43.50
CA LEU A 871 14.30 20.51 -42.08
C LEU A 871 12.90 19.95 -41.86
N VAL A 872 12.81 18.79 -41.21
CA VAL A 872 11.59 18.02 -40.94
C VAL A 872 11.43 17.91 -39.43
N TYR A 873 10.30 18.39 -38.90
CA TYR A 873 9.99 18.37 -37.48
C TYR A 873 8.67 17.65 -37.21
N THR A 874 8.64 16.80 -36.19
CA THR A 874 7.45 16.04 -35.79
C THR A 874 7.51 15.73 -34.28
N PRO A 875 6.55 16.22 -33.46
CA PRO A 875 6.62 16.10 -32.00
C PRO A 875 6.22 14.73 -31.44
N TYR A 876 5.52 13.88 -32.21
CA TYR A 876 4.93 12.63 -31.68
C TYR A 876 5.30 11.35 -32.47
N SER A 877 5.99 11.46 -33.60
CA SER A 877 6.48 10.31 -34.36
C SER A 877 7.81 10.62 -35.04
N TYR A 878 8.52 9.61 -35.52
CA TYR A 878 9.78 9.78 -36.23
C TYR A 878 9.54 10.07 -37.72
N ALA A 879 10.24 11.07 -38.26
CA ALA A 879 10.44 11.28 -39.68
C ALA A 879 11.94 11.30 -40.00
N CYS A 880 12.31 10.80 -41.18
CA CYS A 880 13.70 10.77 -41.61
C CYS A 880 14.15 12.11 -42.24
N CYS A 881 15.43 12.14 -42.63
CA CYS A 881 15.89 12.90 -43.79
C CYS A 881 15.97 14.44 -43.62
N ASN A 882 16.49 14.89 -42.46
CA ASN A 882 17.06 16.23 -42.30
C ASN A 882 18.40 16.35 -43.04
N GLY A 883 18.67 17.48 -43.71
CA GLY A 883 19.96 17.70 -44.36
C GLY A 883 20.05 18.93 -45.26
N TRP A 884 21.20 19.08 -45.92
CA TRP A 884 21.36 19.94 -47.10
C TRP A 884 21.15 19.08 -48.35
N VAL A 885 20.39 19.57 -49.32
CA VAL A 885 19.98 18.82 -50.52
C VAL A 885 20.17 19.68 -51.76
N GLU A 886 20.68 19.07 -52.83
CA GLU A 886 20.99 19.69 -54.11
C GLU A 886 19.74 20.24 -54.84
N GLU A 887 19.89 21.40 -55.51
CA GLU A 887 18.81 22.06 -56.26
C GLU A 887 18.28 21.15 -57.38
N GLY A 888 16.96 21.03 -57.50
CA GLY A 888 16.32 20.12 -58.46
C GLY A 888 16.29 18.64 -58.03
N SER A 889 16.97 18.25 -56.94
CA SER A 889 16.95 16.86 -56.49
C SER A 889 15.61 16.45 -55.89
N GLN A 890 15.23 15.18 -56.12
CA GLN A 890 14.05 14.56 -55.54
C GLN A 890 14.35 14.02 -54.13
N TRP A 891 13.83 14.70 -53.11
CA TRP A 891 13.99 14.30 -51.72
C TRP A 891 12.72 13.62 -51.21
N ARG A 892 12.82 12.32 -50.84
CA ARG A 892 11.70 11.58 -50.26
C ARG A 892 11.69 11.77 -48.74
N ILE A 893 10.66 12.45 -48.25
CA ILE A 893 10.36 12.55 -46.83
C ILE A 893 9.38 11.42 -46.48
N HIS A 894 9.56 10.82 -45.29
CA HIS A 894 8.66 9.78 -44.78
C HIS A 894 8.48 9.90 -43.26
N LEU A 895 7.21 9.99 -42.84
CA LEU A 895 6.76 9.89 -41.46
C LEU A 895 6.42 8.43 -41.14
N LYS A 896 7.06 7.85 -40.12
CA LYS A 896 7.00 6.42 -39.78
C LYS A 896 5.60 5.92 -39.42
N SER A 897 4.70 6.79 -38.97
CA SER A 897 3.29 6.48 -38.67
C SER A 897 2.39 7.70 -38.84
N SER A 898 1.13 7.50 -39.27
CA SER A 898 0.07 8.51 -39.22
C SER A 898 -0.54 8.71 -37.84
N ILE A 899 -0.27 7.79 -36.90
CA ILE A 899 -0.87 7.73 -35.57
C ILE A 899 0.26 7.67 -34.54
N ALA A 900 0.12 8.48 -33.49
CA ALA A 900 1.04 8.52 -32.37
C ALA A 900 0.27 8.51 -31.04
N ILE A 901 0.96 8.15 -29.96
CA ILE A 901 0.46 8.20 -28.58
C ILE A 901 1.42 9.11 -27.78
N ASN A 902 0.90 9.93 -26.87
CA ASN A 902 1.74 10.74 -25.99
C ASN A 902 2.52 9.91 -24.97
N ARG A 903 3.53 10.50 -24.32
CA ARG A 903 4.37 9.85 -23.29
C ARG A 903 3.56 9.26 -22.12
N LYS A 904 2.39 9.85 -21.79
CA LYS A 904 1.49 9.40 -20.71
C LYS A 904 0.54 8.25 -21.11
N GLY A 905 0.44 7.92 -22.41
CA GLY A 905 -0.38 6.80 -22.90
C GLY A 905 -1.89 7.07 -22.97
N ASP A 906 -2.35 8.30 -22.73
CA ASP A 906 -3.77 8.68 -22.60
C ASP A 906 -4.32 9.57 -23.72
N MET A 907 -3.44 10.09 -24.59
CA MET A 907 -3.83 10.87 -25.79
C MET A 907 -3.22 10.28 -27.07
N LYS A 908 -4.06 10.14 -28.08
CA LYS A 908 -3.71 9.69 -29.43
C LYS A 908 -3.83 10.84 -30.42
N TYR A 909 -2.75 11.06 -31.15
CA TYR A 909 -2.63 12.10 -32.15
C TYR A 909 -2.67 11.49 -33.55
N ARG A 910 -3.38 12.14 -34.48
CA ARG A 910 -3.29 11.82 -35.91
C ARG A 910 -2.53 12.91 -36.62
N PHE A 911 -1.73 12.49 -37.57
CA PHE A 911 -1.11 13.37 -38.54
C PHE A 911 -2.21 13.98 -39.43
N VAL A 912 -2.29 15.31 -39.45
CA VAL A 912 -3.35 16.06 -40.16
C VAL A 912 -2.90 16.42 -41.57
N LYS A 913 -1.72 17.04 -41.65
CA LYS A 913 -1.05 17.53 -42.86
C LYS A 913 0.36 18.01 -42.50
N TRP A 914 1.18 18.23 -43.52
CA TRP A 914 2.39 19.02 -43.37
C TRP A 914 2.07 20.52 -43.40
N LEU A 915 2.83 21.29 -42.62
CA LEU A 915 2.88 22.74 -42.64
C LEU A 915 4.19 23.18 -43.30
N GLY A 916 4.39 22.77 -44.55
CA GLY A 916 5.55 23.14 -45.34
C GLY A 916 5.70 24.66 -45.48
N VAL A 917 6.88 25.17 -45.15
CA VAL A 917 7.33 26.55 -45.37
C VAL A 917 8.49 26.51 -46.37
N GLY A 918 8.43 27.35 -47.41
CA GLY A 918 9.24 27.23 -48.63
C GLY A 918 8.37 27.15 -49.88
N GLU A 919 8.93 27.37 -51.07
CA GLU A 919 8.17 27.33 -52.32
C GLU A 919 7.82 25.89 -52.70
N SER A 920 8.83 25.01 -52.72
CA SER A 920 8.68 23.58 -53.01
C SER A 920 8.14 22.74 -51.83
N ALA A 921 7.73 23.39 -50.74
CA ALA A 921 7.32 22.73 -49.51
C ALA A 921 5.91 22.11 -49.60
N TYR A 922 5.75 20.91 -49.06
CA TYR A 922 4.53 20.11 -49.15
C TYR A 922 3.51 20.51 -48.07
N ARG A 923 2.23 20.55 -48.46
CA ARG A 923 1.14 21.01 -47.57
C ARG A 923 -0.04 20.02 -47.53
N GLY A 924 0.19 18.83 -48.09
CA GLY A 924 -0.79 17.75 -48.18
C GLY A 924 -0.72 16.77 -47.01
N ARG A 925 -1.40 15.63 -47.17
CA ARG A 925 -1.66 14.64 -46.10
C ARG A 925 -0.93 13.30 -46.28
N ASN A 926 -0.05 13.17 -47.26
CA ASN A 926 0.65 11.91 -47.51
C ASN A 926 1.77 11.68 -46.47
N LEU A 927 1.88 10.44 -45.99
CA LEU A 927 2.90 10.00 -45.02
C LEU A 927 4.27 9.76 -45.65
N SER A 928 4.32 9.55 -46.96
CA SER A 928 5.52 9.72 -47.76
C SER A 928 5.19 10.45 -49.05
N PHE A 929 6.09 11.34 -49.43
CA PHE A 929 5.99 12.22 -50.58
C PHE A 929 7.41 12.56 -51.04
N ILE A 930 7.52 13.04 -52.26
CA ILE A 930 8.76 13.54 -52.83
C ILE A 930 8.57 15.03 -53.05
N ILE A 931 9.49 15.84 -52.50
CA ILE A 931 9.66 17.23 -52.90
C ILE A 931 10.78 17.30 -53.94
N THR A 932 10.67 18.22 -54.89
CA THR A 932 11.80 18.62 -55.75
C THR A 932 12.39 19.86 -55.11
N VAL A 933 13.63 19.79 -54.62
CA VAL A 933 14.17 20.82 -53.72
C VAL A 933 14.67 22.02 -54.53
N ASN A 934 13.80 22.99 -54.79
CA ASN A 934 14.16 24.22 -55.54
C ASN A 934 14.20 25.48 -54.66
N SER A 935 14.00 25.32 -53.35
CA SER A 935 14.08 26.38 -52.33
C SER A 935 14.45 25.77 -50.99
N PRO A 936 14.78 26.56 -49.94
CA PRO A 936 14.72 26.09 -48.56
C PRO A 936 13.35 25.49 -48.26
N VAL A 937 13.31 24.42 -47.49
CA VAL A 937 12.06 23.75 -47.10
C VAL A 937 12.08 23.38 -45.62
N ARG A 938 11.07 23.81 -44.88
CA ARG A 938 10.79 23.35 -43.51
C ARG A 938 9.44 22.66 -43.45
N GLU A 939 9.45 21.36 -43.21
CA GLU A 939 8.27 20.51 -43.06
C GLU A 939 7.95 20.28 -41.58
N THR A 940 7.00 21.03 -41.04
CA THR A 940 6.45 20.77 -39.70
C THR A 940 5.23 19.85 -39.82
N ALA A 941 5.28 18.66 -39.23
CA ALA A 941 4.12 17.77 -39.15
C ALA A 941 3.07 18.37 -38.19
N LEU A 942 1.90 18.75 -38.71
CA LEU A 942 0.77 19.13 -37.86
C LEU A 942 0.06 17.86 -37.39
N TRP A 943 -0.03 17.75 -36.07
CA TRP A 943 -0.77 16.70 -35.37
C TRP A 943 -1.95 17.34 -34.64
N GLU A 944 -3.08 16.66 -34.62
CA GLU A 944 -4.21 17.00 -33.74
C GLU A 944 -4.55 15.79 -32.86
N PRO A 945 -4.98 16.00 -31.60
CA PRO A 945 -5.57 14.92 -30.83
C PRO A 945 -6.83 14.45 -31.58
N TYR A 946 -6.91 13.15 -31.85
CA TYR A 946 -8.05 12.55 -32.55
C TYR A 946 -8.69 11.43 -31.78
N GLN A 947 -7.97 10.82 -30.83
CA GLN A 947 -8.54 9.91 -29.85
C GLN A 947 -8.04 10.24 -28.45
N TYR A 948 -8.94 10.21 -27.48
CA TYR A 948 -8.64 10.22 -26.06
C TYR A 948 -8.85 8.83 -25.47
N LEU A 949 -8.08 8.47 -24.45
CA LEU A 949 -8.32 7.27 -23.69
C LEU A 949 -9.45 7.51 -22.69
N LEU A 950 -10.50 6.72 -22.80
CA LEU A 950 -11.57 6.63 -21.80
C LEU A 950 -11.37 5.35 -20.99
N LYS A 951 -10.84 5.49 -19.78
CA LYS A 951 -10.80 4.40 -18.80
C LYS A 951 -12.20 4.19 -18.23
N VAL A 952 -12.67 2.96 -18.24
CA VAL A 952 -13.95 2.55 -17.64
C VAL A 952 -13.67 1.34 -16.78
N GLU A 953 -13.50 1.58 -15.48
CA GLU A 953 -13.03 0.61 -14.51
C GLU A 953 -14.23 0.06 -13.71
N THR A 954 -14.25 -1.25 -13.51
CA THR A 954 -15.41 -1.96 -12.93
C THR A 954 -14.97 -3.33 -12.43
N PRO A 955 -15.03 -3.61 -11.11
CA PRO A 955 -14.52 -4.87 -10.56
C PRO A 955 -15.35 -6.11 -10.93
N TYR A 956 -16.65 -5.98 -11.21
CA TYR A 956 -17.56 -7.14 -11.31
C TYR A 956 -18.20 -7.36 -12.69
N SER A 957 -18.55 -6.31 -13.45
CA SER A 957 -19.06 -6.48 -14.83
C SER A 957 -18.03 -6.03 -15.86
N VAL A 958 -18.11 -6.60 -17.07
CA VAL A 958 -17.54 -5.98 -18.27
C VAL A 958 -18.29 -4.67 -18.56
N ALA A 959 -17.57 -3.58 -18.80
CA ALA A 959 -18.12 -2.34 -19.35
C ALA A 959 -17.94 -2.27 -20.87
N GLN A 960 -18.87 -1.60 -21.54
CA GLN A 960 -18.77 -1.13 -22.92
C GLN A 960 -18.59 0.39 -22.91
N GLY A 961 -18.03 0.92 -24.00
CA GLY A 961 -17.71 2.35 -24.12
C GLY A 961 -16.30 2.74 -23.63
N GLY A 962 -15.53 1.83 -23.03
CA GLY A 962 -14.13 2.08 -22.66
C GLY A 962 -13.13 2.00 -23.82
N GLY A 963 -11.87 2.35 -23.53
CA GLY A 963 -10.74 2.35 -24.46
C GLY A 963 -10.61 3.67 -25.25
N TRP A 964 -9.89 3.64 -26.36
CA TRP A 964 -9.70 4.82 -27.22
C TRP A 964 -11.02 5.27 -27.87
N LYS A 965 -11.29 6.59 -27.87
CA LYS A 965 -12.53 7.20 -28.38
C LYS A 965 -12.25 8.52 -29.07
N ASP A 966 -12.97 8.80 -30.14
CA ASP A 966 -12.67 9.93 -31.02
C ASP A 966 -12.94 11.28 -30.33
N VAL A 967 -12.09 12.28 -30.58
CA VAL A 967 -12.20 13.61 -29.96
C VAL A 967 -13.51 14.29 -30.37
N GLY A 968 -14.24 14.81 -29.39
CA GLY A 968 -15.57 15.39 -29.59
C GLY A 968 -16.69 14.36 -29.81
N SER A 969 -16.41 13.05 -29.80
CA SER A 969 -17.46 12.04 -29.83
C SER A 969 -18.23 12.01 -28.51
N VAL A 970 -19.54 11.76 -28.61
CA VAL A 970 -20.40 11.44 -27.46
C VAL A 970 -20.45 9.92 -27.32
N VAL A 971 -19.79 9.39 -26.30
CA VAL A 971 -19.60 7.97 -26.08
C VAL A 971 -20.65 7.47 -25.10
N SER A 972 -21.44 6.47 -25.53
CA SER A 972 -22.29 5.73 -24.60
C SER A 972 -21.43 4.73 -23.83
N ILE A 973 -21.46 4.84 -22.50
CA ILE A 973 -20.79 3.95 -21.56
C ILE A 973 -21.89 3.12 -20.88
N SER A 974 -21.74 1.79 -20.88
CA SER A 974 -22.76 0.89 -20.33
C SER A 974 -22.16 -0.36 -19.70
N LEU A 975 -22.75 -0.85 -18.60
CA LEU A 975 -22.37 -2.14 -18.03
C LEU A 975 -23.12 -3.28 -18.72
N LYS A 976 -22.39 -4.34 -19.10
CA LYS A 976 -22.98 -5.56 -19.70
C LYS A 976 -24.02 -6.23 -18.77
N ARG A 977 -23.85 -6.07 -17.45
CA ARG A 977 -24.80 -6.42 -16.40
C ARG A 977 -24.77 -5.33 -15.33
N THR A 978 -25.93 -4.95 -14.79
CA THR A 978 -26.02 -4.16 -13.55
C THR A 978 -25.97 -5.01 -12.29
N THR A 979 -26.14 -6.32 -12.45
CA THR A 979 -26.21 -7.32 -11.40
C THR A 979 -25.38 -8.53 -11.83
N VAL A 980 -24.32 -8.85 -11.09
CA VAL A 980 -23.37 -9.92 -11.45
C VAL A 980 -23.35 -10.95 -10.32
N PRO A 981 -23.75 -12.21 -10.55
CA PRO A 981 -23.56 -13.27 -9.57
C PRO A 981 -22.07 -13.54 -9.38
N LEU A 982 -21.62 -13.58 -8.12
CA LEU A 982 -20.22 -13.87 -7.74
C LEU A 982 -20.06 -15.28 -7.17
N GLY A 983 -21.15 -15.88 -6.70
CA GLY A 983 -21.23 -17.24 -6.17
C GLY A 983 -22.68 -17.64 -5.96
N GLU A 984 -22.95 -18.79 -5.34
CA GLU A 984 -24.30 -19.07 -4.87
C GLU A 984 -24.69 -18.06 -3.77
N GLY A 985 -25.85 -17.41 -3.93
CA GLY A 985 -26.38 -16.46 -2.98
C GLY A 985 -25.64 -15.12 -2.91
N VAL A 986 -24.61 -14.88 -3.72
CA VAL A 986 -23.82 -13.63 -3.72
C VAL A 986 -23.89 -12.95 -5.09
N ARG A 987 -24.19 -11.64 -5.12
CA ARG A 987 -24.15 -10.84 -6.36
C ARG A 987 -23.65 -9.42 -6.11
N ALA A 988 -22.79 -8.89 -6.97
CA ALA A 988 -22.55 -7.45 -6.99
C ALA A 988 -23.69 -6.73 -7.71
N VAL A 989 -24.19 -5.62 -7.17
CA VAL A 989 -25.15 -4.74 -7.83
C VAL A 989 -24.61 -3.33 -7.95
N PHE A 990 -24.68 -2.80 -9.16
CA PHE A 990 -24.25 -1.44 -9.50
C PHE A 990 -25.09 -0.40 -8.75
N ARG A 991 -24.43 0.68 -8.28
CA ARG A 991 -25.07 1.80 -7.57
C ARG A 991 -24.88 3.14 -8.29
N GLY A 992 -23.73 3.34 -8.93
CA GLY A 992 -23.45 4.56 -9.70
C GLY A 992 -22.02 4.61 -10.21
N TRP A 993 -21.64 5.70 -10.86
CA TRP A 993 -20.26 5.97 -11.28
C TRP A 993 -19.62 7.06 -10.41
N ARG A 994 -18.28 7.05 -10.35
CA ARG A 994 -17.42 8.16 -9.87
C ARG A 994 -16.32 8.48 -10.89
N GLY A 995 -15.68 9.64 -10.76
CA GLY A 995 -14.67 10.16 -11.68
C GLY A 995 -15.23 11.25 -12.59
N ASP A 996 -14.89 11.23 -13.87
CA ASP A 996 -15.38 12.19 -14.89
C ASP A 996 -16.92 12.20 -15.08
N TYR A 997 -17.62 11.20 -14.52
CA TYR A 997 -19.07 11.18 -14.42
C TYR A 997 -19.49 10.62 -13.06
N THR A 998 -20.38 11.36 -12.39
CA THR A 998 -21.06 10.93 -11.18
C THR A 998 -22.54 10.78 -11.49
N GLY A 999 -23.10 9.57 -11.26
CA GLY A 999 -24.52 9.31 -11.53
C GLY A 999 -24.91 7.84 -11.42
N ASN A 1000 -26.17 7.58 -11.10
CA ASN A 1000 -26.73 6.25 -10.83
C ASN A 1000 -27.20 5.48 -12.09
N LYS A 1001 -27.01 6.03 -13.29
CA LYS A 1001 -27.44 5.37 -14.54
C LYS A 1001 -26.39 4.37 -15.02
N SER A 1002 -26.82 3.11 -15.16
CA SER A 1002 -26.00 2.01 -15.68
C SER A 1002 -25.62 2.13 -17.15
N THR A 1003 -26.29 3.02 -17.88
CA THR A 1003 -25.92 3.51 -19.21
C THR A 1003 -26.03 5.03 -19.21
N PHE A 1004 -24.96 5.70 -19.61
CA PHE A 1004 -24.91 7.16 -19.75
C PHE A 1004 -24.08 7.53 -20.97
N SER A 1005 -24.09 8.82 -21.33
CA SER A 1005 -23.35 9.35 -22.47
C SER A 1005 -22.43 10.49 -22.05
N MET A 1006 -21.21 10.49 -22.57
CA MET A 1006 -20.12 11.39 -22.17
C MET A 1006 -19.44 12.01 -23.39
N LEU A 1007 -19.19 13.32 -23.36
CA LEU A 1007 -18.42 14.00 -24.39
C LEU A 1007 -16.92 13.80 -24.15
N MET A 1008 -16.20 13.25 -25.14
CA MET A 1008 -14.75 13.08 -25.10
C MET A 1008 -14.02 14.36 -25.51
N ASN A 1009 -14.01 15.34 -24.61
CA ASN A 1009 -13.25 16.60 -24.73
C ASN A 1009 -11.86 16.55 -24.07
N SER A 1010 -11.56 15.52 -23.28
CA SER A 1010 -10.25 15.22 -22.67
C SER A 1010 -10.04 13.69 -22.61
N PRO A 1011 -8.86 13.18 -22.21
CA PRO A 1011 -8.75 11.88 -21.55
C PRO A 1011 -9.67 11.84 -20.33
N LYS A 1012 -10.28 10.69 -20.05
CA LYS A 1012 -11.28 10.54 -18.98
C LYS A 1012 -11.19 9.20 -18.25
N SER A 1013 -11.55 9.21 -16.97
CA SER A 1013 -11.65 8.01 -16.14
C SER A 1013 -12.97 7.98 -15.40
N VAL A 1014 -13.70 6.87 -15.52
CA VAL A 1014 -14.93 6.60 -14.76
C VAL A 1014 -14.87 5.21 -14.15
N GLU A 1015 -15.28 5.10 -12.90
CA GLU A 1015 -15.26 3.87 -12.13
C GLU A 1015 -16.68 3.51 -11.66
N ALA A 1016 -17.08 2.26 -11.87
CA ALA A 1016 -18.37 1.76 -11.43
C ALA A 1016 -18.34 1.44 -9.93
N ILE A 1017 -19.17 2.11 -9.16
CA ILE A 1017 -19.47 1.82 -7.76
C ILE A 1017 -20.45 0.63 -7.71
N TRP A 1018 -20.08 -0.38 -6.93
CA TRP A 1018 -20.88 -1.56 -6.68
C TRP A 1018 -21.11 -1.74 -5.18
N VAL A 1019 -22.27 -2.27 -4.82
CA VAL A 1019 -22.53 -2.83 -3.49
C VAL A 1019 -22.76 -4.32 -3.66
N ILE A 1020 -22.11 -5.13 -2.83
CA ILE A 1020 -22.40 -6.56 -2.75
C ILE A 1020 -23.80 -6.72 -2.17
N GLN A 1021 -24.59 -7.60 -2.76
CA GLN A 1021 -25.87 -8.07 -2.24
C GLN A 1021 -25.81 -9.56 -1.97
N TYR A 1022 -26.49 -9.95 -0.91
CA TYR A 1022 -26.67 -11.33 -0.50
C TYR A 1022 -28.13 -11.76 -0.62
N ARG A 1023 -28.32 -13.01 -1.03
CA ARG A 1023 -29.61 -13.68 -1.14
C ARG A 1023 -30.10 -14.00 0.27
N VAL A 1024 -31.31 -13.55 0.58
CA VAL A 1024 -32.04 -13.96 1.77
C VAL A 1024 -33.22 -14.79 1.30
N ARG A 1025 -33.25 -16.07 1.64
CA ARG A 1025 -34.43 -16.92 1.46
C ARG A 1025 -35.21 -17.00 2.76
N PHE A 1026 -36.52 -17.10 2.62
CA PHE A 1026 -37.43 -17.35 3.73
C PHE A 1026 -38.38 -18.48 3.38
N SER A 1027 -38.56 -19.42 4.31
CA SER A 1027 -39.42 -20.58 4.13
C SER A 1027 -40.03 -21.02 5.45
N THR A 1028 -41.23 -21.60 5.39
CA THR A 1028 -42.01 -22.07 6.54
C THR A 1028 -42.37 -23.55 6.39
N THR A 1029 -42.52 -24.27 7.50
CA THR A 1029 -43.12 -25.62 7.50
C THR A 1029 -44.08 -25.79 8.68
N PRO A 1030 -45.38 -26.04 8.45
CA PRO A 1030 -46.05 -26.02 7.14
C PRO A 1030 -45.92 -24.65 6.44
N GLU A 1031 -46.15 -24.62 5.13
CA GLU A 1031 -46.05 -23.39 4.33
C GLU A 1031 -47.12 -22.38 4.77
N ILE A 1032 -46.70 -21.15 5.05
CA ILE A 1032 -47.52 -20.04 5.55
C ILE A 1032 -47.15 -18.78 4.75
N ASP A 1033 -48.15 -18.13 4.15
CA ASP A 1033 -48.00 -16.77 3.62
C ASP A 1033 -47.98 -15.76 4.79
N LEU A 1034 -46.82 -15.13 5.00
CA LEU A 1034 -46.60 -14.08 5.99
C LEU A 1034 -46.51 -12.68 5.34
N GLY A 1035 -46.91 -12.53 4.07
CA GLY A 1035 -46.77 -11.27 3.31
C GLY A 1035 -45.33 -10.93 2.93
N MET A 1036 -44.39 -11.86 3.09
CA MET A 1036 -42.97 -11.69 2.80
C MET A 1036 -42.56 -12.47 1.54
N PRO A 1037 -41.61 -11.95 0.73
CA PRO A 1037 -41.07 -12.69 -0.40
C PRO A 1037 -40.24 -13.90 0.08
N PRO A 1038 -40.41 -15.11 -0.50
CA PRO A 1038 -39.64 -16.30 -0.11
C PRO A 1038 -38.18 -16.28 -0.60
N GLU A 1039 -37.83 -15.38 -1.53
CA GLU A 1039 -36.45 -15.02 -1.85
C GLU A 1039 -36.35 -13.51 -2.13
N GLU A 1040 -35.44 -12.83 -1.44
CA GLU A 1040 -35.07 -11.44 -1.71
C GLU A 1040 -33.53 -11.27 -1.69
N TRP A 1041 -33.08 -10.04 -1.93
CA TRP A 1041 -31.64 -9.73 -2.01
C TRP A 1041 -31.35 -8.39 -1.31
N ARG A 1042 -30.57 -8.47 -0.23
CA ARG A 1042 -30.22 -7.36 0.68
C ARG A 1042 -28.81 -6.85 0.40
N ASP A 1043 -28.56 -5.56 0.63
CA ASP A 1043 -27.22 -4.96 0.51
C ASP A 1043 -26.31 -5.42 1.66
N ASN A 1044 -25.01 -5.58 1.39
CA ASN A 1044 -24.02 -5.89 2.42
C ASN A 1044 -24.04 -4.80 3.50
N GLY A 1045 -24.14 -5.19 4.77
CA GLY A 1045 -24.29 -4.24 5.88
C GLY A 1045 -25.66 -3.55 5.95
N SER A 1046 -26.67 -4.02 5.22
CA SER A 1046 -28.06 -3.54 5.42
C SER A 1046 -28.77 -4.35 6.50
N ARG A 1047 -29.57 -3.67 7.34
CA ARG A 1047 -30.33 -4.27 8.43
C ARG A 1047 -31.50 -5.09 7.87
N LEU A 1048 -31.54 -6.37 8.23
CA LEU A 1048 -32.68 -7.27 8.05
C LEU A 1048 -33.38 -7.42 9.40
N TYR A 1049 -34.53 -6.77 9.53
CA TYR A 1049 -35.46 -6.96 10.65
C TYR A 1049 -36.63 -7.83 10.21
N LEU A 1050 -36.81 -8.97 10.89
CA LEU A 1050 -37.86 -9.96 10.64
C LEU A 1050 -38.48 -10.36 11.99
N SER A 1051 -39.76 -10.07 12.18
CA SER A 1051 -40.53 -10.50 13.36
C SER A 1051 -41.63 -11.48 12.92
N LEU A 1052 -41.43 -12.76 13.24
CA LEU A 1052 -42.37 -13.83 12.92
C LEU A 1052 -43.51 -13.85 13.94
N PRO A 1053 -44.77 -14.10 13.54
CA PRO A 1053 -45.88 -14.25 14.48
C PRO A 1053 -45.72 -15.54 15.29
N GLU A 1054 -45.90 -15.44 16.61
CA GLU A 1054 -45.89 -16.59 17.53
C GLU A 1054 -47.03 -17.57 17.22
N ILE A 1055 -48.21 -17.03 16.91
CA ILE A 1055 -49.42 -17.77 16.57
C ILE A 1055 -49.92 -17.29 15.20
N VAL A 1056 -50.14 -18.21 14.28
CA VAL A 1056 -50.87 -17.98 13.03
C VAL A 1056 -52.21 -18.72 13.11
N PRO A 1057 -53.36 -18.00 13.14
CA PRO A 1057 -54.67 -18.64 13.14
C PRO A 1057 -54.97 -19.28 11.78
N VAL A 1058 -55.51 -20.50 11.79
CA VAL A 1058 -55.95 -21.21 10.57
C VAL A 1058 -57.48 -21.25 10.50
N SER A 1059 -58.13 -21.44 11.65
CA SER A 1059 -59.58 -21.26 11.86
C SER A 1059 -59.87 -21.01 13.35
N ASP A 1060 -61.15 -20.80 13.71
CA ASP A 1060 -61.57 -20.63 15.11
C ASP A 1060 -61.22 -21.82 16.03
N GLU A 1061 -60.98 -23.01 15.46
CA GLU A 1061 -60.62 -24.23 16.19
C GLU A 1061 -59.21 -24.77 15.87
N GLU A 1062 -58.41 -24.07 15.04
CA GLU A 1062 -57.10 -24.55 14.56
C GLU A 1062 -56.08 -23.40 14.45
N ARG A 1063 -54.87 -23.59 14.99
CA ARG A 1063 -53.77 -22.62 14.89
C ARG A 1063 -52.42 -23.29 14.64
N LEU A 1064 -51.48 -22.51 14.15
CA LEU A 1064 -50.06 -22.87 14.05
C LEU A 1064 -49.28 -22.04 15.08
N CYS A 1065 -48.44 -22.71 15.86
CA CYS A 1065 -47.61 -22.09 16.88
C CYS A 1065 -46.13 -22.24 16.50
N PHE A 1066 -45.38 -21.15 16.62
CA PHE A 1066 -43.97 -21.08 16.25
C PHE A 1066 -43.14 -22.05 17.11
N LEU A 1067 -42.36 -22.92 16.46
CA LEU A 1067 -41.49 -23.89 17.14
C LEU A 1067 -40.06 -23.37 17.27
N ARG A 1068 -39.48 -22.90 16.15
CA ARG A 1068 -38.10 -22.42 16.03
C ARG A 1068 -37.86 -21.76 14.68
N MET A 1069 -36.81 -20.94 14.61
CA MET A 1069 -36.21 -20.45 13.37
C MET A 1069 -34.81 -21.05 13.23
N LEU A 1070 -34.45 -21.37 11.99
CA LEU A 1070 -33.08 -21.68 11.58
C LEU A 1070 -32.60 -20.59 10.63
N VAL A 1071 -31.32 -20.22 10.70
CA VAL A 1071 -30.63 -19.38 9.72
C VAL A 1071 -29.35 -20.09 9.31
N ASN A 1072 -29.21 -20.40 8.02
CA ASN A 1072 -28.13 -21.24 7.48
C ASN A 1072 -28.00 -22.62 8.17
N GLY A 1073 -29.08 -23.13 8.74
CA GLY A 1073 -29.15 -24.39 9.49
C GLY A 1073 -28.89 -24.28 11.00
N SER A 1074 -28.23 -23.21 11.46
CA SER A 1074 -28.08 -22.90 12.88
C SER A 1074 -29.40 -22.45 13.49
N VAL A 1075 -29.69 -22.85 14.73
CA VAL A 1075 -30.90 -22.39 15.44
C VAL A 1075 -30.74 -20.93 15.84
N VAL A 1076 -31.76 -20.11 15.58
CA VAL A 1076 -31.88 -18.75 16.11
C VAL A 1076 -32.95 -18.73 17.18
N GLU A 1077 -32.66 -18.05 18.29
CA GLU A 1077 -33.53 -18.02 19.45
C GLU A 1077 -34.61 -16.96 19.36
N GLY A 1078 -35.84 -17.34 19.76
CA GLY A 1078 -37.00 -16.47 19.67
C GLY A 1078 -37.55 -16.35 18.24
N ARG A 1079 -38.43 -15.36 18.06
CA ARG A 1079 -39.20 -15.14 16.81
C ARG A 1079 -38.81 -13.86 16.07
N VAL A 1080 -37.77 -13.17 16.53
CA VAL A 1080 -37.24 -11.94 15.93
C VAL A 1080 -35.81 -12.19 15.46
N LEU A 1081 -35.51 -11.79 14.22
CA LEU A 1081 -34.16 -11.73 13.66
C LEU A 1081 -33.89 -10.27 13.31
N ASP A 1082 -32.85 -9.69 13.90
CA ASP A 1082 -32.43 -8.31 13.63
C ASP A 1082 -30.90 -8.28 13.45
N ILE A 1083 -30.45 -8.37 12.20
CA ILE A 1083 -29.04 -8.54 11.85
C ILE A 1083 -28.64 -7.68 10.67
N TYR A 1084 -27.36 -7.35 10.57
CA TYR A 1084 -26.78 -6.78 9.35
C TYR A 1084 -26.36 -7.90 8.39
N VAL A 1085 -26.87 -7.86 7.16
CA VAL A 1085 -26.65 -8.96 6.20
C VAL A 1085 -25.24 -8.89 5.63
N SER A 1086 -24.35 -9.78 6.09
CA SER A 1086 -22.93 -9.88 5.70
C SER A 1086 -22.59 -11.11 4.84
N ALA A 1087 -23.53 -12.04 4.68
CA ALA A 1087 -23.41 -13.29 3.92
C ALA A 1087 -24.78 -13.74 3.38
N PRO A 1088 -24.87 -14.75 2.48
CA PRO A 1088 -26.15 -15.37 2.11
C PRO A 1088 -26.85 -15.98 3.32
N LEU A 1089 -28.19 -15.90 3.35
CA LEU A 1089 -29.03 -16.38 4.46
C LEU A 1089 -30.16 -17.25 3.93
N ASP A 1090 -30.17 -18.53 4.29
CA ASP A 1090 -31.32 -19.41 4.13
C ASP A 1090 -32.07 -19.50 5.48
N ILE A 1091 -33.18 -18.76 5.59
CA ILE A 1091 -34.02 -18.67 6.79
C ILE A 1091 -35.17 -19.68 6.68
N TYR A 1092 -35.31 -20.54 7.69
CA TYR A 1092 -36.33 -21.58 7.74
C TYR A 1092 -37.04 -21.57 9.10
N ALA A 1093 -38.32 -21.25 9.12
CA ALA A 1093 -39.16 -21.26 10.31
C ALA A 1093 -40.01 -22.54 10.38
N THR A 1094 -40.03 -23.20 11.53
CA THR A 1094 -40.89 -24.36 11.77
C THR A 1094 -42.05 -23.97 12.69
N TYR A 1095 -43.25 -24.42 12.37
CA TYR A 1095 -44.45 -24.26 13.19
C TYR A 1095 -45.06 -25.63 13.50
N PHE A 1096 -45.47 -25.85 14.75
CA PHE A 1096 -46.32 -26.99 15.09
C PHE A 1096 -47.80 -26.58 15.01
N ARG A 1097 -48.67 -27.55 14.78
CA ARG A 1097 -50.12 -27.33 14.69
C ARG A 1097 -50.75 -27.60 16.04
N GLU A 1098 -51.70 -26.77 16.46
CA GLU A 1098 -52.53 -27.01 17.62
C GLU A 1098 -54.01 -27.02 17.24
N TYR A 1099 -54.76 -27.89 17.90
CA TYR A 1099 -56.20 -27.96 17.81
C TYR A 1099 -56.85 -27.51 19.12
N LEU A 1100 -57.99 -26.86 18.99
CA LEU A 1100 -58.81 -26.48 20.14
C LEU A 1100 -59.42 -27.72 20.79
N ILE A 1101 -59.24 -27.85 22.11
CA ILE A 1101 -60.05 -28.74 22.95
C ILE A 1101 -60.96 -27.92 23.86
N VAL A 1102 -62.26 -28.20 23.76
CA VAL A 1102 -63.32 -27.49 24.47
C VAL A 1102 -63.84 -28.38 25.60
N ILE A 1103 -63.63 -27.99 26.85
CA ILE A 1103 -63.93 -28.82 28.02
C ILE A 1103 -65.07 -28.18 28.83
N LYS A 1104 -66.11 -28.97 29.10
CA LYS A 1104 -67.34 -28.55 29.80
C LYS A 1104 -67.78 -29.63 30.80
N THR A 1105 -68.56 -29.24 31.80
CA THR A 1105 -69.20 -30.17 32.74
C THR A 1105 -70.72 -29.94 32.81
N ASN A 1106 -71.46 -30.81 33.48
CA ASN A 1106 -72.90 -30.64 33.73
C ASN A 1106 -73.24 -29.99 35.08
N ILE A 1107 -72.26 -29.51 35.85
CA ILE A 1107 -72.47 -28.95 37.19
C ILE A 1107 -72.03 -27.48 37.27
N GLU A 1108 -72.79 -26.68 38.02
CA GLU A 1108 -72.51 -25.26 38.27
C GLU A 1108 -71.41 -25.03 39.33
N LYS A 1109 -70.53 -26.02 39.50
CA LYS A 1109 -69.32 -25.92 40.31
C LYS A 1109 -68.09 -25.98 39.41
N PHE A 1110 -67.06 -25.24 39.79
CA PHE A 1110 -65.78 -25.33 39.13
C PHE A 1110 -65.11 -26.67 39.45
N VAL A 1111 -64.53 -27.26 38.42
CA VAL A 1111 -63.88 -28.57 38.43
C VAL A 1111 -62.47 -28.37 37.90
N ASN A 1112 -61.45 -28.83 38.63
CA ASN A 1112 -60.07 -28.80 38.14
C ASN A 1112 -59.95 -29.69 36.91
N ILE A 1113 -59.42 -29.11 35.84
CA ILE A 1113 -59.05 -29.80 34.62
C ILE A 1113 -57.54 -30.03 34.66
N TYR A 1114 -57.14 -31.28 34.48
CA TYR A 1114 -55.76 -31.68 34.33
C TYR A 1114 -55.53 -32.21 32.92
N VAL A 1115 -54.32 -32.03 32.40
CA VAL A 1115 -53.85 -32.63 31.15
C VAL A 1115 -52.49 -33.25 31.43
N ASP A 1116 -52.39 -34.56 31.26
CA ASP A 1116 -51.23 -35.38 31.66
C ASP A 1116 -50.82 -35.13 33.12
N SER A 1117 -51.81 -35.20 34.01
CA SER A 1117 -51.73 -34.89 35.46
C SER A 1117 -51.36 -33.44 35.83
N SER A 1118 -50.97 -32.60 34.88
CA SER A 1118 -50.69 -31.17 35.11
C SER A 1118 -51.99 -30.35 35.14
N PRO A 1119 -52.26 -29.52 36.16
CA PRO A 1119 -53.46 -28.67 36.19
C PRO A 1119 -53.43 -27.61 35.08
N ARG A 1120 -54.55 -27.44 34.37
CA ARG A 1120 -54.70 -26.50 33.23
C ARG A 1120 -55.84 -25.49 33.39
N GLY A 1121 -56.67 -25.60 34.44
CA GLY A 1121 -57.69 -24.61 34.74
C GLY A 1121 -58.95 -25.18 35.38
N LEU A 1122 -60.03 -24.40 35.34
CA LEU A 1122 -61.33 -24.73 35.92
C LEU A 1122 -62.44 -24.67 34.86
N ALA A 1123 -63.28 -25.70 34.77
CA ALA A 1123 -64.49 -25.71 33.94
C ALA A 1123 -65.78 -25.92 34.78
N SER A 1124 -66.92 -25.47 34.26
CA SER A 1124 -68.25 -25.70 34.84
C SER A 1124 -69.33 -25.74 33.75
N HIS A 1125 -70.59 -25.93 34.13
CA HIS A 1125 -71.74 -25.87 33.22
C HIS A 1125 -71.87 -24.51 32.50
N SER A 1126 -71.58 -23.41 33.21
CA SER A 1126 -71.68 -22.04 32.69
C SER A 1126 -70.35 -21.44 32.23
N LYS A 1127 -69.20 -22.07 32.56
CA LYS A 1127 -67.87 -21.61 32.17
C LYS A 1127 -67.11 -22.70 31.44
N VAL A 1128 -67.01 -22.53 30.12
CA VAL A 1128 -66.23 -23.39 29.22
C VAL A 1128 -64.74 -23.16 29.44
N LEU A 1129 -63.94 -24.23 29.51
CA LEU A 1129 -62.48 -24.13 29.40
C LEU A 1129 -62.04 -24.50 27.98
N ASN A 1130 -61.47 -23.53 27.28
CA ASN A 1130 -60.81 -23.73 25.99
C ASN A 1130 -59.31 -23.90 26.24
N LEU A 1131 -58.74 -25.02 25.80
CA LEU A 1131 -57.29 -25.24 25.77
C LEU A 1131 -56.86 -25.51 24.33
N TRP A 1132 -55.62 -25.17 24.01
CA TRP A 1132 -54.97 -25.57 22.77
C TRP A 1132 -53.98 -26.69 23.08
N LEU A 1133 -53.94 -27.71 22.22
CA LEU A 1133 -53.06 -28.88 22.37
C LEU A 1133 -52.47 -29.28 21.03
N GLU A 1134 -51.23 -29.75 21.05
CA GLU A 1134 -50.43 -30.08 19.87
C GLU A 1134 -51.01 -31.25 19.08
N ALA A 1135 -51.08 -31.07 17.76
CA ALA A 1135 -51.66 -32.03 16.83
C ALA A 1135 -50.84 -33.32 16.76
N GLY A 1136 -51.53 -34.46 16.68
CA GLY A 1136 -50.93 -35.79 16.57
C GLY A 1136 -50.53 -36.43 17.90
N LYS A 1137 -50.30 -35.64 18.97
CA LYS A 1137 -50.08 -36.15 20.32
C LYS A 1137 -51.36 -36.71 20.96
N THR A 1138 -51.19 -37.60 21.93
CA THR A 1138 -52.26 -38.13 22.77
C THR A 1138 -52.09 -37.60 24.19
N TYR A 1139 -53.17 -37.09 24.76
CA TYR A 1139 -53.22 -36.44 26.06
C TYR A 1139 -54.24 -37.14 26.96
N PHE A 1140 -53.90 -37.34 28.23
CA PHE A 1140 -54.82 -37.77 29.27
C PHE A 1140 -55.45 -36.55 29.94
N VAL A 1141 -56.62 -36.15 29.43
CA VAL A 1141 -57.42 -35.10 30.06
C VAL A 1141 -58.17 -35.72 31.22
N SER A 1142 -58.03 -35.18 32.43
CA SER A 1142 -58.76 -35.64 33.61
C SER A 1142 -59.39 -34.51 34.40
N VAL A 1143 -60.33 -34.88 35.27
CA VAL A 1143 -61.14 -33.97 36.08
C VAL A 1143 -61.25 -34.48 37.51
N ASP A 1144 -61.52 -33.58 38.47
CA ASP A 1144 -61.78 -33.97 39.86
C ASP A 1144 -62.82 -35.08 39.93
N LYS A 1145 -62.42 -36.30 40.31
CA LYS A 1145 -63.31 -37.48 40.32
C LYS A 1145 -64.51 -37.28 41.25
N THR A 1146 -64.33 -36.50 42.31
CA THR A 1146 -65.36 -36.15 43.29
C THR A 1146 -65.28 -34.66 43.63
N VAL A 1147 -66.38 -33.94 43.45
CA VAL A 1147 -66.51 -32.51 43.77
C VAL A 1147 -67.57 -32.37 44.87
N TRP A 1148 -67.26 -31.61 45.93
CA TRP A 1148 -68.17 -31.45 47.06
C TRP A 1148 -69.43 -30.66 46.65
N LYS A 1149 -70.61 -31.25 46.85
CA LYS A 1149 -71.90 -30.59 46.58
C LYS A 1149 -72.39 -29.84 47.81
N GLY A 1150 -72.24 -30.44 48.99
CA GLY A 1150 -72.63 -29.88 50.29
C GLY A 1150 -73.53 -30.83 51.10
N CYS A 1151 -73.70 -30.55 52.39
CA CYS A 1151 -74.66 -31.23 53.28
C CYS A 1151 -74.58 -32.78 53.33
N GLY A 1152 -73.42 -33.36 53.05
CA GLY A 1152 -73.21 -34.82 53.01
C GLY A 1152 -73.20 -35.42 51.60
N GLU A 1153 -73.59 -34.65 50.59
CA GLU A 1153 -73.65 -35.09 49.19
C GLU A 1153 -72.38 -34.74 48.41
N TRP A 1154 -71.96 -35.67 47.55
CA TRP A 1154 -70.86 -35.49 46.61
C TRP A 1154 -71.38 -35.55 45.17
N TYR A 1155 -70.82 -34.71 44.29
CA TYR A 1155 -70.86 -34.93 42.86
C TYR A 1155 -69.73 -35.90 42.49
N VAL A 1156 -70.05 -37.02 41.84
CA VAL A 1156 -69.10 -38.04 41.39
C VAL A 1156 -69.08 -38.07 39.87
N ALA A 1157 -67.90 -37.98 39.26
CA ALA A 1157 -67.74 -38.04 37.81
C ALA A 1157 -68.07 -39.45 37.27
N LYS A 1158 -68.88 -39.52 36.22
CA LYS A 1158 -69.17 -40.76 35.47
C LYS A 1158 -67.90 -41.41 34.90
N SER A 1159 -66.98 -40.55 34.47
CA SER A 1159 -65.65 -40.87 33.96
C SER A 1159 -64.76 -39.67 34.33
N SER A 1160 -63.72 -39.87 35.13
CA SER A 1160 -62.84 -38.79 35.58
C SER A 1160 -61.62 -38.56 34.69
N MET A 1161 -61.47 -39.32 33.61
CA MET A 1161 -60.36 -39.22 32.66
C MET A 1161 -60.81 -39.65 31.26
N SER A 1162 -60.29 -38.98 30.25
CA SER A 1162 -60.43 -39.30 28.83
C SER A 1162 -59.05 -39.28 28.18
N GLU A 1163 -58.65 -40.37 27.56
CA GLU A 1163 -57.52 -40.38 26.62
C GLU A 1163 -57.97 -39.75 25.30
N VAL A 1164 -57.28 -38.70 24.86
CA VAL A 1164 -57.64 -37.94 23.66
C VAL A 1164 -56.43 -37.75 22.76
N LYS A 1165 -56.46 -38.40 21.60
CA LYS A 1165 -55.57 -38.05 20.49
C LYS A 1165 -56.08 -36.77 19.82
N MET A 1166 -55.20 -35.76 19.73
CA MET A 1166 -55.48 -34.48 19.09
C MET A 1166 -55.20 -34.58 17.59
N ASP A 1167 -55.97 -35.41 16.91
CA ASP A 1167 -55.95 -35.59 15.44
C ASP A 1167 -56.84 -34.57 14.69
N ARG A 1168 -57.64 -33.79 15.44
CA ARG A 1168 -58.57 -32.72 15.03
C ARG A 1168 -59.05 -31.98 16.28
N PRO A 1169 -59.82 -30.88 16.18
CA PRO A 1169 -60.50 -30.28 17.34
C PRO A 1169 -61.43 -31.26 18.06
N ARG A 1170 -61.59 -31.08 19.38
CA ARG A 1170 -62.33 -32.01 20.24
C ARG A 1170 -63.19 -31.25 21.26
N MET A 1171 -64.34 -31.80 21.62
CA MET A 1171 -65.13 -31.35 22.77
C MET A 1171 -65.30 -32.50 23.77
N LEU A 1172 -65.01 -32.23 25.05
CA LEU A 1172 -65.20 -33.16 26.15
C LEU A 1172 -66.30 -32.67 27.09
N TYR A 1173 -67.18 -33.59 27.49
CA TYR A 1173 -68.30 -33.30 28.36
C TYR A 1173 -68.30 -34.23 29.59
N TYR A 1174 -67.84 -33.70 30.72
CA TYR A 1174 -67.69 -34.45 31.96
C TYR A 1174 -68.99 -34.41 32.77
N ILE A 1175 -69.69 -35.56 32.82
CA ILE A 1175 -70.97 -35.72 33.51
C ILE A 1175 -70.74 -36.20 34.94
N TYR A 1176 -71.30 -35.47 35.90
CA TYR A 1176 -71.36 -35.78 37.32
C TYR A 1176 -72.77 -36.18 37.76
N TYR A 1177 -72.85 -37.06 38.75
CA TYR A 1177 -74.08 -37.47 39.43
C TYR A 1177 -73.95 -37.21 40.94
N ALA A 1178 -75.05 -36.91 41.63
CA ALA A 1178 -75.04 -36.70 43.08
C ALA A 1178 -75.24 -38.03 43.84
N VAL A 1179 -74.47 -38.26 44.90
CA VAL A 1179 -74.48 -39.48 45.71
C VAL A 1179 -74.45 -39.15 47.21
N ASN A 1180 -75.16 -39.94 48.03
CA ASN A 1180 -75.24 -39.80 49.49
C ASN A 1180 -74.98 -41.15 50.19
N PRO A 1181 -73.76 -41.41 50.71
CA PRO A 1181 -73.37 -42.72 51.25
C PRO A 1181 -74.06 -43.16 52.56
N LEU A 1182 -74.81 -42.29 53.23
CA LEU A 1182 -75.34 -42.58 54.58
C LEU A 1182 -76.65 -43.42 54.59
N MET A 1183 -77.32 -43.57 53.45
CA MET A 1183 -78.62 -44.27 53.38
C MET A 1183 -78.52 -45.80 53.34
N GLU A 1184 -77.52 -46.38 52.65
CA GLU A 1184 -77.55 -47.81 52.30
C GLU A 1184 -76.96 -48.75 53.37
N SER A 1185 -76.23 -48.22 54.35
CA SER A 1185 -75.57 -49.02 55.40
C SER A 1185 -76.51 -49.48 56.54
N LEU A 1186 -77.74 -48.94 56.61
CA LEU A 1186 -78.69 -49.20 57.71
C LEU A 1186 -79.08 -50.67 57.90
N ILE A 1187 -79.17 -51.43 56.80
CA ILE A 1187 -79.67 -52.83 56.80
C ILE A 1187 -78.72 -53.79 57.55
N TYR A 1188 -77.41 -53.58 57.43
CA TYR A 1188 -76.42 -54.51 58.01
C TYR A 1188 -76.30 -54.38 59.54
N ILE A 1189 -76.57 -53.19 60.08
CA ILE A 1189 -76.55 -52.93 61.52
C ILE A 1189 -77.72 -53.68 62.21
N LEU A 1190 -78.90 -53.73 61.58
CA LEU A 1190 -80.07 -54.43 62.10
C LEU A 1190 -79.90 -55.96 62.12
N LEU A 1191 -79.22 -56.54 61.12
CA LEU A 1191 -78.97 -57.99 61.06
C LEU A 1191 -77.98 -58.48 62.13
N ALA A 1192 -76.97 -57.67 62.48
CA ALA A 1192 -75.99 -58.02 63.52
C ALA A 1192 -76.59 -58.10 64.93
N ALA A 1193 -77.62 -57.30 65.22
CA ALA A 1193 -78.31 -57.35 66.52
C ALA A 1193 -79.07 -58.67 66.73
N LEU A 1194 -79.70 -59.20 65.68
CA LEU A 1194 -80.58 -60.37 65.76
C LEU A 1194 -79.84 -61.67 66.12
N THR A 1195 -78.62 -61.87 65.60
CA THR A 1195 -77.80 -63.06 65.87
C THR A 1195 -77.27 -63.11 67.30
N ILE A 1196 -76.94 -61.96 67.90
CA ILE A 1196 -76.47 -61.88 69.29
C ILE A 1196 -77.60 -62.29 70.26
N THR A 1197 -78.84 -61.87 70.01
CA THR A 1197 -80.01 -62.24 70.84
C THR A 1197 -80.26 -63.76 70.83
N ILE A 1198 -80.13 -64.41 69.69
CA ILE A 1198 -80.34 -65.88 69.55
C ILE A 1198 -79.25 -66.65 70.32
N LEU A 1199 -78.00 -66.17 70.30
CA LEU A 1199 -76.87 -66.83 70.98
C LEU A 1199 -77.05 -66.89 72.52
N GLY A 1200 -77.65 -65.85 73.11
CA GLY A 1200 -77.93 -65.78 74.55
C GLY A 1200 -78.95 -66.82 75.02
N VAL A 1201 -79.93 -67.18 74.19
CA VAL A 1201 -80.99 -68.15 74.55
C VAL A 1201 -80.46 -69.59 74.60
N VAL A 1202 -79.56 -69.96 73.69
CA VAL A 1202 -79.03 -71.34 73.57
C VAL A 1202 -78.15 -71.72 74.78
N LEU A 1203 -77.48 -70.77 75.41
CA LEU A 1203 -76.58 -71.01 76.55
C LEU A 1203 -77.31 -71.24 77.89
N TYR A 1204 -78.62 -70.98 77.98
CA TYR A 1204 -79.37 -71.06 79.23
C TYR A 1204 -79.90 -72.47 79.56
N LEU A 1205 -79.99 -73.38 78.58
CA LEU A 1205 -80.65 -74.68 78.73
C LEU A 1205 -79.71 -75.81 79.21
N LYS A 1206 -79.67 -76.00 80.52
CA LYS A 1206 -78.76 -76.89 81.31
C LYS A 1206 -78.65 -78.39 80.93
N LYS A 1207 -79.35 -78.91 79.90
CA LYS A 1207 -79.55 -80.38 79.71
C LYS A 1207 -78.62 -81.09 78.71
N TYR A 1208 -77.90 -80.40 77.81
CA TYR A 1208 -77.20 -81.04 76.67
C TYR A 1208 -75.68 -80.82 76.58
N ARG A 1209 -74.96 -81.01 77.70
CA ARG A 1209 -73.49 -80.84 77.77
C ARG A 1209 -72.66 -81.66 76.75
N GLY A 1210 -73.17 -82.77 76.24
CA GLY A 1210 -72.44 -83.64 75.29
C GLY A 1210 -72.41 -83.12 73.83
N TRP A 1211 -73.41 -82.37 73.38
CA TRP A 1211 -73.50 -81.90 71.99
C TRP A 1211 -72.78 -80.56 71.77
N ILE A 1212 -72.83 -79.67 72.77
CA ILE A 1212 -72.29 -78.30 72.70
C ILE A 1212 -70.80 -78.29 72.31
N VAL A 1213 -70.01 -79.24 72.82
CA VAL A 1213 -68.56 -79.36 72.56
C VAL A 1213 -68.23 -79.67 71.08
N ARG A 1214 -69.16 -80.25 70.31
CA ARG A 1214 -68.94 -80.57 68.88
C ARG A 1214 -69.39 -79.47 67.91
N ILE A 1215 -70.18 -78.50 68.38
CA ILE A 1215 -70.76 -77.45 67.52
C ILE A 1215 -70.01 -76.10 67.66
N LEU A 1216 -69.39 -75.82 68.81
CA LEU A 1216 -68.66 -74.56 69.05
C LEU A 1216 -67.68 -74.14 67.93
N PRO A 1217 -66.83 -75.05 67.36
CA PRO A 1217 -65.90 -74.66 66.29
C PRO A 1217 -66.61 -74.18 65.01
N TYR A 1218 -67.73 -74.79 64.66
CA TYR A 1218 -68.50 -74.40 63.47
C TYR A 1218 -69.21 -73.06 63.66
N LEU A 1219 -69.68 -72.75 64.89
CA LEU A 1219 -70.23 -71.42 65.18
C LEU A 1219 -69.16 -70.33 65.20
N SER A 1220 -67.93 -70.59 65.68
CA SER A 1220 -66.86 -69.58 65.59
C SER A 1220 -66.44 -69.34 64.14
N ILE A 1221 -66.35 -70.37 63.31
CA ILE A 1221 -66.11 -70.23 61.87
C ILE A 1221 -67.22 -69.40 61.21
N LEU A 1222 -68.50 -69.67 61.49
CA LEU A 1222 -69.62 -68.91 60.93
C LEU A 1222 -69.57 -67.42 61.35
N LEU A 1223 -69.25 -67.12 62.61
CA LEU A 1223 -69.12 -65.74 63.08
C LEU A 1223 -67.95 -65.02 62.40
N THR A 1224 -66.81 -65.69 62.25
CA THR A 1224 -65.64 -65.16 61.52
C THR A 1224 -65.94 -64.92 60.04
N VAL A 1225 -66.71 -65.80 59.39
CA VAL A 1225 -67.15 -65.62 57.99
C VAL A 1225 -68.09 -64.42 57.85
N ILE A 1226 -69.01 -64.18 58.79
CA ILE A 1226 -69.90 -63.00 58.76
C ILE A 1226 -69.10 -61.69 58.93
N VAL A 1227 -68.10 -61.67 59.83
CA VAL A 1227 -67.22 -60.50 60.03
C VAL A 1227 -66.28 -60.28 58.82
N LEU A 1228 -65.80 -61.35 58.17
CA LEU A 1228 -65.06 -61.25 56.91
C LEU A 1228 -65.95 -60.69 55.80
N LEU A 1229 -67.19 -61.16 55.65
CA LEU A 1229 -68.11 -60.69 54.62
C LEU A 1229 -68.45 -59.21 54.77
N SER A 1230 -68.77 -58.74 55.98
CA SER A 1230 -69.06 -57.32 56.23
C SER A 1230 -67.83 -56.42 56.01
N THR A 1231 -66.63 -56.88 56.36
CA THR A 1231 -65.39 -56.15 56.09
C THR A 1231 -64.92 -56.21 54.63
N THR A 1232 -65.31 -57.23 53.85
CA THR A 1232 -65.11 -57.23 52.39
C THR A 1232 -66.08 -56.33 51.65
N TYR A 1233 -67.35 -56.24 52.04
CA TYR A 1233 -68.31 -55.34 51.38
C TYR A 1233 -67.89 -53.87 51.56
N LEU A 1234 -67.49 -53.48 52.79
CA LEU A 1234 -66.89 -52.17 53.08
C LEU A 1234 -65.55 -51.90 52.37
N ARG A 1235 -64.83 -52.94 51.92
CA ARG A 1235 -63.60 -52.78 51.12
C ARG A 1235 -63.87 -52.66 49.62
N CYS A 1236 -64.96 -53.21 49.09
CA CYS A 1236 -65.21 -53.21 47.64
C CYS A 1236 -65.54 -51.82 47.07
N GLU A 1237 -66.14 -50.91 47.85
CA GLU A 1237 -66.38 -49.53 47.38
C GLU A 1237 -65.22 -48.56 47.66
N TYR A 1238 -64.32 -48.87 48.60
CA TYR A 1238 -63.25 -47.97 49.04
C TYR A 1238 -61.93 -48.06 48.25
N TYR A 1239 -61.80 -49.01 47.31
CA TYR A 1239 -60.53 -49.31 46.62
C TYR A 1239 -60.08 -48.30 45.54
N HIS A 1240 -60.64 -47.07 45.57
CA HIS A 1240 -60.37 -46.02 44.59
C HIS A 1240 -60.06 -44.65 45.20
N VAL A 1241 -59.48 -44.62 46.41
CA VAL A 1241 -58.95 -43.40 47.04
C VAL A 1241 -57.55 -43.66 47.61
N ASN A 1242 -56.50 -43.36 46.83
CA ASN A 1242 -55.13 -43.29 47.34
C ASN A 1242 -54.89 -41.91 47.97
N TRP A 1243 -54.27 -41.88 49.15
CA TRP A 1243 -53.95 -40.65 49.89
C TRP A 1243 -52.44 -40.40 49.97
N HIS A 1244 -52.03 -39.20 49.57
CA HIS A 1244 -50.80 -38.49 49.96
C HIS A 1244 -51.21 -36.99 49.97
N LEU A 1245 -50.98 -36.14 50.97
CA LEU A 1245 -50.38 -36.17 52.32
C LEU A 1245 -51.11 -35.07 53.14
N SER A 1246 -51.14 -34.97 54.47
CA SER A 1246 -50.79 -35.84 55.62
C SER A 1246 -51.47 -35.25 56.87
N LEU A 1247 -51.40 -35.91 58.05
CA LEU A 1247 -51.39 -35.32 59.43
C LEU A 1247 -51.40 -36.44 60.49
N ASP A 1248 -50.70 -36.21 61.62
CA ASP A 1248 -50.65 -37.09 62.82
C ASP A 1248 -52.02 -37.23 63.52
N PRO A 1249 -52.31 -38.26 64.36
CA PRO A 1249 -51.41 -38.74 65.44
C PRO A 1249 -51.51 -40.24 65.84
N CYS A 1250 -50.85 -40.57 66.96
CA CYS A 1250 -51.03 -41.80 67.75
C CYS A 1250 -52.49 -42.14 68.12
N ASN A 1251 -52.70 -43.41 68.53
CA ASN A 1251 -53.88 -43.95 69.27
C ASN A 1251 -55.17 -44.34 68.51
N ILE A 1252 -55.08 -45.16 67.44
CA ILE A 1252 -56.17 -46.12 67.08
C ILE A 1252 -55.65 -47.57 66.95
N ALA A 1253 -54.76 -48.00 67.85
CA ALA A 1253 -54.30 -49.40 67.95
C ALA A 1253 -55.14 -50.26 68.93
N TYR A 1254 -55.95 -49.63 69.79
CA TYR A 1254 -56.60 -50.27 70.94
C TYR A 1254 -58.04 -50.72 70.68
N LEU A 1255 -58.20 -51.66 69.74
CA LEU A 1255 -59.40 -52.51 69.69
C LEU A 1255 -59.11 -53.96 69.25
N PRO A 1256 -58.30 -54.22 68.20
CA PRO A 1256 -57.93 -55.60 67.82
C PRO A 1256 -57.16 -56.33 68.93
N ILE A 1257 -56.28 -55.61 69.63
CA ILE A 1257 -55.40 -56.13 70.68
C ILE A 1257 -56.21 -56.74 71.85
N LEU A 1258 -57.36 -56.14 72.21
CA LEU A 1258 -58.16 -56.61 73.35
C LEU A 1258 -58.80 -57.99 73.09
N VAL A 1259 -59.20 -58.25 71.84
CA VAL A 1259 -59.78 -59.54 71.41
C VAL A 1259 -58.72 -60.64 71.32
N ILE A 1260 -57.49 -60.28 70.94
CA ILE A 1260 -56.33 -61.20 70.91
C ILE A 1260 -55.89 -61.58 72.34
N ILE A 1261 -55.94 -60.65 73.31
CA ILE A 1261 -55.61 -60.92 74.72
C ILE A 1261 -56.65 -61.84 75.39
N LEU A 1262 -57.94 -61.65 75.11
CA LEU A 1262 -59.01 -62.51 75.66
C LEU A 1262 -59.06 -63.92 75.04
N SER A 1263 -58.63 -64.09 73.79
CA SER A 1263 -58.57 -65.41 73.16
C SER A 1263 -57.32 -66.20 73.56
N SER A 1264 -56.15 -65.54 73.68
CA SER A 1264 -54.89 -66.19 74.07
C SER A 1264 -54.87 -66.66 75.54
N THR A 1265 -55.49 -65.93 76.47
CA THR A 1265 -55.58 -66.31 77.89
C THR A 1265 -56.39 -67.59 78.13
N LEU A 1266 -57.45 -67.84 77.35
CA LEU A 1266 -58.21 -69.09 77.40
C LEU A 1266 -57.45 -70.30 76.83
N ILE A 1267 -56.60 -70.09 75.82
CA ILE A 1267 -55.75 -71.15 75.24
C ILE A 1267 -54.60 -71.52 76.17
N LEU A 1268 -53.97 -70.54 76.83
CA LEU A 1268 -52.89 -70.78 77.81
C LEU A 1268 -53.36 -71.59 79.03
N LEU A 1269 -54.60 -71.42 79.47
CA LEU A 1269 -55.22 -72.24 80.54
C LEU A 1269 -55.46 -73.70 80.13
N TYR A 1270 -55.57 -74.00 78.83
CA TYR A 1270 -55.69 -75.38 78.33
C TYR A 1270 -54.33 -76.08 78.24
N ILE A 1271 -53.29 -75.38 77.79
CA ILE A 1271 -51.95 -75.93 77.55
C ILE A 1271 -51.18 -76.20 78.87
N LYS A 1272 -51.40 -75.38 79.91
CA LYS A 1272 -50.74 -75.51 81.23
C LYS A 1272 -51.05 -76.82 82.00
N ARG A 1273 -51.84 -77.74 81.43
CA ARG A 1273 -52.26 -79.00 82.07
C ARG A 1273 -51.70 -80.29 81.44
N LYS A 1274 -50.68 -80.23 80.54
CA LYS A 1274 -50.20 -81.47 79.89
C LYS A 1274 -48.69 -81.73 79.77
N LEU A 1275 -47.79 -80.77 79.98
CA LEU A 1275 -46.34 -81.02 79.88
C LEU A 1275 -45.54 -80.42 81.05
N THR A 1276 -45.64 -81.10 82.19
CA THR A 1276 -44.58 -81.13 83.21
C THR A 1276 -43.80 -82.44 83.03
N GLN A 1277 -42.64 -82.41 82.36
CA GLN A 1277 -41.68 -83.51 82.33
C GLN A 1277 -40.31 -83.05 81.81
N ALA A 1278 -39.24 -83.58 82.42
CA ALA A 1278 -37.81 -83.37 82.13
C ALA A 1278 -37.23 -81.94 82.37
N PHE A 1279 -36.33 -81.89 83.35
CA PHE A 1279 -35.30 -80.90 83.72
C PHE A 1279 -34.03 -81.75 84.02
N PRO A 1280 -32.78 -81.24 84.03
CA PRO A 1280 -32.33 -79.92 84.52
C PRO A 1280 -32.05 -78.87 83.45
#